data_AF-A0A419SYQ4-F1
#
_entry.id   AF-A0A419SYQ4-F1
#
_cell.length_a   1.000
_cell.length_b   1.000
_cell.length_c   1.000
_cell.angle_alpha   90.00
_cell.angle_beta   90.00
_cell.angle_gamma   90.00
#
_symmetry.space_group_name_H-M   'P 1'
#
loop_
_entity.id
_entity.type
_entity.pdbx_description
1 polymer ?
#
loop_
_entity_poly.entity_id
_entity_poly.type
_entity_poly.pdbx_seq_one_letter_code
_entity_poly.pdbx_strand_id
1 'polypeptide(L)'
;MRRKSLTKILTFCCLCSLSVITAGSASWASAPKTSDGTVKNPWTFTYFGTSTGSVNTMKEGGSIESGVSLTSCSVKQDGSIDKKGGKFVSTDGYDGISYYYTTIDPENENFTLKADVTIDYVNTSPDGQEGFALLARDSIGENKVSDKPFYTNSMAAIGTKLSYTTDEGEVKSLKDGLGYRFFTGISSTENAPAKNSFTVEDGVLDKSRLIKAGETYTMILKRTNTGYHSSYINDKGETVEKVYYLDGKPDPLCRIVKDKIYVGLAVARGCNATFSNIEFSVTDRKTDPPAQPHPIKYVEPDYQITSASTSATGYYKTVFLANADGWVTPKLNGMSMQSLTVKAGQEVIQPLYLSKGENQVSMVFTPDNAYEPAAYTKLKSYDTQVIAKTIIYKSYPDSVIYVSPQGTADGDGSKNSPLALEEAVKYAKPGQNIYLAPGSYPLTNLKIERGIDGSSDQMIGLETDPSESGRAVFDFQRQGSGFQLWGSWWHLKNIDMTGTKDLKCGLQVAGNFNKIELVNAYNNGNTGIQISGTSNESFEKWPSNNLILNCNSYNNADAAMEDADGFAAKLTCGEGNVFDGCIASYNADDGWDLFAKVGSGIIGSVTIENCVAYKNGYIIKDGQVIDAGNGNGFKLGGSGLSGHHVLKNSISYENKAKGIDSNSCPDIEVYRSISYNNEGANVALYSNKGITTAFKADGLISYRDKFLDVEEQIDLNGQDAGEIYTDNNYLYHGGKSANSLGEVIRPDMFESLDTKIVPERLSDGSIDMKGLLTLTALAPHYAGARKGGTQERPVVWVVGDSTVSAFHDDYYYPRYGWGTKLDLYLQNVKIKNLAISGTSSLSFADSEEYKTLLREMKPGDFLLIGFGHNDEKTEAERYTNPMGGIEDSGSLKNSLYTRYIKKAQDAGVTPILCTPIVRRNKDNKYSGASGHITTDQVTDKGNFPGGDYAQAIRSLGAGTGVTVVDLTARTRAVYEQLGAEGVKNRHAWTSSKEISIDDTHTNSYGAACNAWLLADELMKSSSPLKNYIRPGYGVPTSQMLTVNPDYKERVYVRPTGVSALWSSVGSWKGTVFGNVGDAESINKNNFALDADENGTIHIRAGEFTSKDAGKGVGKISTPNEGLALYYQAIPADRNFTLTADVKINKLVANNQVSFGLMVRDDIYLDLAANETLGDYVAAGPLDIASTQQTNSFARKSGVLKKGSTCTKVYGVGDTVTIKIQKSVDGYTCTYGENTPVSAGFDFKLTAIDSEFVYAGMFASRNADVTFSNVQLTME
;
A
#
# COMPACT_ATOMS: atom_id res chain seq x y z
N MET A 1 -26.14 27.86 -65.03
CA MET A 1 -26.87 27.31 -66.20
C MET A 1 -28.09 26.53 -65.72
N ARG A 2 -29.28 26.88 -66.24
CA ARG A 2 -30.56 26.13 -66.29
C ARG A 2 -30.34 24.69 -66.80
N ARG A 3 -31.16 23.63 -66.67
CA ARG A 3 -32.59 23.37 -66.33
C ARG A 3 -32.83 21.84 -66.50
N LYS A 4 -34.00 21.38 -66.04
CA LYS A 4 -34.82 20.18 -66.39
C LYS A 4 -34.66 18.98 -65.43
N SER A 5 -35.61 18.57 -64.57
CA SER A 5 -37.09 18.36 -64.63
C SER A 5 -37.50 17.01 -65.22
N LEU A 6 -38.16 16.12 -64.44
CA LEU A 6 -39.61 15.81 -64.48
C LEU A 6 -40.03 14.56 -63.64
N THR A 7 -41.01 14.75 -62.71
CA THR A 7 -42.25 13.95 -62.37
C THR A 7 -42.18 12.44 -62.07
N LYS A 8 -43.02 11.75 -61.25
CA LYS A 8 -44.25 11.92 -60.41
C LYS A 8 -44.44 10.53 -59.70
N ILE A 9 -45.07 10.29 -58.53
CA ILE A 9 -46.53 10.25 -58.26
C ILE A 9 -46.83 9.69 -56.81
N LEU A 10 -47.93 10.21 -56.21
CA LEU A 10 -48.88 9.74 -55.16
C LEU A 10 -48.55 9.59 -53.65
N THR A 11 -49.05 10.57 -52.87
CA THR A 11 -50.18 10.55 -51.89
C THR A 11 -50.46 9.34 -50.98
N PHE A 12 -50.44 9.55 -49.64
CA PHE A 12 -51.58 9.26 -48.74
C PHE A 12 -51.49 10.02 -47.38
N CYS A 13 -52.66 10.21 -46.76
CA CYS A 13 -53.05 11.29 -45.87
C CYS A 13 -52.77 11.12 -44.36
N CYS A 14 -52.70 12.30 -43.70
CA CYS A 14 -53.23 12.72 -42.39
C CYS A 14 -53.69 11.67 -41.36
N LEU A 15 -53.20 11.85 -40.12
CA LEU A 15 -54.01 11.97 -38.90
C LEU A 15 -53.21 12.73 -37.82
N CYS A 16 -53.26 14.06 -37.88
CA CYS A 16 -52.93 14.92 -36.75
C CYS A 16 -54.23 15.22 -36.01
N SER A 17 -54.42 14.65 -34.82
CA SER A 17 -55.43 15.10 -33.87
C SER A 17 -54.86 16.26 -33.06
N LEU A 18 -54.99 17.48 -33.59
CA LEU A 18 -54.96 18.68 -32.76
C LEU A 18 -56.17 18.63 -31.83
N SER A 19 -55.94 18.40 -30.55
CA SER A 19 -56.92 18.66 -29.51
C SER A 19 -56.65 20.08 -29.00
N VAL A 20 -57.35 21.07 -29.55
CA VAL A 20 -57.45 22.39 -28.91
C VAL A 20 -58.32 22.18 -27.66
N ILE A 21 -57.69 22.02 -26.50
CA ILE A 21 -58.37 22.11 -25.22
C ILE A 21 -58.43 23.60 -24.89
N THR A 22 -59.63 24.15 -24.99
CA THR A 22 -60.00 25.44 -24.40
C THR A 22 -59.58 25.46 -22.93
N ALA A 23 -58.91 26.52 -22.49
CA ALA A 23 -58.63 26.80 -21.09
C ALA A 23 -59.97 26.92 -20.31
N GLY A 24 -60.47 25.78 -19.82
CA GLY A 24 -61.45 25.74 -18.75
C GLY A 24 -60.72 26.06 -17.45
N SER A 25 -61.28 26.98 -16.67
CA SER A 25 -60.89 27.24 -15.29
C SER A 25 -60.75 25.90 -14.55
N ALA A 26 -59.51 25.52 -14.20
CA ALA A 26 -59.24 24.32 -13.44
C ALA A 26 -59.90 24.46 -12.05
N SER A 27 -60.86 23.59 -11.77
CA SER A 27 -61.33 23.38 -10.40
C SER A 27 -60.20 22.78 -9.58
N TRP A 28 -59.92 23.38 -8.43
CA TRP A 28 -59.01 22.89 -7.39
C TRP A 28 -59.17 21.37 -7.18
N ALA A 29 -58.09 20.61 -7.26
CA ALA A 29 -58.12 19.17 -6.99
C ALA A 29 -58.48 18.93 -5.53
N SER A 30 -59.67 18.40 -5.25
CA SER A 30 -60.00 17.84 -3.95
C SER A 30 -59.28 16.50 -3.78
N ALA A 31 -58.73 16.21 -2.59
CA ALA A 31 -58.19 14.89 -2.29
C ALA A 31 -59.17 13.78 -2.73
N PRO A 32 -58.72 12.72 -3.45
CA PRO A 32 -59.61 11.68 -3.96
C PRO A 32 -60.36 11.05 -2.80
N LYS A 33 -61.70 11.02 -2.86
CA LYS A 33 -62.53 10.37 -1.85
C LYS A 33 -62.88 8.96 -2.30
N THR A 34 -62.82 8.00 -1.41
CA THR A 34 -63.38 6.64 -1.62
C THR A 34 -64.90 6.72 -1.79
N SER A 35 -65.50 5.63 -2.28
CA SER A 35 -66.95 5.51 -2.49
C SER A 35 -67.80 5.68 -1.21
N ASP A 36 -67.19 5.57 -0.02
CA ASP A 36 -67.82 5.79 1.29
C ASP A 36 -67.57 7.21 1.86
N GLY A 37 -66.90 8.09 1.12
CA GLY A 37 -66.65 9.48 1.50
C GLY A 37 -65.39 9.71 2.36
N THR A 38 -64.60 8.68 2.67
CA THR A 38 -63.30 8.84 3.34
C THR A 38 -62.23 9.38 2.38
N VAL A 39 -61.28 10.18 2.89
CA VAL A 39 -60.20 10.75 2.07
C VAL A 39 -59.18 9.64 1.78
N LYS A 40 -59.09 9.24 0.51
CA LYS A 40 -58.05 8.33 0.03
C LYS A 40 -56.72 9.09 0.04
N ASN A 41 -55.69 8.50 0.64
CA ASN A 41 -54.33 9.05 0.75
C ASN A 41 -54.28 10.40 1.51
N PRO A 42 -54.53 10.40 2.85
CA PRO A 42 -54.49 11.62 3.67
C PRO A 42 -53.08 12.22 3.76
N TRP A 43 -53.00 13.55 3.76
CA TRP A 43 -51.73 14.27 3.86
C TRP A 43 -51.36 14.56 5.32
N THR A 44 -50.07 14.44 5.65
CA THR A 44 -49.53 14.54 7.01
C THR A 44 -48.22 15.32 7.00
N PHE A 45 -47.99 16.14 8.05
CA PHE A 45 -46.72 16.84 8.28
C PHE A 45 -45.83 16.10 9.30
N THR A 46 -44.53 16.09 9.04
CA THR A 46 -43.49 15.65 9.99
C THR A 46 -42.20 16.43 9.76
N TYR A 47 -41.26 16.33 10.70
CA TYR A 47 -39.84 16.61 10.46
C TYR A 47 -39.00 15.52 11.11
N PHE A 48 -37.87 15.19 10.48
CA PHE A 48 -36.94 14.18 10.99
C PHE A 48 -35.58 14.30 10.32
N GLY A 49 -34.57 13.65 10.90
CA GLY A 49 -33.24 13.51 10.32
C GLY A 49 -32.23 14.52 10.88
N THR A 50 -30.99 14.46 10.40
CA THR A 50 -29.88 15.24 10.95
C THR A 50 -30.13 16.75 10.92
N SER A 51 -29.78 17.44 12.00
CA SER A 51 -29.87 18.90 12.12
C SER A 51 -31.29 19.47 12.09
N THR A 52 -32.35 18.65 12.12
CA THR A 52 -33.75 19.15 12.24
C THR A 52 -34.07 19.55 13.68
N GLY A 53 -35.09 20.39 13.89
CA GLY A 53 -35.51 20.79 15.24
C GLY A 53 -36.79 21.63 15.24
N SER A 54 -36.99 22.44 16.28
CA SER A 54 -38.21 23.24 16.45
C SER A 54 -38.46 24.28 15.36
N VAL A 55 -37.44 24.64 14.57
CA VAL A 55 -37.56 25.54 13.41
C VAL A 55 -38.12 24.86 12.17
N ASN A 56 -38.29 23.53 12.19
CA ASN A 56 -38.90 22.78 11.10
C ASN A 56 -40.42 22.72 11.32
N THR A 57 -41.16 23.59 10.65
CA THR A 57 -42.62 23.70 10.85
C THR A 57 -43.41 23.76 9.54
N MET A 58 -44.72 23.57 9.65
CA MET A 58 -45.70 23.87 8.62
C MET A 58 -46.64 24.94 9.15
N LYS A 59 -46.97 25.93 8.32
CA LYS A 59 -47.92 27.01 8.68
C LYS A 59 -49.32 26.43 8.94
N GLU A 60 -49.96 26.91 10.01
CA GLU A 60 -51.31 26.48 10.39
C GLU A 60 -52.34 26.78 9.28
N GLY A 61 -53.27 25.84 9.07
CA GLY A 61 -54.33 25.96 8.06
C GLY A 61 -53.91 25.62 6.62
N GLY A 62 -52.63 25.31 6.36
CA GLY A 62 -52.18 24.88 5.05
C GLY A 62 -52.71 23.51 4.64
N SER A 63 -53.04 23.34 3.36
CA SER A 63 -53.50 22.08 2.76
C SER A 63 -53.13 22.05 1.26
N ILE A 64 -53.34 20.92 0.58
CA ILE A 64 -53.10 20.86 -0.87
C ILE A 64 -54.03 21.81 -1.64
N GLU A 65 -55.23 22.09 -1.12
CA GLU A 65 -56.19 23.01 -1.73
C GLU A 65 -55.90 24.49 -1.45
N SER A 66 -55.30 24.81 -0.30
CA SER A 66 -55.08 26.19 0.16
C SER A 66 -53.62 26.66 0.05
N GLY A 67 -52.70 25.75 -0.27
CA GLY A 67 -51.26 25.98 -0.28
C GLY A 67 -50.59 25.54 1.02
N VAL A 68 -49.30 25.23 0.94
CA VAL A 68 -48.50 24.68 2.04
C VAL A 68 -47.22 25.51 2.20
N SER A 69 -47.03 26.16 3.35
CA SER A 69 -45.76 26.83 3.67
C SER A 69 -44.96 25.99 4.66
N LEU A 70 -43.75 25.60 4.27
CA LEU A 70 -42.81 24.84 5.09
C LEU A 70 -41.60 25.69 5.45
N THR A 71 -41.14 25.55 6.69
CA THR A 71 -39.94 26.23 7.18
C THR A 71 -38.86 25.22 7.54
N SER A 72 -37.60 25.60 7.33
CA SER A 72 -36.41 24.88 7.79
C SER A 72 -35.41 25.79 8.49
N CYS A 73 -35.75 27.07 8.70
CA CYS A 73 -34.89 28.01 9.40
C CYS A 73 -35.67 29.20 9.98
N SER A 74 -35.05 29.87 10.97
CA SER A 74 -35.44 31.20 11.42
C SER A 74 -34.46 32.26 10.88
N VAL A 75 -34.96 33.47 10.67
CA VAL A 75 -34.22 34.61 10.09
C VAL A 75 -34.25 35.77 11.07
N LYS A 76 -33.10 36.45 11.25
CA LYS A 76 -32.98 37.66 12.07
C LYS A 76 -33.60 38.86 11.35
N GLN A 77 -33.78 39.96 12.06
CA GLN A 77 -34.30 41.21 11.47
C GLN A 77 -33.39 41.78 10.36
N ASP A 78 -32.09 41.50 10.40
CA ASP A 78 -31.11 41.94 9.40
C ASP A 78 -31.08 41.07 8.14
N GLY A 79 -31.92 40.02 8.07
CA GLY A 79 -31.98 39.09 6.94
C GLY A 79 -30.94 37.96 6.99
N SER A 80 -30.06 37.93 7.99
CA SER A 80 -29.16 36.80 8.21
C SER A 80 -29.86 35.64 8.91
N ILE A 81 -29.33 34.44 8.74
CA ILE A 81 -29.90 33.25 9.37
C ILE A 81 -29.69 33.28 10.90
N ASP A 82 -30.72 32.91 11.63
CA ASP A 82 -30.68 32.75 13.09
C ASP A 82 -30.41 31.29 13.47
N LYS A 83 -31.27 30.38 13.01
CA LYS A 83 -31.13 28.93 13.23
C LYS A 83 -31.40 28.14 11.96
N LYS A 84 -30.54 27.17 11.68
CA LYS A 84 -30.69 26.18 10.60
C LYS A 84 -31.47 24.96 11.11
N GLY A 85 -32.21 24.33 10.20
CA GLY A 85 -32.99 23.12 10.45
C GLY A 85 -32.94 22.16 9.26
N GLY A 86 -32.49 20.93 9.48
CA GLY A 86 -32.32 19.91 8.45
C GLY A 86 -31.09 20.09 7.56
N LYS A 87 -30.94 19.22 6.56
CA LYS A 87 -29.95 19.26 5.48
C LYS A 87 -30.36 18.37 4.30
N PHE A 88 -30.17 18.83 3.07
CA PHE A 88 -30.10 17.94 1.91
C PHE A 88 -28.65 17.48 1.75
N VAL A 89 -28.37 16.20 1.98
CA VAL A 89 -27.02 15.67 1.80
C VAL A 89 -26.87 15.20 0.36
N SER A 90 -25.84 15.68 -0.34
CA SER A 90 -25.66 15.38 -1.77
C SER A 90 -25.21 13.94 -2.03
N THR A 91 -24.47 13.32 -1.11
CA THR A 91 -23.73 12.07 -1.41
C THR A 91 -24.07 10.87 -0.54
N ASP A 92 -24.68 11.04 0.63
CA ASP A 92 -24.63 10.01 1.67
C ASP A 92 -25.96 9.25 1.86
N GLY A 93 -26.98 9.56 1.06
CA GLY A 93 -28.24 8.79 1.05
C GLY A 93 -29.18 9.06 2.22
N TYR A 94 -28.98 10.14 2.98
CA TYR A 94 -29.87 10.59 4.05
C TYR A 94 -30.15 12.09 3.94
N ASP A 95 -31.24 12.54 4.57
CA ASP A 95 -31.58 13.96 4.68
C ASP A 95 -32.07 14.30 6.09
N GLY A 96 -32.06 15.58 6.44
CA GLY A 96 -32.90 16.15 7.48
C GLY A 96 -33.88 17.16 6.88
N ILE A 97 -35.18 16.97 7.04
CA ILE A 97 -36.19 17.75 6.30
C ILE A 97 -37.43 18.08 7.14
N SER A 98 -38.10 19.18 6.79
CA SER A 98 -39.54 19.38 7.01
C SER A 98 -40.29 18.74 5.86
N TYR A 99 -41.28 17.89 6.11
CA TYR A 99 -41.92 17.07 5.07
C TYR A 99 -43.44 16.99 5.24
N TYR A 100 -44.18 17.41 4.21
CA TYR A 100 -45.64 17.27 4.12
C TYR A 100 -46.00 16.30 3.00
N TYR A 101 -46.58 15.16 3.34
CA TYR A 101 -46.62 13.99 2.46
C TYR A 101 -47.93 13.21 2.55
N THR A 102 -48.14 12.36 1.55
CA THR A 102 -49.17 11.32 1.51
C THR A 102 -48.57 9.98 1.08
N THR A 103 -49.37 8.91 1.04
CA THR A 103 -48.92 7.55 0.67
C THR A 103 -49.50 7.08 -0.66
N ILE A 104 -48.73 6.28 -1.39
CA ILE A 104 -49.10 5.61 -2.63
C ILE A 104 -48.98 4.10 -2.43
N ASP A 105 -49.94 3.33 -2.96
CA ASP A 105 -49.81 1.87 -3.11
C ASP A 105 -48.92 1.57 -4.33
N PRO A 106 -47.65 1.16 -4.15
CA PRO A 106 -46.74 0.96 -5.26
C PRO A 106 -47.16 -0.20 -6.17
N GLU A 107 -47.96 -1.16 -5.70
CA GLU A 107 -48.40 -2.32 -6.47
C GLU A 107 -49.42 -1.91 -7.53
N ASN A 108 -50.40 -1.08 -7.16
CA ASN A 108 -51.55 -0.76 -8.01
C ASN A 108 -51.55 0.68 -8.56
N GLU A 109 -50.79 1.60 -7.97
CA GLU A 109 -50.95 3.03 -8.22
C GLU A 109 -49.71 3.70 -8.82
N ASN A 110 -49.92 4.53 -9.84
CA ASN A 110 -48.97 5.55 -10.31
C ASN A 110 -49.42 6.92 -9.81
N PHE A 111 -48.52 7.92 -9.77
CA PHE A 111 -48.87 9.25 -9.27
C PHE A 111 -48.28 10.38 -10.12
N THR A 112 -48.92 11.54 -10.07
CA THR A 112 -48.34 12.82 -10.51
C THR A 112 -48.51 13.83 -9.38
N LEU A 113 -47.43 14.49 -8.99
CA LEU A 113 -47.42 15.62 -8.07
C LEU A 113 -46.76 16.81 -8.75
N LYS A 114 -47.50 17.91 -8.88
CA LYS A 114 -47.02 19.18 -9.45
C LYS A 114 -47.31 20.31 -8.47
N ALA A 115 -46.40 21.26 -8.34
CA ALA A 115 -46.59 22.44 -7.50
C ALA A 115 -45.79 23.63 -8.03
N ASP A 116 -46.31 24.83 -7.79
CA ASP A 116 -45.55 26.08 -7.88
C ASP A 116 -44.87 26.32 -6.54
N VAL A 117 -43.54 26.41 -6.54
CA VAL A 117 -42.73 26.60 -5.35
C VAL A 117 -42.19 28.01 -5.31
N THR A 118 -42.73 28.84 -4.42
CA THR A 118 -42.22 30.19 -4.12
C THR A 118 -41.19 30.10 -2.99
N ILE A 119 -39.99 30.64 -3.22
CA ILE A 119 -38.93 30.65 -2.21
C ILE A 119 -39.15 31.84 -1.28
N ASP A 120 -39.60 31.58 -0.06
CA ASP A 120 -39.84 32.62 0.94
C ASP A 120 -38.51 33.17 1.49
N TYR A 121 -37.53 32.27 1.66
CA TYR A 121 -36.18 32.60 2.08
C TYR A 121 -35.20 31.52 1.61
N VAL A 122 -33.99 31.93 1.22
CA VAL A 122 -32.84 31.05 1.04
C VAL A 122 -31.62 31.74 1.63
N ASN A 123 -30.79 31.00 2.35
CA ASN A 123 -29.59 31.50 3.00
C ASN A 123 -28.69 32.26 2.00
N THR A 124 -28.32 33.50 2.32
CA THR A 124 -27.49 34.36 1.46
C THR A 124 -26.02 33.95 1.44
N SER A 125 -25.60 33.08 2.37
CA SER A 125 -24.27 32.45 2.39
C SER A 125 -24.43 30.92 2.43
N PRO A 126 -24.86 30.29 1.32
CA PRO A 126 -25.27 28.89 1.30
C PRO A 126 -24.09 27.93 1.47
N ASP A 127 -24.23 26.97 2.39
CA ASP A 127 -23.25 25.87 2.59
C ASP A 127 -23.47 24.72 1.58
N GLY A 128 -24.54 24.79 0.77
CA GLY A 128 -24.82 23.86 -0.31
C GLY A 128 -25.67 22.67 0.12
N GLN A 129 -26.32 22.75 1.29
CA GLN A 129 -27.28 21.75 1.78
C GLN A 129 -28.70 22.34 1.91
N GLU A 130 -28.88 23.62 1.57
CA GLU A 130 -30.16 24.33 1.53
C GLU A 130 -30.98 23.93 0.29
N GLY A 131 -32.31 23.95 0.41
CA GLY A 131 -33.15 23.72 -0.74
C GLY A 131 -34.61 23.38 -0.46
N PHE A 132 -35.32 23.01 -1.52
CA PHE A 132 -36.68 22.48 -1.50
C PHE A 132 -36.82 21.28 -2.44
N ALA A 133 -37.82 20.42 -2.25
CA ALA A 133 -38.09 19.31 -3.17
C ALA A 133 -39.58 18.93 -3.24
N LEU A 134 -39.99 18.43 -4.40
CA LEU A 134 -41.03 17.39 -4.49
C LEU A 134 -40.31 16.05 -4.35
N LEU A 135 -40.70 15.25 -3.36
CA LEU A 135 -39.89 14.14 -2.89
C LEU A 135 -40.75 12.90 -2.69
N ALA A 136 -40.35 11.80 -3.33
CA ALA A 136 -40.85 10.46 -3.08
C ALA A 136 -39.80 9.62 -2.34
N ARG A 137 -40.20 8.82 -1.35
CA ARG A 137 -39.32 8.01 -0.49
C ARG A 137 -39.95 6.66 -0.18
N ASP A 138 -39.12 5.67 0.11
CA ASP A 138 -39.57 4.34 0.54
C ASP A 138 -39.71 4.18 2.04
N SER A 139 -39.26 5.16 2.82
CA SER A 139 -39.38 5.14 4.27
C SER A 139 -39.45 6.55 4.82
N ILE A 140 -39.94 6.67 6.05
CA ILE A 140 -40.09 7.93 6.74
C ILE A 140 -39.51 7.85 8.14
N GLY A 141 -38.81 8.90 8.56
CA GLY A 141 -38.23 8.96 9.90
C GLY A 141 -39.31 9.14 10.96
N GLU A 142 -38.93 8.80 12.20
CA GLU A 142 -39.81 8.98 13.35
C GLU A 142 -40.18 10.46 13.53
N ASN A 143 -41.47 10.69 13.78
CA ASN A 143 -42.03 12.04 13.84
C ASN A 143 -41.34 12.89 14.91
N LYS A 144 -40.77 14.02 14.49
CA LYS A 144 -40.06 14.97 15.35
C LYS A 144 -38.78 14.44 15.99
N VAL A 145 -38.18 13.39 15.42
CA VAL A 145 -36.88 12.88 15.87
C VAL A 145 -35.75 13.58 15.11
N SER A 146 -35.00 14.38 15.89
CA SER A 146 -33.91 15.22 15.43
C SER A 146 -32.53 14.59 15.59
N ASP A 147 -31.57 15.07 14.80
CA ASP A 147 -30.14 14.79 14.93
C ASP A 147 -29.72 13.32 14.82
N LYS A 148 -30.40 12.61 13.92
CA LYS A 148 -30.12 11.21 13.58
C LYS A 148 -30.05 11.05 12.06
N PRO A 149 -28.98 10.50 11.48
CA PRO A 149 -28.97 10.10 10.06
C PRO A 149 -30.15 9.16 9.78
N PHE A 150 -30.92 9.46 8.74
CA PHE A 150 -32.05 8.63 8.32
C PHE A 150 -31.91 8.29 6.84
N TYR A 151 -31.30 7.14 6.58
CA TYR A 151 -30.97 6.67 5.24
C TYR A 151 -32.22 6.15 4.52
N THR A 152 -32.42 6.49 3.24
CA THR A 152 -33.61 6.07 2.48
C THR A 152 -33.33 6.02 0.99
N ASN A 153 -34.10 5.22 0.26
CA ASN A 153 -34.22 5.42 -1.18
C ASN A 153 -35.17 6.60 -1.45
N SER A 154 -34.84 7.44 -2.43
CA SER A 154 -35.68 8.60 -2.75
C SER A 154 -35.58 9.04 -4.20
N MET A 155 -36.68 9.60 -4.73
CA MET A 155 -36.75 10.24 -6.04
C MET A 155 -37.23 11.68 -5.87
N ALA A 156 -36.46 12.66 -6.36
CA ALA A 156 -36.76 14.06 -6.12
C ALA A 156 -36.67 14.93 -7.38
N ALA A 157 -37.64 15.83 -7.53
CA ALA A 157 -37.49 17.07 -8.28
C ALA A 157 -37.14 18.17 -7.28
N ILE A 158 -35.93 18.71 -7.37
CA ILE A 158 -35.24 19.38 -6.25
C ILE A 158 -34.52 20.65 -6.71
N GLY A 159 -34.54 21.67 -5.85
CA GLY A 159 -33.68 22.85 -5.94
C GLY A 159 -32.67 22.85 -4.80
N THR A 160 -31.38 22.61 -5.10
CA THR A 160 -30.28 22.53 -4.12
C THR A 160 -28.92 22.53 -4.84
N LYS A 161 -27.81 22.19 -4.16
CA LYS A 161 -26.54 21.94 -4.81
C LYS A 161 -26.60 20.65 -5.65
N LEU A 162 -26.41 20.77 -6.97
CA LEU A 162 -26.51 19.66 -7.93
C LEU A 162 -25.30 19.61 -8.86
N SER A 163 -25.00 18.41 -9.35
CA SER A 163 -23.90 18.16 -10.28
C SER A 163 -24.33 18.33 -11.74
N TYR A 164 -23.42 18.67 -12.63
CA TYR A 164 -23.63 18.66 -14.08
C TYR A 164 -22.32 18.45 -14.83
N THR A 165 -22.38 17.85 -16.01
CA THR A 165 -21.23 17.70 -16.90
C THR A 165 -21.16 18.89 -17.86
N THR A 166 -19.96 19.48 -18.02
CA THR A 166 -19.69 20.51 -19.03
C THR A 166 -19.57 19.88 -20.42
N ASP A 167 -19.58 20.70 -21.46
CA ASP A 167 -19.40 20.24 -22.85
C ASP A 167 -18.00 19.61 -23.06
N GLU A 168 -17.06 19.93 -22.17
CA GLU A 168 -15.69 19.39 -22.11
C GLU A 168 -15.60 18.09 -21.29
N GLY A 169 -16.72 17.59 -20.74
CA GLY A 169 -16.75 16.36 -19.95
C GLY A 169 -16.41 16.52 -18.46
N GLU A 170 -16.16 17.74 -17.98
CA GLU A 170 -15.85 18.01 -16.58
C GLU A 170 -17.13 17.98 -15.73
N VAL A 171 -17.12 17.26 -14.61
CA VAL A 171 -18.22 17.29 -13.65
C VAL A 171 -18.06 18.49 -12.73
N LYS A 172 -19.01 19.43 -12.77
CA LYS A 172 -19.08 20.62 -11.90
C LYS A 172 -20.28 20.52 -10.98
N SER A 173 -20.23 21.23 -9.85
CA SER A 173 -21.39 21.44 -9.00
C SER A 173 -21.93 22.86 -9.16
N LEU A 174 -23.25 22.99 -9.23
CA LEU A 174 -23.97 24.26 -9.19
C LEU A 174 -24.67 24.37 -7.84
N LYS A 175 -24.28 25.34 -7.01
CA LYS A 175 -25.07 25.71 -5.83
C LYS A 175 -26.39 26.33 -6.29
N ASP A 176 -27.46 26.10 -5.53
CA ASP A 176 -28.79 26.65 -5.82
C ASP A 176 -29.34 26.26 -7.20
N GLY A 177 -28.90 25.12 -7.74
CA GLY A 177 -29.34 24.60 -9.03
C GLY A 177 -30.73 23.97 -8.96
N LEU A 178 -31.44 23.97 -10.08
CA LEU A 178 -32.74 23.32 -10.24
C LEU A 178 -32.60 22.03 -11.05
N GLY A 179 -33.09 20.90 -10.52
CA GLY A 179 -32.97 19.63 -11.21
C GLY A 179 -33.54 18.43 -10.47
N TYR A 180 -32.77 17.33 -10.46
CA TYR A 180 -33.21 16.03 -9.92
C TYR A 180 -32.16 15.42 -8.98
N ARG A 181 -32.61 14.56 -8.06
CA ARG A 181 -31.74 13.72 -7.21
C ARG A 181 -32.40 12.38 -6.88
N PHE A 182 -31.72 11.29 -7.18
CA PHE A 182 -32.17 9.92 -7.00
C PHE A 182 -31.19 9.15 -6.10
N PHE A 183 -31.71 8.54 -5.04
CA PHE A 183 -31.00 7.61 -4.17
C PHE A 183 -31.62 6.23 -4.30
N THR A 184 -30.81 5.22 -4.65
CA THR A 184 -31.28 3.84 -4.84
C THR A 184 -30.28 2.81 -4.29
N GLY A 185 -30.75 1.67 -3.79
CA GLY A 185 -29.92 0.58 -3.27
C GLY A 185 -29.74 0.55 -1.74
N ILE A 186 -30.24 1.56 -1.03
CA ILE A 186 -30.17 1.64 0.45
C ILE A 186 -31.07 0.57 1.06
N SER A 187 -30.56 -0.15 2.06
CA SER A 187 -31.25 -1.30 2.67
C SER A 187 -31.54 -1.14 4.16
N SER A 188 -31.08 -0.07 4.80
CA SER A 188 -31.29 0.22 6.21
C SER A 188 -31.56 1.70 6.39
N THR A 189 -32.42 2.05 7.35
CA THR A 189 -32.66 3.44 7.78
C THR A 189 -31.68 3.91 8.84
N GLU A 190 -31.02 2.96 9.52
CA GLU A 190 -30.24 3.17 10.74
C GLU A 190 -28.73 3.12 10.47
N ASN A 191 -28.31 2.15 9.66
CA ASN A 191 -26.90 1.92 9.38
C ASN A 191 -26.49 2.63 8.09
N ALA A 192 -25.33 3.29 8.12
CA ALA A 192 -24.74 3.86 6.92
C ALA A 192 -24.59 2.78 5.84
N PRO A 193 -24.98 3.06 4.58
CA PRO A 193 -24.76 2.13 3.50
C PRO A 193 -23.26 1.92 3.30
N ALA A 194 -22.87 0.68 3.00
CA ALA A 194 -21.49 0.40 2.65
C ALA A 194 -21.11 1.15 1.37
N LYS A 195 -19.83 1.50 1.24
CA LYS A 195 -19.31 2.10 0.01
C LYS A 195 -19.71 1.22 -1.19
N ASN A 196 -20.20 1.85 -2.26
CA ASN A 196 -20.68 1.20 -3.49
C ASN A 196 -21.93 0.30 -3.33
N SER A 197 -22.57 0.22 -2.16
CA SER A 197 -23.81 -0.56 -2.00
C SER A 197 -25.07 0.19 -2.44
N PHE A 198 -24.96 1.47 -2.77
CA PHE A 198 -26.05 2.32 -3.23
C PHE A 198 -25.55 3.30 -4.29
N THR A 199 -26.50 3.90 -5.02
CA THR A 199 -26.25 4.81 -6.13
C THR A 199 -26.88 6.16 -5.84
N VAL A 200 -26.13 7.21 -6.17
CA VAL A 200 -26.60 8.60 -6.24
C VAL A 200 -26.61 9.01 -7.70
N GLU A 201 -27.75 9.48 -8.19
CA GLU A 201 -27.85 10.13 -9.50
C GLU A 201 -28.48 11.50 -9.32
N ASP A 202 -27.72 12.56 -9.55
CA ASP A 202 -28.19 13.95 -9.50
C ASP A 202 -27.84 14.69 -10.80
N GLY A 203 -28.54 15.79 -11.05
CA GLY A 203 -28.31 16.56 -12.26
C GLY A 203 -29.06 17.88 -12.31
N VAL A 204 -28.40 18.92 -12.85
CA VAL A 204 -29.03 20.20 -13.17
C VAL A 204 -29.85 20.07 -14.45
N LEU A 205 -31.14 20.45 -14.40
CA LEU A 205 -32.02 20.49 -15.58
C LEU A 205 -31.93 21.82 -16.34
N ASP A 206 -31.61 22.92 -15.66
CA ASP A 206 -31.31 24.20 -16.30
C ASP A 206 -30.17 24.94 -15.60
N LYS A 207 -29.04 25.05 -16.30
CA LYS A 207 -27.82 25.68 -15.80
C LYS A 207 -27.93 27.21 -15.70
N SER A 208 -28.90 27.82 -16.40
CA SER A 208 -29.08 29.27 -16.45
C SER A 208 -30.00 29.81 -15.35
N ARG A 209 -30.67 28.92 -14.61
CA ARG A 209 -31.68 29.27 -13.61
C ARG A 209 -31.29 28.74 -12.23
N LEU A 210 -31.13 29.66 -11.29
CA LEU A 210 -30.83 29.36 -9.88
C LEU A 210 -32.04 29.67 -9.01
N ILE A 211 -32.16 28.97 -7.88
CA ILE A 211 -33.19 29.25 -6.88
C ILE A 211 -32.88 30.58 -6.17
N LYS A 212 -33.89 31.45 -6.03
CA LYS A 212 -33.76 32.78 -5.40
C LYS A 212 -34.98 33.13 -4.58
N ALA A 213 -34.77 33.79 -3.44
CA ALA A 213 -35.85 34.31 -2.62
C ALA A 213 -36.76 35.25 -3.43
N GLY A 214 -38.07 35.07 -3.29
CA GLY A 214 -39.12 35.80 -4.00
C GLY A 214 -39.49 35.24 -5.38
N GLU A 215 -38.72 34.30 -5.93
CA GLU A 215 -39.04 33.67 -7.22
C GLU A 215 -39.89 32.40 -7.06
N THR A 216 -40.62 32.05 -8.12
CA THR A 216 -41.49 30.87 -8.20
C THR A 216 -41.04 29.91 -9.29
N TYR A 217 -41.08 28.61 -9.00
CA TYR A 217 -40.70 27.54 -9.92
C TYR A 217 -41.80 26.47 -9.99
N THR A 218 -42.27 26.13 -11.19
CA THR A 218 -43.25 25.04 -11.36
C THR A 218 -42.53 23.71 -11.54
N MET A 219 -42.72 22.81 -10.59
CA MET A 219 -41.98 21.56 -10.46
C MET A 219 -42.93 20.36 -10.52
N ILE A 220 -42.47 19.24 -11.08
CA ILE A 220 -43.28 18.03 -11.30
C ILE A 220 -42.48 16.79 -10.89
N LEU A 221 -43.07 15.93 -10.07
CA LEU A 221 -42.60 14.58 -9.79
C LEU A 221 -43.70 13.58 -10.13
N LYS A 222 -43.40 12.60 -10.98
CA LYS A 222 -44.38 11.61 -11.46
C LYS A 222 -43.80 10.20 -11.41
N ARG A 223 -44.63 9.20 -11.11
CA ARG A 223 -44.34 7.78 -11.32
C ARG A 223 -45.26 7.22 -12.41
N THR A 224 -44.70 6.50 -13.38
CA THR A 224 -45.42 5.75 -14.41
C THR A 224 -44.95 4.30 -14.49
N ASN A 225 -45.58 3.49 -15.35
CA ASN A 225 -45.09 2.15 -15.66
C ASN A 225 -43.65 2.15 -16.25
N THR A 226 -43.19 3.26 -16.82
CA THR A 226 -41.78 3.43 -17.27
C THR A 226 -40.84 3.66 -16.08
N GLY A 227 -41.26 4.47 -15.11
CA GLY A 227 -40.48 4.81 -13.92
C GLY A 227 -40.77 6.21 -13.38
N TYR A 228 -39.79 6.85 -12.75
CA TYR A 228 -39.96 8.16 -12.08
C TYR A 228 -39.48 9.30 -12.97
N HIS A 229 -40.28 10.36 -13.09
CA HIS A 229 -40.02 11.53 -13.91
C HIS A 229 -39.89 12.73 -12.97
N SER A 230 -38.73 13.37 -13.01
CA SER A 230 -38.45 14.60 -12.30
C SER A 230 -38.30 15.72 -13.31
N SER A 231 -39.17 16.72 -13.21
CA SER A 231 -39.30 17.75 -14.24
C SER A 231 -39.54 19.13 -13.66
N TYR A 232 -39.25 20.16 -14.44
CA TYR A 232 -39.66 21.52 -14.17
C TYR A 232 -40.11 22.22 -15.46
N ILE A 233 -40.93 23.26 -15.34
CA ILE A 233 -41.37 24.08 -16.47
C ILE A 233 -40.47 25.31 -16.59
N ASN A 234 -39.81 25.46 -17.74
CA ASN A 234 -38.91 26.57 -18.01
C ASN A 234 -39.66 27.88 -18.36
N ASP A 235 -38.94 28.99 -18.49
CA ASP A 235 -39.52 30.31 -18.83
C ASP A 235 -40.26 30.34 -20.19
N LYS A 236 -40.01 29.36 -21.05
CA LYS A 236 -40.69 29.22 -22.34
C LYS A 236 -41.98 28.39 -22.25
N GLY A 237 -42.30 27.88 -21.07
CA GLY A 237 -43.43 26.97 -20.84
C GLY A 237 -43.16 25.52 -21.26
N GLU A 238 -41.90 25.16 -21.52
CA GLU A 238 -41.51 23.79 -21.91
C GLU A 238 -41.19 22.96 -20.66
N THR A 239 -41.59 21.69 -20.66
CA THR A 239 -41.22 20.75 -19.59
C THR A 239 -39.85 20.16 -19.88
N VAL A 240 -38.89 20.39 -18.98
CA VAL A 240 -37.57 19.77 -19.02
C VAL A 240 -37.54 18.66 -17.98
N GLU A 241 -37.17 17.44 -18.37
CA GLU A 241 -37.33 16.25 -17.53
C GLU A 241 -36.11 15.32 -17.50
N LYS A 242 -36.01 14.58 -16.40
CA LYS A 242 -35.17 13.41 -16.24
C LYS A 242 -36.02 12.22 -15.80
N VAL A 243 -35.80 11.06 -16.41
CA VAL A 243 -36.49 9.81 -16.09
C VAL A 243 -35.53 8.81 -15.44
N TYR A 244 -35.92 8.25 -14.29
CA TYR A 244 -35.37 7.03 -13.71
C TYR A 244 -36.21 5.85 -14.19
N TYR A 245 -35.62 4.92 -14.95
CA TYR A 245 -36.32 3.79 -15.54
C TYR A 245 -36.36 2.58 -14.61
N LEU A 246 -37.51 1.90 -14.53
CA LEU A 246 -37.68 0.68 -13.73
C LEU A 246 -37.18 -0.59 -14.44
N ASP A 247 -37.28 -0.64 -15.77
CA ASP A 247 -36.75 -1.74 -16.60
C ASP A 247 -37.18 -3.16 -16.18
N GLY A 248 -38.39 -3.29 -15.63
CA GLY A 248 -38.90 -4.56 -15.10
C GLY A 248 -38.21 -5.04 -13.81
N LYS A 249 -37.30 -4.26 -13.24
CA LYS A 249 -36.71 -4.51 -11.92
C LYS A 249 -37.69 -4.11 -10.81
N PRO A 250 -37.53 -4.65 -9.58
CA PRO A 250 -38.28 -4.18 -8.43
C PRO A 250 -38.12 -2.67 -8.23
N ASP A 251 -39.20 -2.00 -7.85
CA ASP A 251 -39.18 -0.57 -7.60
C ASP A 251 -38.16 -0.23 -6.49
N PRO A 252 -37.19 0.67 -6.74
CA PRO A 252 -36.22 1.04 -5.72
C PRO A 252 -36.88 1.70 -4.51
N LEU A 253 -38.08 2.27 -4.67
CA LEU A 253 -38.84 2.82 -3.55
C LEU A 253 -39.73 1.78 -2.82
N CYS A 254 -39.49 0.49 -3.06
CA CYS A 254 -40.12 -0.64 -2.36
C CYS A 254 -39.09 -1.52 -1.64
N ARG A 255 -37.93 -0.97 -1.29
CA ARG A 255 -36.80 -1.75 -0.74
C ARG A 255 -36.88 -1.89 0.77
N ILE A 256 -37.07 -0.78 1.49
CA ILE A 256 -37.18 -0.77 2.96
C ILE A 256 -38.63 -1.06 3.38
N VAL A 257 -39.58 -0.21 2.96
CA VAL A 257 -41.02 -0.47 3.10
C VAL A 257 -41.55 -0.88 1.73
N LYS A 258 -42.14 -2.07 1.62
CA LYS A 258 -42.46 -2.69 0.32
C LYS A 258 -43.82 -2.26 -0.23
N ASP A 259 -44.76 -1.95 0.65
CA ASP A 259 -46.18 -1.77 0.36
C ASP A 259 -46.60 -0.29 0.32
N LYS A 260 -45.68 0.65 0.50
CA LYS A 260 -45.97 2.09 0.52
C LYS A 260 -44.83 2.92 -0.05
N ILE A 261 -45.18 3.93 -0.84
CA ILE A 261 -44.30 5.05 -1.19
C ILE A 261 -44.84 6.32 -0.53
N TYR A 262 -43.96 7.09 0.11
CA TYR A 262 -44.28 8.38 0.69
C TYR A 262 -43.95 9.47 -0.32
N VAL A 263 -44.92 10.30 -0.70
CA VAL A 263 -44.76 11.37 -1.71
C VAL A 263 -45.22 12.70 -1.15
N GLY A 264 -44.42 13.77 -1.33
CA GLY A 264 -44.72 15.04 -0.67
C GLY A 264 -43.79 16.19 -1.02
N LEU A 265 -43.88 17.23 -0.21
CA LEU A 265 -43.22 18.54 -0.33
C LEU A 265 -42.19 18.69 0.80
N ALA A 266 -40.97 19.12 0.51
CA ALA A 266 -39.88 19.20 1.48
C ALA A 266 -39.04 20.48 1.40
N VAL A 267 -38.43 20.90 2.53
CA VAL A 267 -37.43 21.98 2.64
C VAL A 267 -36.33 21.64 3.68
N ALA A 268 -35.12 22.22 3.52
CA ALA A 268 -33.96 21.95 4.40
C ALA A 268 -32.93 23.11 4.55
N ARG A 269 -32.13 23.05 5.64
CA ARG A 269 -30.86 23.77 6.02
C ARG A 269 -30.86 25.31 6.01
N GLY A 270 -31.94 25.97 5.64
CA GLY A 270 -31.87 27.41 5.37
C GLY A 270 -32.74 27.87 4.21
N CYS A 271 -33.67 27.03 3.77
CA CYS A 271 -34.67 27.37 2.77
C CYS A 271 -36.07 27.29 3.39
N ASN A 272 -36.85 28.35 3.26
CA ASN A 272 -38.28 28.35 3.57
C ASN A 272 -39.03 28.53 2.24
N ALA A 273 -40.10 27.79 2.03
CA ALA A 273 -40.82 27.82 0.77
C ALA A 273 -42.33 27.63 0.95
N THR A 274 -43.08 28.29 0.08
CA THR A 274 -44.53 28.16 -0.05
C THR A 274 -44.86 27.44 -1.34
N PHE A 275 -45.55 26.31 -1.22
CA PHE A 275 -46.03 25.49 -2.31
C PHE A 275 -47.49 25.86 -2.59
N SER A 276 -47.79 26.24 -3.83
CA SER A 276 -49.11 26.65 -4.30
C SER A 276 -49.46 25.94 -5.61
N ASN A 277 -50.70 26.07 -6.07
CA ASN A 277 -51.20 25.39 -7.27
C ASN A 277 -50.84 23.88 -7.27
N ILE A 278 -51.04 23.23 -6.11
CA ILE A 278 -50.64 21.83 -5.90
C ILE A 278 -51.65 20.93 -6.61
N GLU A 279 -51.17 20.18 -7.60
CA GLU A 279 -51.91 19.17 -8.32
C GLU A 279 -51.39 17.78 -7.92
N PHE A 280 -52.23 16.96 -7.30
CA PHE A 280 -51.91 15.57 -6.97
C PHE A 280 -52.95 14.62 -7.54
N SER A 281 -52.52 13.66 -8.34
CA SER A 281 -53.38 12.64 -8.91
C SER A 281 -52.74 11.25 -8.87
N VAL A 282 -53.61 10.23 -8.82
CA VAL A 282 -53.24 8.82 -8.75
C VAL A 282 -53.98 8.07 -9.86
N THR A 283 -53.29 7.17 -10.55
CA THR A 283 -53.83 6.37 -11.67
C THR A 283 -53.61 4.87 -11.45
N ASP A 284 -54.46 4.03 -12.03
CA ASP A 284 -54.32 2.56 -11.97
C ASP A 284 -53.28 2.10 -13.00
N ARG A 285 -52.21 1.45 -12.50
CA ARG A 285 -51.10 0.93 -13.29
C ARG A 285 -51.54 -0.02 -14.42
N LYS A 286 -52.62 -0.79 -14.22
CA LYS A 286 -53.13 -1.74 -15.21
C LYS A 286 -53.74 -1.04 -16.42
N THR A 287 -54.26 0.18 -16.23
CA THR A 287 -54.90 0.97 -17.28
C THR A 287 -53.97 2.03 -17.87
N ASP A 288 -52.89 2.36 -17.17
CA ASP A 288 -51.86 3.27 -17.66
C ASP A 288 -51.09 2.70 -18.86
N PRO A 289 -50.51 3.57 -19.72
CA PRO A 289 -49.67 3.14 -20.83
C PRO A 289 -48.57 2.16 -20.38
N PRO A 290 -48.22 1.16 -21.22
CA PRO A 290 -47.13 0.24 -20.92
C PRO A 290 -45.79 0.98 -20.78
N ALA A 291 -44.86 0.36 -20.05
CA ALA A 291 -43.50 0.86 -19.88
C ALA A 291 -42.83 1.12 -21.23
N GLN A 292 -42.26 2.31 -21.40
CA GLN A 292 -41.43 2.62 -22.56
C GLN A 292 -40.04 2.00 -22.39
N PRO A 293 -39.39 1.54 -23.47
CA PRO A 293 -38.05 0.98 -23.39
C PRO A 293 -37.03 2.04 -22.96
N HIS A 294 -36.04 1.63 -22.16
CA HIS A 294 -34.91 2.49 -21.80
C HIS A 294 -34.12 2.88 -23.06
N PRO A 295 -33.87 4.17 -23.31
CA PRO A 295 -32.98 4.58 -24.39
C PRO A 295 -31.54 4.10 -24.14
N ILE A 296 -30.87 3.59 -25.18
CA ILE A 296 -29.46 3.23 -25.07
C ILE A 296 -28.62 4.50 -24.93
N LYS A 297 -27.87 4.59 -23.82
CA LYS A 297 -26.86 5.63 -23.61
C LYS A 297 -25.55 5.19 -24.26
N TYR A 298 -24.92 6.09 -25.01
CA TYR A 298 -23.58 5.84 -25.52
C TYR A 298 -22.54 6.61 -24.70
N VAL A 299 -21.49 5.92 -24.25
CA VAL A 299 -20.35 6.51 -23.55
C VAL A 299 -19.10 6.47 -24.41
N GLU A 300 -18.22 7.43 -24.21
CA GLU A 300 -16.94 7.47 -24.91
C GLU A 300 -16.02 6.34 -24.42
N PRO A 301 -15.36 5.62 -25.34
CA PRO A 301 -14.12 4.90 -25.07
C PRO A 301 -13.10 5.75 -24.28
N ASP A 302 -12.57 5.24 -23.17
CA ASP A 302 -11.51 5.91 -22.40
C ASP A 302 -10.40 4.91 -22.04
N TYR A 303 -9.22 5.11 -22.64
CA TYR A 303 -8.06 4.23 -22.58
C TYR A 303 -6.78 5.05 -22.41
N GLN A 304 -5.95 4.73 -21.42
CA GLN A 304 -4.78 5.55 -21.11
C GLN A 304 -3.60 4.75 -20.54
N ILE A 305 -2.39 5.25 -20.81
CA ILE A 305 -1.15 4.81 -20.13
C ILE A 305 -0.93 5.75 -18.93
N THR A 306 -1.11 5.22 -17.72
CA THR A 306 -1.09 5.99 -16.47
C THR A 306 0.28 6.08 -15.81
N SER A 307 1.22 5.19 -16.18
CA SER A 307 2.61 5.22 -15.68
C SER A 307 3.41 6.43 -16.19
N ALA A 308 4.43 6.87 -15.44
CA ALA A 308 5.15 8.12 -15.67
C ALA A 308 5.78 8.27 -17.07
N SER A 309 5.90 9.48 -17.61
CA SER A 309 6.59 9.72 -18.90
C SER A 309 8.12 9.73 -18.79
N THR A 310 8.67 9.52 -17.60
CA THR A 310 10.10 9.50 -17.33
C THR A 310 10.48 8.28 -16.49
N SER A 311 11.75 7.87 -16.61
CA SER A 311 12.33 6.83 -15.77
C SER A 311 13.79 7.14 -15.47
N ALA A 312 14.22 6.84 -14.25
CA ALA A 312 15.63 6.85 -13.83
C ALA A 312 16.35 5.50 -14.08
N THR A 313 15.58 4.46 -14.43
CA THR A 313 16.05 3.08 -14.59
C THR A 313 15.64 2.51 -15.94
N GLY A 314 16.43 1.54 -16.42
CA GLY A 314 16.08 0.79 -17.63
C GLY A 314 14.86 -0.10 -17.44
N TYR A 315 14.64 -0.62 -16.23
CA TYR A 315 13.42 -1.36 -15.90
C TYR A 315 12.28 -0.38 -15.62
N TYR A 316 11.17 -0.50 -16.35
CA TYR A 316 10.03 0.41 -16.30
C TYR A 316 8.71 -0.38 -16.32
N LYS A 317 7.81 -0.11 -15.36
CA LYS A 317 6.49 -0.73 -15.30
C LYS A 317 5.49 0.14 -16.04
N THR A 318 5.08 -0.28 -17.24
CA THR A 318 4.01 0.41 -17.94
C THR A 318 2.67 0.03 -17.34
N VAL A 319 1.82 1.01 -17.06
CA VAL A 319 0.48 0.78 -16.51
C VAL A 319 -0.55 1.28 -17.51
N PHE A 320 -1.47 0.40 -17.91
CA PHE A 320 -2.55 0.69 -18.85
C PHE A 320 -3.90 0.52 -18.14
N LEU A 321 -4.83 1.44 -18.38
CA LEU A 321 -6.18 1.42 -17.84
C LEU A 321 -7.19 1.68 -18.96
N ALA A 322 -8.30 0.94 -18.95
CA ALA A 322 -9.39 1.09 -19.91
C ALA A 322 -10.75 1.07 -19.19
N ASN A 323 -11.73 1.80 -19.71
CA ASN A 323 -13.11 1.71 -19.28
C ASN A 323 -13.90 0.56 -19.95
N ALA A 324 -13.19 -0.34 -20.65
CA ALA A 324 -13.76 -1.45 -21.37
C ALA A 324 -12.98 -2.76 -21.18
N ASP A 325 -13.70 -3.88 -21.18
CA ASP A 325 -13.10 -5.19 -21.35
C ASP A 325 -12.54 -5.32 -22.78
N GLY A 326 -11.47 -6.10 -22.94
CA GLY A 326 -10.91 -6.35 -24.26
C GLY A 326 -9.50 -6.96 -24.20
N TRP A 327 -8.72 -6.69 -25.25
CA TRP A 327 -7.35 -7.16 -25.38
C TRP A 327 -6.41 -6.02 -25.73
N VAL A 328 -5.30 -5.93 -25.00
CA VAL A 328 -4.25 -4.93 -25.25
C VAL A 328 -2.98 -5.62 -25.71
N THR A 329 -2.33 -5.08 -26.74
CA THR A 329 -1.02 -5.53 -27.21
C THR A 329 -0.01 -4.42 -26.95
N PRO A 330 0.85 -4.55 -25.92
CA PRO A 330 1.92 -3.60 -25.66
C PRO A 330 2.97 -3.62 -26.76
N LYS A 331 3.54 -2.46 -27.05
CA LYS A 331 4.65 -2.29 -27.97
C LYS A 331 5.71 -1.36 -27.39
N LEU A 332 6.98 -1.70 -27.59
CA LEU A 332 8.13 -0.87 -27.28
C LEU A 332 8.96 -0.65 -28.55
N ASN A 333 9.12 0.60 -28.97
CA ASN A 333 9.85 0.98 -30.18
C ASN A 333 9.39 0.19 -31.42
N GLY A 334 8.08 -0.05 -31.53
CA GLY A 334 7.45 -0.81 -32.62
C GLY A 334 7.47 -2.33 -32.45
N MET A 335 8.25 -2.89 -31.52
CA MET A 335 8.26 -4.33 -31.23
C MET A 335 7.03 -4.71 -30.42
N SER A 336 6.25 -5.67 -30.92
CA SER A 336 5.02 -6.14 -30.26
C SER A 336 5.31 -7.22 -29.23
N MET A 337 4.62 -7.14 -28.09
CA MET A 337 4.65 -8.16 -27.04
C MET A 337 3.41 -9.05 -27.13
N GLN A 338 3.32 -10.04 -26.24
CA GLN A 338 2.11 -10.87 -26.13
C GLN A 338 0.90 -10.02 -25.74
N SER A 339 -0.24 -10.32 -26.36
CA SER A 339 -1.51 -9.66 -26.01
C SER A 339 -1.97 -10.08 -24.61
N LEU A 340 -2.46 -9.11 -23.84
CA LEU A 340 -2.96 -9.26 -22.47
C LEU A 340 -4.47 -9.00 -22.46
N THR A 341 -5.19 -9.71 -21.60
CA THR A 341 -6.60 -9.43 -21.33
C THR A 341 -6.72 -8.18 -20.47
N VAL A 342 -7.72 -7.36 -20.78
CA VAL A 342 -8.06 -6.14 -20.05
C VAL A 342 -9.45 -6.32 -19.46
N LYS A 343 -9.59 -5.92 -18.20
CA LYS A 343 -10.89 -5.75 -17.54
C LYS A 343 -11.13 -4.29 -17.27
N ALA A 344 -12.34 -3.82 -17.57
CA ALA A 344 -12.72 -2.44 -17.38
C ALA A 344 -12.43 -1.97 -15.93
N GLY A 345 -11.76 -0.84 -15.78
CA GLY A 345 -11.39 -0.26 -14.50
C GLY A 345 -10.24 -0.97 -13.77
N GLN A 346 -9.66 -2.04 -14.34
CA GLN A 346 -8.49 -2.72 -13.78
C GLN A 346 -7.22 -2.38 -14.55
N GLU A 347 -6.14 -2.13 -13.81
CA GLU A 347 -4.84 -1.85 -14.42
C GLU A 347 -4.19 -3.10 -14.98
N VAL A 348 -3.65 -2.97 -16.18
CA VAL A 348 -2.75 -3.95 -16.78
C VAL A 348 -1.33 -3.42 -16.66
N ILE A 349 -0.48 -4.17 -15.96
CA ILE A 349 0.93 -3.82 -15.74
C ILE A 349 1.80 -4.64 -16.68
N GLN A 350 2.58 -3.96 -17.52
CA GLN A 350 3.57 -4.58 -18.42
C GLN A 350 4.98 -4.04 -18.10
N PRO A 351 5.86 -4.87 -17.51
CA PRO A 351 7.28 -4.53 -17.38
C PRO A 351 7.96 -4.41 -18.74
N LEU A 352 8.75 -3.34 -18.93
CA LEU A 352 9.52 -3.03 -20.13
C LEU A 352 10.97 -2.71 -19.76
N TYR A 353 11.88 -2.94 -20.71
CA TYR A 353 13.30 -2.58 -20.59
C TYR A 353 13.62 -1.46 -21.59
N LEU A 354 13.76 -0.25 -21.08
CA LEU A 354 14.02 0.97 -21.83
C LEU A 354 15.50 1.08 -22.21
N SER A 355 15.74 1.62 -23.40
CA SER A 355 17.06 2.14 -23.78
C SER A 355 17.21 3.57 -23.25
N LYS A 356 18.44 4.01 -22.93
CA LYS A 356 18.66 5.43 -22.55
C LYS A 356 18.17 6.36 -23.67
N GLY A 357 17.53 7.46 -23.30
CA GLY A 357 16.89 8.40 -24.23
C GLY A 357 15.39 8.14 -24.39
N GLU A 358 14.86 8.48 -25.56
CA GLU A 358 13.43 8.35 -25.88
C GLU A 358 13.05 6.91 -26.21
N ASN A 359 11.93 6.46 -25.67
CA ASN A 359 11.33 5.16 -25.93
C ASN A 359 9.85 5.34 -26.29
N GLN A 360 9.43 4.79 -27.42
CA GLN A 360 8.05 4.84 -27.88
C GLN A 360 7.29 3.64 -27.33
N VAL A 361 6.45 3.88 -26.32
CA VAL A 361 5.54 2.85 -25.77
C VAL A 361 4.17 3.05 -26.40
N SER A 362 3.55 1.98 -26.89
CA SER A 362 2.15 2.03 -27.30
C SER A 362 1.37 0.81 -26.85
N MET A 363 0.09 1.02 -26.59
CA MET A 363 -0.90 0.01 -26.22
C MET A 363 -1.91 -0.06 -27.35
N VAL A 364 -1.90 -1.16 -28.11
CA VAL A 364 -2.91 -1.42 -29.15
C VAL A 364 -4.07 -2.14 -28.50
N PHE A 365 -5.16 -1.43 -28.23
CA PHE A 365 -6.30 -1.94 -27.48
C PHE A 365 -7.51 -2.14 -28.37
N THR A 366 -8.13 -3.31 -28.28
CA THR A 366 -9.39 -3.65 -28.95
C THR A 366 -10.44 -3.97 -27.88
N PRO A 367 -11.49 -3.15 -27.75
CA PRO A 367 -12.62 -3.45 -26.88
C PRO A 367 -13.35 -4.72 -27.32
N ASP A 368 -13.83 -5.51 -26.36
CA ASP A 368 -14.73 -6.63 -26.65
C ASP A 368 -16.07 -6.09 -27.18
N ASN A 369 -16.50 -6.53 -28.36
CA ASN A 369 -17.74 -6.08 -28.99
C ASN A 369 -19.00 -6.46 -28.21
N ALA A 370 -18.90 -7.42 -27.28
CA ALA A 370 -19.96 -7.81 -26.37
C ALA A 370 -19.96 -7.01 -25.06
N TYR A 371 -18.93 -6.18 -24.80
CA TYR A 371 -18.84 -5.42 -23.57
C TYR A 371 -19.87 -4.29 -23.49
N GLU A 372 -20.59 -4.25 -22.38
CA GLU A 372 -21.54 -3.19 -22.03
C GLU A 372 -21.09 -2.58 -20.68
N PRO A 373 -20.69 -1.28 -20.64
CA PRO A 373 -20.21 -0.65 -19.40
C PRO A 373 -21.18 -0.73 -18.23
N ALA A 374 -22.47 -0.69 -18.53
CA ALA A 374 -23.57 -0.90 -17.61
C ALA A 374 -24.80 -1.33 -18.42
N ALA A 375 -25.85 -1.77 -17.72
CA ALA A 375 -27.14 -2.03 -18.37
C ALA A 375 -27.60 -0.79 -19.18
N TYR A 376 -28.05 -1.02 -20.42
CA TYR A 376 -28.51 0.02 -21.36
C TYR A 376 -27.44 1.06 -21.74
N THR A 377 -26.16 0.76 -21.51
CA THR A 377 -25.04 1.61 -21.89
C THR A 377 -24.14 0.86 -22.87
N LYS A 378 -23.78 1.49 -23.99
CA LYS A 378 -22.84 0.96 -24.99
C LYS A 378 -21.69 1.93 -25.20
N LEU A 379 -20.54 1.43 -25.65
CA LEU A 379 -19.47 2.30 -26.13
C LEU A 379 -19.88 2.94 -27.47
N LYS A 380 -19.48 4.19 -27.72
CA LYS A 380 -19.66 4.84 -29.03
C LYS A 380 -18.87 4.16 -30.15
N SER A 381 -17.74 3.53 -29.82
CA SER A 381 -16.92 2.76 -30.76
C SER A 381 -16.27 1.57 -30.07
N TYR A 382 -16.14 0.47 -30.81
CA TYR A 382 -15.42 -0.75 -30.44
C TYR A 382 -14.20 -0.96 -31.36
N ASP A 383 -13.81 0.09 -32.09
CA ASP A 383 -12.67 0.03 -33.00
C ASP A 383 -11.36 -0.08 -32.20
N THR A 384 -10.38 -0.75 -32.81
CA THR A 384 -9.04 -0.86 -32.22
C THR A 384 -8.38 0.51 -32.16
N GLN A 385 -7.88 0.88 -30.99
CA GLN A 385 -7.19 2.14 -30.74
C GLN A 385 -5.70 1.91 -30.45
N VAL A 386 -4.86 2.87 -30.82
CA VAL A 386 -3.42 2.88 -30.50
C VAL A 386 -3.15 4.02 -29.53
N ILE A 387 -2.86 3.68 -28.28
CA ILE A 387 -2.56 4.65 -27.23
C ILE A 387 -1.04 4.72 -27.10
N ALA A 388 -0.42 5.82 -27.49
CA ALA A 388 1.04 5.97 -27.48
C ALA A 388 1.49 6.96 -26.41
N LYS A 389 2.66 6.69 -25.81
CA LYS A 389 3.34 7.58 -24.85
C LYS A 389 4.85 7.46 -25.05
N THR A 390 5.52 8.60 -25.21
CA THR A 390 6.99 8.66 -25.19
C THR A 390 7.48 8.60 -23.75
N ILE A 391 8.40 7.69 -23.46
CA ILE A 391 9.06 7.55 -22.16
C ILE A 391 10.53 7.94 -22.29
N ILE A 392 10.97 8.93 -21.50
CA ILE A 392 12.37 9.37 -21.49
C ILE A 392 13.09 8.64 -20.35
N TYR A 393 14.06 7.79 -20.68
CA TYR A 393 14.98 7.20 -19.70
C TYR A 393 16.27 8.01 -19.65
N LYS A 394 16.49 8.71 -18.53
CA LYS A 394 17.70 9.49 -18.24
C LYS A 394 18.17 9.14 -16.82
N SER A 395 19.47 9.08 -16.59
CA SER A 395 20.03 8.79 -15.27
C SER A 395 21.32 9.53 -15.02
N TYR A 396 21.54 9.87 -13.74
CA TYR A 396 22.73 10.55 -13.25
C TYR A 396 23.64 9.55 -12.51
N PRO A 397 24.94 9.51 -12.85
CA PRO A 397 25.83 8.46 -12.37
C PRO A 397 26.08 8.54 -10.85
N ASP A 398 26.20 9.76 -10.32
CA ASP A 398 26.56 10.01 -8.93
C ASP A 398 25.47 9.58 -7.94
N SER A 399 25.85 9.32 -6.69
CA SER A 399 24.92 9.00 -5.61
C SER A 399 24.11 10.22 -5.14
N VAL A 400 24.50 11.42 -5.54
CA VAL A 400 23.87 12.70 -5.19
C VAL A 400 23.59 13.51 -6.45
N ILE A 401 22.42 14.14 -6.51
CA ILE A 401 22.03 15.14 -7.51
C ILE A 401 21.94 16.50 -6.82
N TYR A 402 22.76 17.46 -7.23
CA TYR A 402 22.69 18.83 -6.72
C TYR A 402 21.68 19.66 -7.51
N VAL A 403 20.87 20.43 -6.78
CA VAL A 403 19.80 21.28 -7.29
C VAL A 403 19.92 22.67 -6.67
N SER A 404 19.68 23.73 -7.44
CA SER A 404 19.71 25.11 -6.93
C SER A 404 18.57 25.94 -7.52
N PRO A 405 18.19 27.10 -6.93
CA PRO A 405 17.18 27.97 -7.51
C PRO A 405 17.53 28.50 -8.92
N GLN A 406 18.82 28.49 -9.30
CA GLN A 406 19.31 28.87 -10.63
C GLN A 406 19.67 27.65 -11.50
N GLY A 407 19.40 26.44 -11.02
CA GLY A 407 19.66 25.22 -11.77
C GLY A 407 18.81 25.15 -13.04
N THR A 408 19.27 24.41 -14.03
CA THR A 408 18.60 24.27 -15.33
C THR A 408 18.26 22.81 -15.62
N ALA A 409 17.38 22.56 -16.59
CA ALA A 409 17.08 21.18 -17.02
C ALA A 409 18.29 20.48 -17.70
N ASP A 410 19.21 21.28 -18.23
CA ASP A 410 20.43 20.83 -18.92
C ASP A 410 21.63 20.65 -17.96
N GLY A 411 21.47 20.93 -16.66
CA GLY A 411 22.49 20.67 -15.66
C GLY A 411 22.93 19.21 -15.63
N ASP A 412 24.18 18.95 -15.26
CA ASP A 412 24.69 17.58 -15.14
C ASP A 412 24.42 16.97 -13.74
N GLY A 413 23.84 17.75 -12.83
CA GLY A 413 23.52 17.33 -11.47
C GLY A 413 24.70 17.46 -10.50
N SER A 414 25.83 18.02 -10.93
CA SER A 414 26.95 18.36 -10.05
C SER A 414 26.75 19.72 -9.35
N LYS A 415 27.50 19.98 -8.28
CA LYS A 415 27.45 21.27 -7.58
C LYS A 415 27.86 22.47 -8.45
N ASN A 416 28.67 22.24 -9.50
CA ASN A 416 29.10 23.27 -10.45
C ASN A 416 28.08 23.52 -11.57
N SER A 417 27.23 22.54 -11.87
CA SER A 417 26.19 22.63 -12.89
C SER A 417 24.89 21.97 -12.38
N PRO A 418 24.27 22.56 -11.34
CA PRO A 418 23.12 21.96 -10.66
C PRO A 418 21.88 21.91 -11.55
N LEU A 419 21.01 20.94 -11.26
CA LEU A 419 19.73 20.78 -11.94
C LEU A 419 18.66 21.73 -11.40
N ALA A 420 17.66 22.01 -12.24
CA ALA A 420 16.36 22.49 -11.77
C ALA A 420 15.65 21.39 -10.96
N LEU A 421 14.87 21.78 -9.95
CA LEU A 421 14.18 20.85 -9.05
C LEU A 421 13.22 19.93 -9.80
N GLU A 422 12.41 20.51 -10.70
CA GLU A 422 11.42 19.78 -11.49
C GLU A 422 12.06 18.76 -12.43
N GLU A 423 13.32 18.95 -12.80
CA GLU A 423 14.08 17.98 -13.60
C GLU A 423 14.66 16.86 -12.72
N ALA A 424 15.25 17.20 -11.58
CA ALA A 424 15.88 16.22 -10.70
C ALA A 424 14.90 15.15 -10.20
N VAL A 425 13.70 15.54 -9.78
CA VAL A 425 12.70 14.61 -9.22
C VAL A 425 12.16 13.60 -10.23
N LYS A 426 12.30 13.84 -11.54
CA LYS A 426 11.88 12.91 -12.60
C LYS A 426 12.83 11.73 -12.81
N TYR A 427 14.08 11.88 -12.38
CA TYR A 427 15.20 11.01 -12.78
C TYR A 427 16.06 10.55 -11.59
N ALA A 428 15.55 10.66 -10.37
CA ALA A 428 16.17 10.07 -9.20
C ALA A 428 15.92 8.55 -9.14
N LYS A 429 16.98 7.78 -8.87
CA LYS A 429 16.92 6.31 -8.73
C LYS A 429 16.83 5.90 -7.25
N PRO A 430 16.31 4.70 -6.91
CA PRO A 430 16.36 4.16 -5.55
C PRO A 430 17.73 4.34 -4.89
N GLY A 431 17.74 4.85 -3.65
CA GLY A 431 18.95 5.09 -2.86
C GLY A 431 19.75 6.35 -3.22
N GLN A 432 19.30 7.15 -4.19
CA GLN A 432 19.95 8.40 -4.56
C GLN A 432 19.38 9.57 -3.76
N ASN A 433 20.24 10.54 -3.42
CA ASN A 433 19.83 11.77 -2.75
C ASN A 433 19.80 12.94 -3.73
N ILE A 434 18.81 13.82 -3.58
CA ILE A 434 18.75 15.14 -4.20
C ILE A 434 19.07 16.17 -3.12
N TYR A 435 20.15 16.93 -3.29
CA TYR A 435 20.57 18.01 -2.39
C TYR A 435 20.22 19.37 -2.95
N LEU A 436 19.38 20.09 -2.22
CA LEU A 436 18.88 21.41 -2.56
C LEU A 436 19.79 22.47 -1.92
N ALA A 437 20.33 23.39 -2.72
CA ALA A 437 20.95 24.59 -2.18
C ALA A 437 19.90 25.40 -1.38
N PRO A 438 20.24 25.95 -0.20
CA PRO A 438 19.34 26.83 0.53
C PRO A 438 18.88 28.02 -0.33
N GLY A 439 17.60 28.39 -0.23
CA GLY A 439 17.05 29.50 -1.01
C GLY A 439 15.60 29.28 -1.44
N SER A 440 15.01 30.30 -2.07
CA SER A 440 13.63 30.27 -2.55
C SER A 440 13.55 29.72 -3.97
N TYR A 441 12.73 28.69 -4.16
CA TYR A 441 12.41 28.05 -5.43
C TYR A 441 11.00 28.50 -5.84
N PRO A 442 10.84 29.40 -6.84
CA PRO A 442 9.54 29.78 -7.34
C PRO A 442 8.94 28.67 -8.20
N LEU A 443 7.79 28.12 -7.79
CA LEU A 443 7.19 26.95 -8.43
C LEU A 443 5.73 27.20 -8.83
N THR A 444 5.33 26.71 -10.00
CA THR A 444 3.90 26.66 -10.37
C THR A 444 3.27 25.32 -9.95
N ASN A 445 4.00 24.22 -10.06
CA ASN A 445 3.58 22.90 -9.62
C ASN A 445 4.82 22.02 -9.45
N LEU A 446 4.78 21.09 -8.49
CA LEU A 446 5.79 20.04 -8.36
C LEU A 446 5.08 18.71 -8.18
N LYS A 447 5.43 17.71 -8.99
CA LYS A 447 4.83 16.39 -8.92
C LYS A 447 5.90 15.32 -9.07
N ILE A 448 5.97 14.43 -8.08
CA ILE A 448 6.65 13.14 -8.22
C ILE A 448 5.57 12.14 -8.63
N GLU A 449 5.71 11.56 -9.82
CA GLU A 449 4.71 10.64 -10.36
C GLU A 449 4.80 9.26 -9.73
N ARG A 450 3.67 8.53 -9.71
CA ARG A 450 3.62 7.14 -9.28
C ARG A 450 4.57 6.30 -10.14
N GLY A 451 5.37 5.43 -9.51
CA GLY A 451 6.36 4.61 -10.21
C GLY A 451 7.75 5.23 -10.27
N ILE A 452 7.91 6.49 -9.87
CA ILE A 452 9.23 7.05 -9.50
C ILE A 452 9.40 6.75 -8.01
N ASP A 453 9.72 5.50 -7.70
CA ASP A 453 9.71 4.98 -6.34
C ASP A 453 11.12 4.58 -5.89
N GLY A 454 11.41 4.74 -4.60
CA GLY A 454 12.52 4.03 -3.95
C GLY A 454 12.15 2.59 -3.59
N SER A 455 12.92 1.98 -2.70
CA SER A 455 12.60 0.71 -2.04
C SER A 455 12.76 0.81 -0.53
N SER A 456 12.36 -0.24 0.19
CA SER A 456 12.43 -0.30 1.66
C SER A 456 13.83 -0.14 2.23
N ASP A 457 14.84 -0.54 1.47
CA ASP A 457 16.26 -0.43 1.80
C ASP A 457 16.98 0.71 1.06
N GLN A 458 16.35 1.27 0.02
CA GLN A 458 16.92 2.32 -0.83
C GLN A 458 15.89 3.42 -1.12
N MET A 459 15.48 4.16 -0.09
CA MET A 459 14.62 5.34 -0.25
C MET A 459 15.30 6.41 -1.12
N ILE A 460 14.50 7.19 -1.85
CA ILE A 460 15.00 8.37 -2.58
C ILE A 460 14.98 9.57 -1.63
N GLY A 461 16.12 10.20 -1.40
CA GLY A 461 16.24 11.38 -0.54
C GLY A 461 15.98 12.69 -1.30
N LEU A 462 15.24 13.61 -0.70
CA LEU A 462 15.10 15.00 -1.13
C LEU A 462 15.29 15.90 0.08
N GLU A 463 16.47 16.52 0.21
CA GLU A 463 16.80 17.33 1.37
C GLU A 463 17.58 18.60 1.01
N THR A 464 17.47 19.63 1.84
CA THR A 464 18.43 20.75 1.78
C THR A 464 19.83 20.23 2.05
N ASP A 465 20.82 20.63 1.23
CA ASP A 465 22.21 20.17 1.31
C ASP A 465 22.69 20.22 2.77
N PRO A 466 22.97 19.07 3.40
CA PRO A 466 23.30 18.99 4.82
C PRO A 466 24.66 19.63 5.15
N SER A 467 25.48 19.95 4.13
CA SER A 467 26.72 20.70 4.30
C SER A 467 26.50 22.22 4.35
N GLU A 468 25.30 22.72 4.06
CA GLU A 468 24.98 24.15 4.00
C GLU A 468 23.99 24.56 5.09
N SER A 469 24.13 25.80 5.57
CA SER A 469 23.20 26.39 6.53
C SER A 469 22.00 27.01 5.82
N GLY A 470 20.79 26.70 6.27
CA GLY A 470 19.55 27.29 5.76
C GLY A 470 18.55 26.21 5.35
N ARG A 471 17.55 26.62 4.58
CA ARG A 471 16.47 25.74 4.10
C ARG A 471 16.13 26.07 2.64
N ALA A 472 15.80 25.05 1.87
CA ALA A 472 15.13 25.22 0.59
C ALA A 472 13.66 25.54 0.82
N VAL A 473 13.16 26.60 0.18
CA VAL A 473 11.79 27.10 0.31
C VAL A 473 11.08 26.95 -1.03
N PHE A 474 10.07 26.09 -1.09
CA PHE A 474 9.20 25.91 -2.24
C PHE A 474 8.08 26.96 -2.16
N ASP A 475 8.23 28.04 -2.92
CA ASP A 475 7.29 29.17 -2.95
C ASP A 475 6.39 29.08 -4.18
N PHE A 476 5.10 28.84 -3.95
CA PHE A 476 4.08 28.71 -4.99
C PHE A 476 3.39 30.05 -5.35
N GLN A 477 3.84 31.17 -4.78
CA GLN A 477 3.51 32.55 -5.17
C GLN A 477 2.01 32.91 -5.18
N ARG A 478 1.19 32.19 -4.41
CA ARG A 478 -0.27 32.19 -4.37
C ARG A 478 -0.96 31.83 -5.69
N GLN A 479 -0.22 31.24 -6.63
CA GLN A 479 -0.72 30.86 -7.96
C GLN A 479 -0.55 29.36 -8.25
N GLY A 480 0.47 28.72 -7.66
CA GLY A 480 0.81 27.32 -7.91
C GLY A 480 -0.04 26.31 -7.14
N SER A 481 -0.05 25.06 -7.59
CA SER A 481 -0.91 23.99 -7.08
C SER A 481 -0.35 23.17 -5.91
N GLY A 482 0.82 23.54 -5.38
CA GLY A 482 1.50 22.80 -4.31
C GLY A 482 2.36 21.64 -4.82
N PHE A 483 2.92 20.88 -3.88
CA PHE A 483 3.71 19.68 -4.15
C PHE A 483 2.86 18.42 -4.00
N GLN A 484 2.84 17.58 -5.04
CA GLN A 484 2.19 16.28 -5.05
C GLN A 484 3.22 15.13 -5.08
N LEU A 485 3.25 14.33 -4.01
CA LEU A 485 4.09 13.15 -3.88
C LEU A 485 3.27 11.89 -4.13
N TRP A 486 3.22 11.43 -5.39
CA TRP A 486 2.57 10.17 -5.79
C TRP A 486 3.53 8.98 -5.79
N GLY A 487 4.83 9.23 -5.81
CA GLY A 487 5.88 8.21 -5.65
C GLY A 487 5.90 7.64 -4.23
N SER A 488 6.43 6.43 -4.10
CA SER A 488 6.58 5.68 -2.84
C SER A 488 8.04 5.60 -2.41
N TRP A 489 8.29 5.36 -1.11
CA TRP A 489 9.65 5.25 -0.54
C TRP A 489 10.53 6.50 -0.75
N TRP A 490 9.94 7.70 -0.63
CA TRP A 490 10.66 8.97 -0.61
C TRP A 490 10.92 9.45 0.81
N HIS A 491 12.08 10.04 1.05
CA HIS A 491 12.44 10.75 2.28
C HIS A 491 12.63 12.23 1.99
N LEU A 492 11.63 13.04 2.34
CA LEU A 492 11.69 14.50 2.25
C LEU A 492 12.21 15.04 3.57
N LYS A 493 13.25 15.88 3.57
CA LYS A 493 13.84 16.38 4.80
C LYS A 493 14.27 17.85 4.75
N ASN A 494 13.97 18.61 5.80
CA ASN A 494 14.49 19.97 6.01
C ASN A 494 14.11 20.95 4.87
N ILE A 495 12.82 20.98 4.47
CA ILE A 495 12.28 21.79 3.36
C ILE A 495 11.08 22.63 3.82
N ASP A 496 10.89 23.80 3.24
CA ASP A 496 9.71 24.66 3.46
C ASP A 496 8.78 24.67 2.25
N MET A 497 7.48 24.77 2.48
CA MET A 497 6.45 24.90 1.45
C MET A 497 5.48 26.01 1.81
N THR A 498 5.31 26.97 0.90
CA THR A 498 4.51 28.17 1.17
C THR A 498 3.81 28.70 -0.07
N GLY A 499 2.72 29.44 0.17
CA GLY A 499 2.13 30.28 -0.85
C GLY A 499 1.40 29.50 -1.94
N THR A 500 0.74 28.38 -1.66
CA THR A 500 -0.11 27.75 -2.68
C THR A 500 -1.34 28.60 -3.03
N LYS A 501 -1.89 28.37 -4.22
CA LYS A 501 -3.17 28.92 -4.66
C LYS A 501 -4.29 28.52 -3.70
N ASP A 502 -5.31 29.36 -3.63
CA ASP A 502 -6.58 29.05 -2.96
C ASP A 502 -7.10 27.65 -3.31
N LEU A 503 -7.59 26.93 -2.28
CA LEU A 503 -8.06 25.54 -2.34
C LEU A 503 -7.00 24.50 -2.73
N LYS A 504 -5.71 24.82 -2.58
CA LYS A 504 -4.59 23.89 -2.82
C LYS A 504 -3.73 23.72 -1.57
N CYS A 505 -3.50 22.47 -1.18
CA CYS A 505 -2.64 22.15 -0.05
C CYS A 505 -1.16 22.43 -0.35
N GLY A 506 -0.35 22.64 0.68
CA GLY A 506 1.11 22.79 0.54
C GLY A 506 1.77 21.52 -0.01
N LEU A 507 1.56 20.40 0.69
CA LEU A 507 2.01 19.06 0.32
C LEU A 507 0.86 18.06 0.30
N GLN A 508 0.62 17.40 -0.84
CA GLN A 508 -0.21 16.21 -0.93
C GLN A 508 0.67 14.95 -0.95
N VAL A 509 0.51 14.07 0.04
CA VAL A 509 1.14 12.74 0.08
C VAL A 509 0.12 11.71 -0.41
N ALA A 510 0.34 11.18 -1.62
CA ALA A 510 -0.52 10.21 -2.29
C ALA A 510 0.15 8.84 -2.51
N GLY A 511 1.48 8.76 -2.36
CA GLY A 511 2.23 7.51 -2.37
C GLY A 511 2.29 6.79 -1.02
N ASN A 512 3.02 5.69 -0.98
CA ASN A 512 3.13 4.81 0.18
C ASN A 512 4.55 4.81 0.77
N PHE A 513 4.65 4.47 2.05
CA PHE A 513 5.95 4.27 2.73
C PHE A 513 6.91 5.47 2.64
N ASN A 514 6.36 6.68 2.53
CA ASN A 514 7.17 7.89 2.50
C ASN A 514 7.49 8.36 3.92
N LYS A 515 8.63 9.04 4.07
CA LYS A 515 9.03 9.73 5.30
C LYS A 515 9.13 11.23 5.01
N ILE A 516 8.35 12.03 5.71
CA ILE A 516 8.36 13.49 5.59
C ILE A 516 8.89 14.04 6.92
N GLU A 517 10.10 14.58 6.92
CA GLU A 517 10.83 14.90 8.14
C GLU A 517 11.23 16.38 8.19
N LEU A 518 10.99 17.08 9.30
CA LEU A 518 11.44 18.47 9.48
C LEU A 518 10.95 19.41 8.35
N VAL A 519 9.75 19.18 7.83
CA VAL A 519 9.12 20.03 6.81
C VAL A 519 8.27 21.11 7.47
N ASN A 520 8.35 22.34 6.96
CA ASN A 520 7.44 23.41 7.35
C ASN A 520 6.45 23.68 6.21
N ALA A 521 5.15 23.64 6.48
CA ALA A 521 4.11 24.04 5.55
C ALA A 521 3.34 25.23 6.11
N TYR A 522 3.46 26.41 5.47
CA TYR A 522 2.85 27.61 6.02
C TYR A 522 2.33 28.57 4.96
N ASN A 523 1.38 29.43 5.32
CA ASN A 523 0.79 30.41 4.41
C ASN A 523 0.31 29.78 3.09
N ASN A 524 -0.23 28.56 3.14
CA ASN A 524 -0.80 27.89 1.97
C ASN A 524 -2.28 28.28 1.78
N GLY A 525 -2.79 28.13 0.56
CA GLY A 525 -4.18 28.43 0.20
C GLY A 525 -5.20 27.35 0.60
N ASN A 526 -4.75 26.31 1.28
CA ASN A 526 -5.54 25.28 1.97
C ASN A 526 -4.59 24.54 2.94
N THR A 527 -4.96 23.35 3.40
CA THR A 527 -4.23 22.48 4.32
C THR A 527 -2.71 22.45 4.06
N GLY A 528 -1.90 22.56 5.11
CA GLY A 528 -0.44 22.54 4.96
C GLY A 528 0.10 21.21 4.42
N ILE A 529 -0.15 20.11 5.11
CA ILE A 529 0.24 18.75 4.69
C ILE A 529 -0.95 17.80 4.74
N GLN A 530 -1.32 17.21 3.60
CA GLN A 530 -2.46 16.32 3.48
C GLN A 530 -2.06 14.95 2.93
N ILE A 531 -2.43 13.88 3.64
CA ILE A 531 -2.36 12.51 3.16
C ILE A 531 -3.71 12.14 2.55
N SER A 532 -3.75 12.01 1.22
CA SER A 532 -4.97 11.60 0.49
C SER A 532 -4.65 11.23 -0.96
N GLY A 533 -5.25 10.13 -1.44
CA GLY A 533 -5.27 9.74 -2.85
C GLY A 533 -6.49 10.30 -3.59
N THR A 534 -7.02 9.57 -4.56
CA THR A 534 -8.27 9.93 -5.26
C THR A 534 -9.42 8.97 -4.96
N SER A 535 -10.65 9.46 -4.99
CA SER A 535 -11.85 8.65 -4.76
C SER A 535 -12.14 7.65 -5.89
N ASN A 536 -11.50 7.84 -7.05
CA ASN A 536 -11.59 6.91 -8.19
C ASN A 536 -10.69 5.68 -8.00
N GLU A 537 -9.78 5.71 -7.01
CA GLU A 537 -8.93 4.58 -6.66
C GLU A 537 -9.59 3.71 -5.58
N SER A 538 -9.26 2.43 -5.59
CA SER A 538 -9.64 1.50 -4.52
C SER A 538 -8.85 1.77 -3.24
N PHE A 539 -9.35 1.27 -2.11
CA PHE A 539 -8.76 1.48 -0.79
C PHE A 539 -7.28 1.05 -0.73
N GLU A 540 -6.92 -0.02 -1.43
CA GLU A 540 -5.55 -0.57 -1.46
C GLU A 540 -4.53 0.35 -2.15
N LYS A 541 -5.00 1.32 -2.93
CA LYS A 541 -4.15 2.32 -3.60
C LYS A 541 -4.02 3.62 -2.83
N TRP A 542 -4.84 3.80 -1.80
CA TRP A 542 -4.78 4.99 -0.99
C TRP A 542 -3.46 5.04 -0.20
N PRO A 543 -2.89 6.23 0.00
CA PRO A 543 -1.61 6.41 0.67
C PRO A 543 -1.62 5.74 2.04
N SER A 544 -0.65 4.85 2.24
CA SER A 544 -0.53 4.00 3.42
C SER A 544 0.91 3.98 3.94
N ASN A 545 1.06 3.72 5.23
CA ASN A 545 2.36 3.55 5.90
C ASN A 545 3.32 4.74 5.76
N ASN A 546 2.80 5.97 5.64
CA ASN A 546 3.63 7.17 5.61
C ASN A 546 3.94 7.65 7.03
N LEU A 547 5.16 8.16 7.24
CA LEU A 547 5.60 8.79 8.49
C LEU A 547 5.82 10.28 8.29
N ILE A 548 5.02 11.10 8.96
CA ILE A 548 5.18 12.56 9.04
C ILE A 548 5.83 12.88 10.38
N LEU A 549 7.13 13.18 10.35
CA LEU A 549 7.99 13.27 11.52
C LEU A 549 8.51 14.69 11.72
N ASN A 550 8.30 15.26 12.91
CA ASN A 550 8.87 16.55 13.28
C ASN A 550 8.53 17.68 12.30
N CYS A 551 7.32 17.71 11.74
CA CYS A 551 6.87 18.74 10.79
C CYS A 551 6.09 19.87 11.48
N ASN A 552 6.20 21.08 10.97
CA ASN A 552 5.38 22.22 11.39
C ASN A 552 4.35 22.57 10.31
N SER A 553 3.13 22.89 10.71
CA SER A 553 2.11 23.40 9.81
C SER A 553 1.34 24.57 10.41
N TYR A 554 1.41 25.75 9.80
CA TYR A 554 0.86 26.96 10.43
C TYR A 554 0.43 28.05 9.46
N ASN A 555 -0.53 28.87 9.90
CA ASN A 555 -1.03 30.03 9.14
C ASN A 555 -1.54 29.67 7.74
N ASN A 556 -2.05 28.45 7.56
CA ASN A 556 -2.68 28.01 6.34
C ASN A 556 -4.13 28.48 6.30
N ALA A 557 -4.56 29.05 5.18
CA ALA A 557 -5.88 29.66 5.03
C ALA A 557 -6.33 29.64 3.56
N ASP A 558 -7.49 29.03 3.32
CA ASP A 558 -8.27 29.24 2.11
C ASP A 558 -9.06 30.56 2.19
N ALA A 559 -9.56 31.03 1.06
CA ALA A 559 -10.25 32.32 0.97
C ALA A 559 -11.56 32.37 1.78
N ALA A 560 -12.23 31.22 1.98
CA ALA A 560 -13.43 31.14 2.81
C ALA A 560 -13.08 31.04 4.31
N MET A 561 -11.83 30.68 4.65
CA MET A 561 -11.35 30.43 6.01
C MET A 561 -12.08 29.27 6.70
N GLU A 562 -12.46 28.23 5.95
CA GLU A 562 -13.29 27.14 6.45
C GLU A 562 -12.67 25.75 6.28
N ASP A 563 -11.63 25.59 5.43
CA ASP A 563 -11.16 24.26 5.00
C ASP A 563 -9.67 23.99 5.28
N ALA A 564 -8.89 25.03 5.61
CA ALA A 564 -7.43 24.92 5.69
C ALA A 564 -6.94 24.46 7.06
N ASP A 565 -6.57 23.17 7.13
CA ASP A 565 -5.98 22.57 8.32
C ASP A 565 -4.45 22.74 8.42
N GLY A 566 -3.89 22.44 9.58
CA GLY A 566 -2.47 22.17 9.71
C GLY A 566 -2.08 20.90 8.98
N PHE A 567 -2.59 19.77 9.48
CA PHE A 567 -2.38 18.45 8.92
C PHE A 567 -3.71 17.78 8.62
N ALA A 568 -3.75 16.96 7.58
CA ALA A 568 -4.91 16.13 7.32
C ALA A 568 -4.51 14.74 6.84
N ALA A 569 -5.28 13.73 7.25
CA ALA A 569 -5.24 12.39 6.69
C ALA A 569 -6.69 11.92 6.52
N LYS A 570 -7.33 12.42 5.45
CA LYS A 570 -8.78 12.43 5.28
C LYS A 570 -9.24 11.95 3.92
N LEU A 571 -10.53 11.60 3.82
CA LEU A 571 -11.24 11.15 2.60
C LEU A 571 -10.77 9.82 2.01
N THR A 572 -9.56 9.79 1.46
CA THR A 572 -8.99 8.72 0.63
C THR A 572 -7.62 8.35 1.18
N CYS A 573 -7.60 7.98 2.46
CA CYS A 573 -6.41 7.67 3.24
C CYS A 573 -6.41 6.18 3.62
N GLY A 574 -5.29 5.49 3.36
CA GLY A 574 -5.13 4.08 3.69
C GLY A 574 -4.56 3.87 5.10
N GLU A 575 -4.13 2.65 5.39
CA GLU A 575 -3.73 2.21 6.74
C GLU A 575 -2.32 2.65 7.14
N GLY A 576 -2.07 2.73 8.45
CA GLY A 576 -0.72 2.77 9.02
C GLY A 576 0.01 4.11 8.90
N ASN A 577 -0.70 5.19 8.57
CA ASN A 577 -0.12 6.53 8.53
C ASN A 577 0.11 7.07 9.95
N VAL A 578 1.27 7.69 10.17
CA VAL A 578 1.71 8.18 11.49
C VAL A 578 2.16 9.63 11.40
N PHE A 579 1.68 10.46 12.32
CA PHE A 579 2.22 11.79 12.62
C PHE A 579 2.94 11.71 13.96
N ASP A 580 4.23 12.08 14.00
CA ASP A 580 5.06 12.00 15.22
C ASP A 580 5.85 13.32 15.41
N GLY A 581 5.73 13.97 16.57
CA GLY A 581 6.53 15.16 16.89
C GLY A 581 6.15 16.44 16.11
N CYS A 582 4.93 16.48 15.58
CA CYS A 582 4.46 17.57 14.71
C CYS A 582 3.80 18.71 15.50
N ILE A 583 3.85 19.94 14.96
CA ILE A 583 3.22 21.13 15.54
C ILE A 583 2.25 21.73 14.52
N ALA A 584 0.98 21.89 14.91
CA ALA A 584 -0.02 22.63 14.14
C ALA A 584 -0.48 23.88 14.90
N SER A 585 -0.41 25.05 14.27
CA SER A 585 -0.84 26.28 14.93
C SER A 585 -1.34 27.35 13.98
N TYR A 586 -2.30 28.15 14.43
CA TYR A 586 -2.82 29.28 13.64
C TYR A 586 -3.33 28.88 12.25
N ASN A 587 -3.88 27.68 12.09
CA ASN A 587 -4.52 27.28 10.84
C ASN A 587 -5.99 27.75 10.86
N ALA A 588 -6.52 28.09 9.69
CA ALA A 588 -7.85 28.67 9.59
C ALA A 588 -8.95 27.73 10.09
N ASP A 589 -8.89 26.43 9.77
CA ASP A 589 -9.85 25.44 10.28
C ASP A 589 -9.27 24.67 11.49
N ASP A 590 -8.69 23.47 11.31
CA ASP A 590 -8.21 22.66 12.44
C ASP A 590 -6.69 22.49 12.47
N GLY A 591 -6.18 22.03 13.63
CA GLY A 591 -4.80 21.56 13.73
C GLY A 591 -4.60 20.25 12.94
N TRP A 592 -5.48 19.27 13.20
CA TRP A 592 -5.58 18.01 12.49
C TRP A 592 -7.01 17.73 12.05
N ASP A 593 -7.19 17.21 10.84
CA ASP A 593 -8.48 16.71 10.33
C ASP A 593 -8.35 15.28 9.73
N LEU A 594 -9.05 14.32 10.34
CA LEU A 594 -9.17 12.92 9.89
C LEU A 594 -10.57 12.60 9.30
N PHE A 595 -11.23 13.59 8.70
CA PHE A 595 -12.60 13.44 8.21
C PHE A 595 -12.80 12.26 7.24
N ALA A 596 -13.73 11.37 7.59
CA ALA A 596 -14.29 10.34 6.73
C ALA A 596 -15.71 10.72 6.27
N LYS A 597 -16.04 10.41 5.01
CA LYS A 597 -17.38 10.62 4.45
C LYS A 597 -17.94 9.34 3.86
N VAL A 598 -19.26 9.14 3.97
CA VAL A 598 -19.92 7.91 3.49
C VAL A 598 -19.64 7.68 2.00
N GLY A 599 -19.68 8.75 1.19
CA GLY A 599 -19.41 8.67 -0.24
C GLY A 599 -18.01 8.16 -0.62
N SER A 600 -16.96 8.40 0.19
CA SER A 600 -15.64 7.80 -0.06
C SER A 600 -15.42 6.49 0.71
N GLY A 601 -16.18 6.24 1.77
CA GLY A 601 -16.06 5.09 2.67
C GLY A 601 -15.23 5.40 3.92
N ILE A 602 -14.98 4.36 4.72
CA ILE A 602 -14.06 4.42 5.86
C ILE A 602 -12.63 4.70 5.36
N ILE A 603 -11.83 5.39 6.18
CA ILE A 603 -10.39 5.58 5.96
C ILE A 603 -9.61 4.64 6.88
N GLY A 604 -8.33 4.41 6.56
CA GLY A 604 -7.47 3.61 7.43
C GLY A 604 -7.17 4.30 8.76
N SER A 605 -6.77 3.51 9.76
CA SER A 605 -6.39 4.03 11.07
C SER A 605 -5.14 4.91 10.96
N VAL A 606 -5.15 5.99 11.74
CA VAL A 606 -4.09 7.01 11.79
C VAL A 606 -3.65 7.14 13.24
N THR A 607 -2.33 7.12 13.45
CA THR A 607 -1.73 7.41 14.76
C THR A 607 -1.15 8.82 14.76
N ILE A 608 -1.51 9.61 15.76
CA ILE A 608 -0.92 10.92 16.06
C ILE A 608 -0.22 10.78 17.41
N GLU A 609 1.11 10.92 17.45
CA GLU A 609 1.90 10.81 18.67
C GLU A 609 2.85 11.99 18.87
N ASN A 610 3.06 12.40 20.13
CA ASN A 610 4.01 13.46 20.48
C ASN A 610 3.76 14.82 19.80
N CYS A 611 2.50 15.11 19.44
CA CYS A 611 2.14 16.29 18.65
C CYS A 611 1.59 17.43 19.51
N VAL A 612 1.62 18.65 18.98
CA VAL A 612 1.10 19.85 19.64
C VAL A 612 0.16 20.61 18.70
N ALA A 613 -1.07 20.90 19.16
CA ALA A 613 -2.09 21.66 18.43
C ALA A 613 -2.54 22.90 19.21
N TYR A 614 -2.27 24.11 18.72
CA TYR A 614 -2.69 25.32 19.44
C TYR A 614 -3.11 26.48 18.56
N LYS A 615 -4.08 27.27 19.04
CA LYS A 615 -4.59 28.46 18.35
C LYS A 615 -5.05 28.20 16.92
N ASN A 616 -5.52 27.00 16.62
CA ASN A 616 -6.23 26.74 15.36
C ASN A 616 -7.65 27.33 15.45
N GLY A 617 -8.21 27.73 14.31
CA GLY A 617 -9.40 28.58 14.22
C GLY A 617 -9.08 30.08 14.26
N TYR A 618 -7.79 30.43 14.28
CA TYR A 618 -7.28 31.79 14.14
C TYR A 618 -6.15 31.81 13.12
N ILE A 619 -5.94 32.96 12.49
CA ILE A 619 -4.77 33.18 11.63
C ILE A 619 -4.04 34.46 12.03
N ILE A 620 -2.76 34.55 11.69
CA ILE A 620 -1.95 35.76 11.81
C ILE A 620 -1.99 36.49 10.47
N LYS A 621 -2.67 37.64 10.45
CA LYS A 621 -2.78 38.52 9.29
C LYS A 621 -2.29 39.92 9.67
N ASP A 622 -1.33 40.44 8.91
CA ASP A 622 -0.71 41.76 9.14
C ASP A 622 -0.20 41.95 10.58
N GLY A 623 0.33 40.87 11.18
CA GLY A 623 0.82 40.84 12.55
C GLY A 623 -0.25 40.79 13.64
N GLN A 624 -1.53 40.68 13.27
CA GLN A 624 -2.66 40.54 14.20
C GLN A 624 -3.27 39.15 14.12
N VAL A 625 -3.74 38.64 15.27
CA VAL A 625 -4.54 37.41 15.33
C VAL A 625 -5.98 37.76 15.01
N ILE A 626 -6.58 37.06 14.05
CA ILE A 626 -7.99 37.23 13.66
C ILE A 626 -8.72 35.90 13.68
N ASP A 627 -10.02 35.94 13.94
CA ASP A 627 -10.91 34.78 13.92
C ASP A 627 -11.02 34.18 12.52
N ALA A 628 -11.03 32.85 12.44
CA ALA A 628 -11.19 32.07 11.21
C ALA A 628 -12.28 30.98 11.39
N GLY A 629 -12.07 29.77 10.87
CA GLY A 629 -12.99 28.63 10.80
C GLY A 629 -13.31 27.95 12.13
N ASN A 630 -13.46 26.61 12.14
CA ASN A 630 -13.95 25.86 13.30
C ASN A 630 -12.98 25.93 14.48
N GLY A 631 -11.71 25.56 14.27
CA GLY A 631 -10.67 25.66 15.28
C GLY A 631 -10.60 24.50 16.26
N ASN A 632 -10.66 23.26 15.80
CA ASN A 632 -10.34 22.11 16.64
C ASN A 632 -8.82 21.88 16.70
N GLY A 633 -8.31 21.40 17.83
CA GLY A 633 -6.93 20.95 17.96
C GLY A 633 -6.72 19.67 17.16
N PHE A 634 -7.39 18.59 17.58
CA PHE A 634 -7.38 17.29 16.90
C PHE A 634 -8.81 16.87 16.53
N LYS A 635 -9.22 17.07 15.27
CA LYS A 635 -10.46 16.52 14.70
C LYS A 635 -10.19 15.12 14.16
N LEU A 636 -10.65 14.11 14.89
CA LEU A 636 -10.24 12.71 14.73
C LEU A 636 -11.27 11.85 13.98
N GLY A 637 -12.12 12.43 13.13
CA GLY A 637 -13.05 11.61 12.37
C GLY A 637 -14.17 12.36 11.67
N GLY A 638 -15.23 11.65 11.28
CA GLY A 638 -16.37 12.23 10.57
C GLY A 638 -17.51 11.24 10.27
N SER A 639 -18.71 11.79 10.06
CA SER A 639 -19.88 11.09 9.49
C SER A 639 -20.38 9.84 10.25
N GLY A 640 -20.06 9.66 11.53
CA GLY A 640 -20.42 8.43 12.25
C GLY A 640 -19.65 7.19 11.82
N LEU A 641 -18.56 7.34 11.07
CA LEU A 641 -17.79 6.22 10.53
C LEU A 641 -16.67 5.82 11.49
N SER A 642 -16.53 4.51 11.71
CA SER A 642 -15.40 3.91 12.43
C SER A 642 -14.07 4.22 11.73
N GLY A 643 -13.05 4.51 12.53
CA GLY A 643 -11.70 4.79 12.06
C GLY A 643 -10.58 4.27 12.96
N HIS A 644 -10.90 3.91 14.22
CA HIS A 644 -9.92 3.41 15.20
C HIS A 644 -8.66 4.27 15.28
N HIS A 645 -8.81 5.60 15.16
CA HIS A 645 -7.68 6.52 15.21
C HIS A 645 -7.13 6.61 16.63
N VAL A 646 -5.82 6.84 16.73
CA VAL A 646 -5.12 6.83 18.02
C VAL A 646 -4.35 8.13 18.24
N LEU A 647 -4.65 8.83 19.33
CA LEU A 647 -3.93 10.01 19.80
C LEU A 647 -3.09 9.65 21.03
N LYS A 648 -1.78 9.90 20.99
CA LYS A 648 -0.85 9.54 22.08
C LYS A 648 0.04 10.70 22.46
N ASN A 649 0.29 10.87 23.76
CA ASN A 649 1.32 11.79 24.27
C ASN A 649 1.29 13.19 23.63
N SER A 650 0.09 13.71 23.35
CA SER A 650 -0.08 14.92 22.57
C SER A 650 -0.71 16.03 23.40
N ILE A 651 -0.48 17.28 22.99
CA ILE A 651 -0.91 18.47 23.72
C ILE A 651 -1.80 19.31 22.81
N SER A 652 -2.97 19.74 23.31
CA SER A 652 -3.75 20.81 22.67
C SER A 652 -4.02 21.95 23.62
N TYR A 653 -3.95 23.20 23.13
CA TYR A 653 -4.32 24.35 23.94
C TYR A 653 -4.79 25.59 23.15
N GLU A 654 -5.71 26.36 23.75
CA GLU A 654 -6.22 27.63 23.22
C GLU A 654 -6.65 27.57 21.74
N ASN A 655 -7.22 26.43 21.29
CA ASN A 655 -7.90 26.37 20.01
C ASN A 655 -9.32 26.98 20.14
N LYS A 656 -9.84 27.58 19.05
CA LYS A 656 -11.12 28.32 19.05
C LYS A 656 -12.34 27.46 19.41
N ALA A 657 -12.31 26.17 19.09
CA ALA A 657 -13.36 25.23 19.45
C ALA A 657 -12.81 24.16 20.40
N LYS A 658 -12.70 22.91 19.94
CA LYS A 658 -12.41 21.77 20.83
C LYS A 658 -10.92 21.42 20.85
N GLY A 659 -10.43 20.92 21.97
CA GLY A 659 -9.05 20.43 22.06
C GLY A 659 -8.86 19.08 21.35
N ILE A 660 -9.58 18.06 21.81
CA ILE A 660 -9.62 16.72 21.23
C ILE A 660 -11.07 16.46 20.82
N ASP A 661 -11.34 16.18 19.55
CA ASP A 661 -12.67 16.01 18.99
C ASP A 661 -12.79 14.69 18.22
N SER A 662 -13.66 13.79 18.65
CA SER A 662 -13.97 12.57 17.88
C SER A 662 -14.70 12.88 16.57
N ASN A 663 -15.34 14.05 16.48
CA ASN A 663 -16.10 14.53 15.34
C ASN A 663 -17.02 13.44 14.75
N SER A 664 -17.81 12.84 15.63
CA SER A 664 -18.74 11.73 15.36
C SER A 664 -18.14 10.34 15.08
N CYS A 665 -16.83 10.17 14.96
CA CYS A 665 -16.22 8.83 14.87
C CYS A 665 -16.44 8.08 16.20
N PRO A 666 -16.91 6.82 16.19
CA PRO A 666 -17.39 6.16 17.40
C PRO A 666 -16.29 5.50 18.25
N ASP A 667 -15.05 5.38 17.78
CA ASP A 667 -14.06 4.44 18.35
C ASP A 667 -12.63 5.01 18.46
N ILE A 668 -12.55 6.30 18.80
CA ILE A 668 -11.28 6.99 19.04
C ILE A 668 -10.59 6.50 20.31
N GLU A 669 -9.27 6.33 20.24
CA GLU A 669 -8.43 5.98 21.38
C GLU A 669 -7.47 7.13 21.73
N VAL A 670 -7.44 7.54 23.00
CA VAL A 670 -6.63 8.66 23.51
C VAL A 670 -5.76 8.20 24.67
N TYR A 671 -4.46 8.43 24.57
CA TYR A 671 -3.49 8.01 25.58
C TYR A 671 -2.59 9.15 26.00
N ARG A 672 -2.39 9.32 27.32
CA ARG A 672 -1.37 10.19 27.92
C ARG A 672 -1.32 11.60 27.34
N SER A 673 -2.45 12.23 27.08
CA SER A 673 -2.51 13.53 26.39
C SER A 673 -2.92 14.66 27.36
N ILE A 674 -2.59 15.91 27.01
CA ILE A 674 -3.02 17.10 27.76
C ILE A 674 -3.88 17.96 26.84
N SER A 675 -5.03 18.41 27.32
CA SER A 675 -5.86 19.42 26.66
C SER A 675 -6.12 20.58 27.61
N TYR A 676 -5.82 21.81 27.18
CA TYR A 676 -5.75 22.98 28.07
C TYR A 676 -6.40 24.25 27.48
N ASN A 677 -7.39 24.83 28.18
CA ASN A 677 -7.97 26.14 27.83
C ASN A 677 -8.40 26.31 26.36
N ASN A 678 -8.95 25.28 25.72
CA ASN A 678 -9.65 25.50 24.45
C ASN A 678 -10.96 26.27 24.72
N GLU A 679 -11.41 27.14 23.82
CA GLU A 679 -12.61 27.97 24.12
C GLU A 679 -13.88 27.12 24.20
N GLY A 680 -13.91 25.99 23.50
CA GLY A 680 -14.90 24.92 23.64
C GLY A 680 -14.48 23.83 24.64
N ALA A 681 -15.00 22.61 24.42
CA ALA A 681 -14.63 21.46 25.23
C ALA A 681 -13.14 21.12 25.04
N ASN A 682 -12.43 20.82 26.11
CA ASN A 682 -11.06 20.32 26.00
C ASN A 682 -11.08 18.90 25.40
N VAL A 683 -12.09 18.12 25.74
CA VAL A 683 -12.33 16.75 25.31
C VAL A 683 -13.78 16.61 24.85
N ALA A 684 -13.95 16.27 23.58
CA ALA A 684 -15.22 15.99 22.95
C ALA A 684 -15.21 14.58 22.34
N LEU A 685 -15.81 13.62 23.03
CA LEU A 685 -15.93 12.22 22.59
C LEU A 685 -17.42 11.89 22.43
N TYR A 686 -17.91 11.94 21.20
CA TYR A 686 -19.30 11.67 20.85
C TYR A 686 -19.44 11.02 19.46
N SER A 687 -20.58 10.37 19.22
CA SER A 687 -20.99 9.92 17.89
C SER A 687 -22.38 10.44 17.51
N ASN A 688 -22.81 10.19 16.27
CA ASN A 688 -24.18 10.47 15.86
C ASN A 688 -25.14 9.58 16.70
N LYS A 689 -26.32 10.12 17.04
CA LYS A 689 -27.33 9.38 17.82
C LYS A 689 -27.65 8.03 17.17
N GLY A 690 -27.67 6.97 17.98
CA GLY A 690 -27.97 5.60 17.53
C GLY A 690 -26.74 4.80 17.09
N ILE A 691 -25.55 5.41 17.03
CA ILE A 691 -24.29 4.71 16.78
C ILE A 691 -23.66 4.33 18.11
N THR A 692 -23.48 3.04 18.34
CA THR A 692 -22.76 2.52 19.52
C THR A 692 -21.31 3.00 19.50
N THR A 693 -20.84 3.53 20.63
CA THR A 693 -19.46 4.01 20.76
C THR A 693 -18.56 2.96 21.43
N ALA A 694 -17.26 3.08 21.19
CA ALA A 694 -16.21 2.23 21.71
C ALA A 694 -14.92 3.06 21.96
N PHE A 695 -15.08 4.26 22.50
CA PHE A 695 -13.99 5.15 22.86
C PHE A 695 -13.07 4.54 23.91
N LYS A 696 -11.78 4.87 23.86
CA LYS A 696 -10.83 4.53 24.94
C LYS A 696 -10.06 5.75 25.37
N ALA A 697 -9.90 5.94 26.67
CA ALA A 697 -9.03 6.98 27.20
C ALA A 697 -8.20 6.43 28.37
N ASP A 698 -6.90 6.67 28.39
CA ASP A 698 -6.05 6.34 29.55
C ASP A 698 -4.92 7.36 29.73
N GLY A 699 -4.75 7.88 30.95
CA GLY A 699 -3.78 8.91 31.27
C GLY A 699 -4.10 10.30 30.69
N LEU A 700 -5.34 10.62 30.37
CA LEU A 700 -5.73 11.92 29.81
C LEU A 700 -5.78 13.00 30.91
N ILE A 701 -5.25 14.20 30.64
CA ILE A 701 -5.44 15.39 31.46
C ILE A 701 -6.18 16.44 30.64
N SER A 702 -7.39 16.78 31.07
CA SER A 702 -8.04 18.03 30.70
C SER A 702 -7.91 19.03 31.84
N TYR A 703 -7.28 20.16 31.58
CA TYR A 703 -7.12 21.23 32.57
C TYR A 703 -7.63 22.56 32.03
N ARG A 704 -8.23 23.39 32.88
CA ARG A 704 -8.55 24.77 32.51
C ARG A 704 -8.49 25.72 33.70
N ASP A 705 -8.01 26.93 33.43
CA ASP A 705 -8.08 28.10 34.31
C ASP A 705 -8.76 29.31 33.62
N LYS A 706 -9.14 29.15 32.35
CA LYS A 706 -10.02 30.01 31.56
C LYS A 706 -11.24 29.21 31.10
N PHE A 707 -12.28 29.90 30.61
CA PHE A 707 -13.50 29.25 30.09
C PHE A 707 -14.11 28.25 31.08
N LEU A 708 -14.18 28.67 32.37
CA LEU A 708 -14.51 27.78 33.49
C LEU A 708 -15.96 27.28 33.46
N ASP A 709 -16.82 27.94 32.69
CA ASP A 709 -18.22 27.63 32.43
C ASP A 709 -18.43 26.60 31.31
N VAL A 710 -17.36 26.19 30.63
CA VAL A 710 -17.39 25.21 29.56
C VAL A 710 -16.97 23.82 30.08
N GLU A 711 -17.85 22.85 29.92
CA GLU A 711 -17.68 21.45 30.36
C GLU A 711 -17.12 20.57 29.22
N GLU A 712 -16.72 19.32 29.53
CA GLU A 712 -16.42 18.34 28.47
C GLU A 712 -17.67 17.89 27.72
N GLN A 713 -17.49 17.50 26.46
CA GLN A 713 -18.57 16.98 25.61
C GLN A 713 -18.40 15.46 25.42
N ILE A 714 -18.86 14.67 26.39
CA ILE A 714 -18.74 13.19 26.32
C ILE A 714 -20.13 12.56 26.21
N ASP A 715 -20.38 11.88 25.09
CA ASP A 715 -21.59 11.11 24.82
C ASP A 715 -21.24 9.68 24.42
N LEU A 716 -21.58 8.74 25.30
CA LEU A 716 -21.16 7.33 25.23
C LEU A 716 -22.15 6.44 24.46
N ASN A 717 -23.35 6.91 24.09
CA ASN A 717 -24.33 6.11 23.34
C ASN A 717 -24.45 4.62 23.77
N GLY A 718 -24.45 4.35 25.08
CA GLY A 718 -24.55 3.00 25.66
C GLY A 718 -23.23 2.27 25.96
N GLN A 719 -22.07 2.88 25.71
CA GLN A 719 -20.77 2.40 26.18
C GLN A 719 -20.65 2.54 27.71
N ASP A 720 -19.90 1.62 28.33
CA ASP A 720 -19.52 1.72 29.74
C ASP A 720 -18.68 2.99 30.02
N ALA A 721 -19.15 3.80 30.96
CA ALA A 721 -18.46 5.00 31.42
C ALA A 721 -17.09 4.70 32.06
N GLY A 722 -16.88 3.48 32.59
CA GLY A 722 -15.62 3.07 33.21
C GLY A 722 -14.41 3.05 32.26
N GLU A 723 -14.62 3.00 30.94
CA GLU A 723 -13.56 3.06 29.93
C GLU A 723 -13.02 4.49 29.69
N ILE A 724 -13.75 5.50 30.16
CA ILE A 724 -13.39 6.93 30.00
C ILE A 724 -13.15 7.58 31.36
N TYR A 725 -14.02 7.35 32.34
CA TYR A 725 -13.90 7.89 33.69
C TYR A 725 -13.10 6.93 34.58
N THR A 726 -11.80 6.82 34.29
CA THR A 726 -10.85 5.97 35.03
C THR A 726 -10.19 6.72 36.18
N ASP A 727 -9.43 6.02 37.02
CA ASP A 727 -8.50 6.61 38.00
C ASP A 727 -7.28 7.28 37.34
N ASN A 728 -7.02 6.97 36.07
CA ASN A 728 -5.92 7.51 35.29
C ASN A 728 -6.27 8.79 34.51
N ASN A 729 -7.55 9.06 34.27
CA ASN A 729 -8.02 10.20 33.49
C ASN A 729 -8.51 11.32 34.39
N TYR A 730 -7.99 12.53 34.18
CA TYR A 730 -8.40 13.74 34.87
C TYR A 730 -9.19 14.61 33.90
N LEU A 731 -10.51 14.58 34.01
CA LEU A 731 -11.42 15.33 33.13
C LEU A 731 -11.98 16.55 33.86
N TYR A 732 -12.20 17.65 33.14
CA TYR A 732 -12.77 18.84 33.73
C TYR A 732 -14.28 18.66 33.92
N HIS A 733 -14.73 18.66 35.17
CA HIS A 733 -16.15 18.60 35.48
C HIS A 733 -16.49 19.37 36.75
N GLY A 734 -17.50 20.24 36.68
CA GLY A 734 -18.03 20.94 37.86
C GLY A 734 -17.00 21.85 38.52
N GLY A 735 -16.24 22.60 37.70
CA GLY A 735 -15.26 23.59 38.18
C GLY A 735 -13.88 23.05 38.55
N LYS A 736 -13.59 21.76 38.28
CA LYS A 736 -12.29 21.14 38.61
C LYS A 736 -11.92 20.02 37.65
N SER A 737 -10.62 19.77 37.49
CA SER A 737 -10.09 18.64 36.71
C SER A 737 -9.78 17.46 37.63
N ALA A 738 -10.65 16.45 37.65
CA ALA A 738 -10.54 15.34 38.61
C ALA A 738 -10.67 13.95 37.95
N ASN A 739 -10.09 12.94 38.59
CA ASN A 739 -10.27 11.53 38.23
C ASN A 739 -11.47 10.88 38.96
N SER A 740 -11.74 9.61 38.68
CA SER A 740 -12.84 8.85 39.30
C SER A 740 -12.68 8.67 40.83
N LEU A 741 -11.46 8.80 41.35
CA LEU A 741 -11.15 8.78 42.79
C LEU A 741 -11.33 10.15 43.47
N GLY A 742 -11.59 11.21 42.68
CA GLY A 742 -11.74 12.58 43.16
C GLY A 742 -10.42 13.33 43.37
N GLU A 743 -9.29 12.76 42.94
CA GLU A 743 -7.98 13.44 42.92
C GLU A 743 -7.98 14.51 41.84
N VAL A 744 -7.32 15.65 42.10
CA VAL A 744 -7.46 16.86 41.28
C VAL A 744 -6.11 17.30 40.73
N ILE A 745 -6.06 17.66 39.44
CA ILE A 745 -4.92 18.34 38.83
C ILE A 745 -4.84 19.78 39.33
N ARG A 746 -3.63 20.21 39.73
CA ARG A 746 -3.38 21.54 40.29
C ARG A 746 -2.32 22.31 39.48
N PRO A 747 -2.30 23.66 39.55
CA PRO A 747 -1.29 24.46 38.86
C PRO A 747 0.17 24.08 39.15
N ASP A 748 0.50 23.70 40.39
CA ASP A 748 1.84 23.32 40.83
C ASP A 748 2.34 21.98 40.23
N MET A 749 1.45 21.24 39.56
CA MET A 749 1.79 20.05 38.79
C MET A 749 2.32 20.37 37.40
N PHE A 750 2.25 21.62 36.96
CA PHE A 750 2.85 22.10 35.71
C PHE A 750 4.03 23.03 36.03
N GLU A 751 5.09 22.96 35.23
CA GLU A 751 6.21 23.90 35.32
C GLU A 751 5.77 25.32 34.95
N SER A 752 4.91 25.45 33.92
CA SER A 752 4.27 26.69 33.52
C SER A 752 2.93 26.44 32.83
N LEU A 753 1.99 27.37 33.06
CA LEU A 753 0.70 27.47 32.38
C LEU A 753 0.59 28.73 31.50
N ASP A 754 1.69 29.49 31.35
CA ASP A 754 1.74 30.71 30.54
C ASP A 754 1.80 30.40 29.04
N THR A 755 0.65 30.49 28.38
CA THR A 755 0.50 30.23 26.93
C THR A 755 1.17 31.27 26.02
N LYS A 756 1.82 32.30 26.59
CA LYS A 756 2.74 33.17 25.85
C LYS A 756 4.07 32.49 25.52
N ILE A 757 4.40 31.40 26.23
CA ILE A 757 5.54 30.55 25.90
C ILE A 757 5.19 29.76 24.65
N VAL A 758 5.98 29.91 23.59
CA VAL A 758 5.76 29.23 22.32
C VAL A 758 6.68 28.01 22.22
N PRO A 759 6.15 26.81 21.89
CA PRO A 759 6.97 25.63 21.64
C PRO A 759 7.94 25.84 20.48
N GLU A 760 9.16 25.31 20.62
CA GLU A 760 10.23 25.41 19.61
C GLU A 760 10.78 24.03 19.28
N ARG A 761 11.51 23.91 18.16
CA ARG A 761 12.22 22.68 17.82
C ARG A 761 13.63 22.69 18.40
N LEU A 762 14.04 21.56 18.99
CA LEU A 762 15.43 21.28 19.33
C LEU A 762 16.23 20.90 18.07
N SER A 763 17.55 20.85 18.19
CA SER A 763 18.46 20.50 17.09
C SER A 763 18.26 19.08 16.55
N ASP A 764 17.74 18.17 17.38
CA ASP A 764 17.37 16.80 16.98
C ASP A 764 15.98 16.71 16.34
N GLY A 765 15.27 17.84 16.24
CA GLY A 765 13.94 17.96 15.66
C GLY A 765 12.78 17.80 16.65
N SER A 766 13.05 17.33 17.87
CA SER A 766 12.03 17.15 18.90
C SER A 766 11.46 18.49 19.41
N ILE A 767 10.31 18.44 20.07
CA ILE A 767 9.61 19.63 20.56
C ILE A 767 10.14 20.01 21.95
N ASP A 768 10.59 21.25 22.10
CA ASP A 768 10.77 21.88 23.39
C ASP A 768 9.56 22.75 23.75
N MET A 769 8.78 22.29 24.73
CA MET A 769 7.68 23.05 25.29
C MET A 769 8.13 24.23 26.18
N LYS A 770 9.43 24.35 26.48
CA LYS A 770 10.02 25.44 27.30
C LYS A 770 9.31 25.60 28.66
N GLY A 771 8.92 24.47 29.25
CA GLY A 771 8.19 24.38 30.52
C GLY A 771 6.67 24.56 30.40
N LEU A 772 6.13 25.05 29.27
CA LEU A 772 4.68 25.15 29.08
C LEU A 772 4.04 23.76 29.10
N LEU A 773 3.05 23.57 29.97
CA LEU A 773 2.32 22.30 30.15
C LEU A 773 3.23 21.09 30.44
N THR A 774 4.49 21.34 30.80
CA THR A 774 5.43 20.29 31.19
C THR A 774 5.11 19.89 32.63
N LEU A 775 4.87 18.60 32.84
CA LEU A 775 4.45 18.08 34.14
C LEU A 775 5.63 17.94 35.10
N THR A 776 5.48 18.46 36.32
CA THR A 776 6.45 18.31 37.41
C THR A 776 6.41 16.90 38.00
N ALA A 777 7.31 16.60 38.94
CA ALA A 777 7.30 15.34 39.69
C ALA A 777 6.07 15.18 40.61
N LEU A 778 5.30 16.26 40.86
CA LEU A 778 4.07 16.21 41.65
C LEU A 778 2.88 15.66 40.84
N ALA A 779 2.95 15.72 39.51
CA ALA A 779 1.93 15.17 38.63
C ALA A 779 2.00 13.64 38.58
N PRO A 780 0.86 12.93 38.51
CA PRO A 780 0.83 11.47 38.36
C PRO A 780 1.63 10.99 37.14
N HIS A 781 2.52 10.02 37.33
CA HIS A 781 3.45 9.57 36.29
C HIS A 781 2.76 8.93 35.07
N TYR A 782 1.56 8.39 35.26
CA TYR A 782 0.75 7.74 34.22
C TYR A 782 -0.10 8.73 33.41
N ALA A 783 -0.28 9.96 33.87
CA ALA A 783 -1.18 10.95 33.27
C ALA A 783 -0.43 12.08 32.57
N GLY A 784 -1.06 12.58 31.50
CA GLY A 784 -0.66 13.69 30.66
C GLY A 784 0.56 13.43 29.77
N ALA A 785 0.74 14.33 28.81
CA ALA A 785 1.85 14.29 27.87
C ALA A 785 3.16 14.68 28.57
N ARG A 786 4.26 14.01 28.23
CA ARG A 786 5.59 14.25 28.82
C ARG A 786 6.68 14.33 27.74
N LYS A 787 7.74 15.12 28.03
CA LYS A 787 8.90 15.44 27.17
C LYS A 787 9.84 14.23 26.88
N GLY A 788 9.30 13.03 26.97
CA GLY A 788 9.97 11.76 26.69
C GLY A 788 8.94 10.76 26.20
N GLY A 789 8.18 11.17 25.18
CA GLY A 789 7.23 10.31 24.46
C GLY A 789 7.85 8.94 24.21
N THR A 790 7.02 7.90 24.36
CA THR A 790 7.31 6.49 24.07
C THR A 790 8.78 6.09 24.20
N GLN A 791 9.12 5.38 25.30
CA GLN A 791 10.36 4.60 25.43
C GLN A 791 10.80 4.10 24.04
N GLU A 792 12.00 4.50 23.59
CA GLU A 792 12.50 4.14 22.25
C GLU A 792 12.09 2.70 21.96
N ARG A 793 11.28 2.50 20.90
CA ARG A 793 10.75 1.17 20.56
C ARG A 793 11.93 0.20 20.55
N PRO A 794 11.95 -0.82 21.44
CA PRO A 794 13.06 -1.75 21.49
C PRO A 794 13.37 -2.30 20.11
N VAL A 795 14.64 -2.45 19.80
CA VAL A 795 15.04 -3.15 18.59
C VAL A 795 15.05 -4.65 18.89
N VAL A 796 14.34 -5.41 18.06
CA VAL A 796 14.47 -6.87 17.99
C VAL A 796 15.51 -7.18 16.93
N TRP A 797 16.73 -7.44 17.38
CA TRP A 797 17.82 -7.91 16.54
C TRP A 797 17.62 -9.40 16.26
N VAL A 798 17.77 -9.80 15.01
CA VAL A 798 17.64 -11.21 14.61
C VAL A 798 18.93 -11.63 13.92
N VAL A 799 19.60 -12.64 14.46
CA VAL A 799 20.79 -13.25 13.86
C VAL A 799 20.55 -14.73 13.65
N GLY A 800 21.17 -15.29 12.62
CA GLY A 800 20.97 -16.69 12.28
C GLY A 800 21.48 -17.07 10.91
N ASP A 801 21.18 -18.31 10.55
CA ASP A 801 21.53 -18.92 9.27
C ASP A 801 20.49 -18.67 8.16
N SER A 802 20.55 -19.46 7.08
CA SER A 802 19.68 -19.33 5.91
C SER A 802 18.19 -19.54 6.21
N THR A 803 17.84 -20.24 7.30
CA THR A 803 16.44 -20.42 7.67
C THR A 803 15.82 -19.19 8.34
N VAL A 804 16.65 -18.18 8.63
CA VAL A 804 16.28 -16.92 9.29
C VAL A 804 16.42 -15.72 8.34
N SER A 805 17.33 -15.78 7.38
CA SER A 805 17.73 -14.68 6.50
C SER A 805 16.70 -14.23 5.46
N ALA A 806 16.88 -13.02 4.95
CA ALA A 806 16.22 -12.56 3.73
C ALA A 806 16.93 -13.08 2.47
N PHE A 807 16.19 -13.21 1.37
CA PHE A 807 16.72 -13.65 0.07
C PHE A 807 16.20 -12.78 -1.07
N HIS A 808 16.97 -12.74 -2.15
CA HIS A 808 16.60 -12.13 -3.43
C HIS A 808 16.91 -13.14 -4.53
N ASP A 809 16.06 -14.16 -4.70
CA ASP A 809 16.20 -15.18 -5.74
C ASP A 809 15.06 -15.19 -6.76
N ASP A 810 15.37 -15.69 -7.95
CA ASP A 810 14.46 -15.86 -9.09
C ASP A 810 13.72 -17.20 -9.04
N TYR A 811 13.46 -17.74 -7.84
CA TYR A 811 12.72 -19.00 -7.66
C TYR A 811 11.23 -18.80 -7.97
N TYR A 812 10.54 -19.86 -8.39
CA TYR A 812 9.09 -19.86 -8.62
C TYR A 812 8.34 -19.52 -7.32
N TYR A 813 8.72 -20.17 -6.22
CA TYR A 813 8.41 -19.74 -4.87
C TYR A 813 9.72 -19.33 -4.17
N PRO A 814 9.98 -18.01 -4.00
CA PRO A 814 11.23 -17.51 -3.43
C PRO A 814 11.48 -17.98 -2.00
N ARG A 815 12.75 -18.03 -1.62
CA ARG A 815 13.14 -18.33 -0.24
C ARG A 815 12.84 -17.17 0.70
N TYR A 816 12.35 -17.48 1.88
CA TYR A 816 12.14 -16.54 2.98
C TYR A 816 12.51 -17.25 4.29
N GLY A 817 13.38 -16.62 5.10
CA GLY A 817 13.57 -17.02 6.48
C GLY A 817 12.51 -16.44 7.40
N TRP A 818 12.24 -17.10 8.53
CA TRP A 818 11.17 -16.68 9.45
C TRP A 818 11.42 -15.29 10.07
N GLY A 819 12.68 -14.84 10.15
CA GLY A 819 13.03 -13.50 10.61
C GLY A 819 12.44 -12.38 9.75
N THR A 820 12.10 -12.67 8.49
CA THR A 820 11.49 -11.70 7.54
C THR A 820 10.00 -11.46 7.74
N LYS A 821 9.34 -12.24 8.62
CA LYS A 821 7.88 -12.20 8.83
C LYS A 821 7.48 -11.89 10.28
N LEU A 822 8.43 -11.47 11.11
CA LEU A 822 8.18 -11.15 12.52
C LEU A 822 7.28 -9.91 12.70
N ASP A 823 7.31 -8.98 11.74
CA ASP A 823 6.50 -7.76 11.71
C ASP A 823 5.00 -8.03 11.65
N LEU A 824 4.60 -9.19 11.11
CA LEU A 824 3.22 -9.67 11.13
C LEU A 824 2.69 -9.98 12.53
N TYR A 825 3.58 -10.28 13.49
CA TYR A 825 3.21 -10.76 14.82
C TYR A 825 3.69 -9.86 15.96
N LEU A 826 4.68 -8.99 15.71
CA LEU A 826 5.18 -8.03 16.69
C LEU A 826 4.67 -6.61 16.41
N GLN A 827 4.49 -5.82 17.46
CA GLN A 827 4.08 -4.42 17.44
C GLN A 827 4.94 -3.59 18.41
N ASN A 828 4.97 -2.27 18.21
CA ASN A 828 5.68 -1.32 19.09
C ASN A 828 7.18 -1.63 19.29
N VAL A 829 7.81 -2.37 18.36
CA VAL A 829 9.25 -2.66 18.28
C VAL A 829 9.78 -2.32 16.89
N LYS A 830 11.09 -2.16 16.75
CA LYS A 830 11.78 -2.12 15.45
C LYS A 830 12.45 -3.48 15.20
N ILE A 831 12.24 -4.11 14.04
CA ILE A 831 12.88 -5.39 13.73
C ILE A 831 14.08 -5.14 12.82
N LYS A 832 15.27 -5.63 13.21
CA LYS A 832 16.48 -5.63 12.38
C LYS A 832 16.95 -7.06 12.17
N ASN A 833 16.63 -7.63 11.01
CA ASN A 833 17.08 -8.97 10.63
C ASN A 833 18.46 -8.89 9.95
N LEU A 834 19.45 -9.43 10.65
CA LEU A 834 20.85 -9.47 10.24
C LEU A 834 21.31 -10.88 9.88
N ALA A 835 20.41 -11.87 9.83
CA ALA A 835 20.78 -13.24 9.52
C ALA A 835 21.34 -13.38 8.10
N ILE A 836 22.36 -14.24 7.95
CA ILE A 836 23.09 -14.42 6.69
C ILE A 836 23.04 -15.89 6.27
N SER A 837 22.58 -16.12 5.04
CA SER A 837 22.58 -17.44 4.42
C SER A 837 23.99 -18.06 4.40
N GLY A 838 24.10 -19.32 4.85
CA GLY A 838 25.33 -20.12 4.81
C GLY A 838 26.26 -19.96 6.03
N THR A 839 25.95 -19.05 6.95
CA THR A 839 26.72 -18.85 8.19
C THR A 839 26.29 -19.79 9.32
N SER A 840 27.21 -20.13 10.22
CA SER A 840 26.96 -20.86 11.47
C SER A 840 27.14 -19.94 12.68
N SER A 841 26.90 -20.45 13.90
CA SER A 841 27.19 -19.70 15.13
C SER A 841 28.67 -19.30 15.25
N LEU A 842 29.58 -20.00 14.54
CA LEU A 842 30.99 -19.69 14.51
C LEU A 842 31.31 -18.63 13.44
N SER A 843 30.92 -18.88 12.18
CA SER A 843 31.36 -18.06 11.04
C SER A 843 30.61 -16.73 10.88
N PHE A 844 29.40 -16.60 11.43
CA PHE A 844 28.68 -15.31 11.43
C PHE A 844 29.46 -14.21 12.17
N ALA A 845 30.24 -14.57 13.17
CA ALA A 845 30.98 -13.61 14.00
C ALA A 845 32.07 -12.83 13.24
N ASP A 846 32.44 -13.26 12.04
CA ASP A 846 33.43 -12.58 11.19
C ASP A 846 32.79 -11.58 10.19
N SER A 847 31.45 -11.46 10.19
CA SER A 847 30.68 -10.63 9.26
C SER A 847 30.59 -9.15 9.66
N GLU A 848 30.24 -8.28 8.70
CA GLU A 848 29.93 -6.86 8.97
C GLU A 848 28.60 -6.69 9.72
N GLU A 849 27.66 -7.61 9.53
CA GLU A 849 26.38 -7.68 10.22
C GLU A 849 26.59 -7.94 11.72
N TYR A 850 27.51 -8.84 12.09
CA TYR A 850 27.87 -9.04 13.49
C TYR A 850 28.52 -7.80 14.12
N LYS A 851 29.41 -7.11 13.38
CA LYS A 851 29.99 -5.83 13.84
C LYS A 851 28.91 -4.76 14.01
N THR A 852 27.93 -4.72 13.12
CA THR A 852 26.76 -3.83 13.18
C THR A 852 25.93 -4.11 14.43
N LEU A 853 25.61 -5.39 14.70
CA LEU A 853 24.91 -5.79 15.92
C LEU A 853 25.64 -5.27 17.16
N LEU A 854 26.93 -5.56 17.30
CA LEU A 854 27.69 -5.19 18.50
C LEU A 854 27.81 -3.67 18.68
N ARG A 855 27.82 -2.90 17.59
CA ARG A 855 27.95 -1.45 17.62
C ARG A 855 26.64 -0.75 17.99
N GLU A 856 25.50 -1.32 17.61
CA GLU A 856 24.21 -0.61 17.63
C GLU A 856 23.20 -1.14 18.64
N MET A 857 23.38 -2.37 19.14
CA MET A 857 22.49 -2.91 20.18
C MET A 857 22.66 -2.15 21.50
N LYS A 858 21.55 -1.90 22.20
CA LYS A 858 21.54 -1.06 23.41
C LYS A 858 20.62 -1.62 24.50
N PRO A 859 20.77 -1.17 25.77
CA PRO A 859 19.92 -1.63 26.86
C PRO A 859 18.43 -1.49 26.55
N GLY A 860 17.66 -2.55 26.81
CA GLY A 860 16.23 -2.61 26.54
C GLY A 860 15.84 -3.27 25.21
N ASP A 861 16.80 -3.53 24.32
CA ASP A 861 16.59 -4.30 23.08
C ASP A 861 16.44 -5.81 23.35
N PHE A 862 16.08 -6.56 22.31
CA PHE A 862 16.01 -8.02 22.27
C PHE A 862 16.93 -8.59 21.19
N LEU A 863 17.49 -9.79 21.42
CA LEU A 863 18.29 -10.52 20.44
C LEU A 863 17.76 -11.94 20.25
N LEU A 864 17.15 -12.21 19.09
CA LEU A 864 16.75 -13.56 18.64
C LEU A 864 17.94 -14.24 17.93
N ILE A 865 18.31 -15.43 18.38
CA ILE A 865 19.48 -16.18 17.90
C ILE A 865 19.03 -17.53 17.31
N GLY A 866 19.07 -17.67 15.98
CA GLY A 866 18.64 -18.88 15.26
C GLY A 866 19.76 -19.54 14.45
N PHE A 867 20.58 -20.36 15.10
CA PHE A 867 21.65 -21.14 14.47
C PHE A 867 21.46 -22.64 14.70
N GLY A 868 22.17 -23.46 13.92
CA GLY A 868 22.16 -24.92 14.04
C GLY A 868 22.25 -25.65 12.70
N HIS A 869 21.67 -25.12 11.62
CA HIS A 869 21.67 -25.80 10.31
C HIS A 869 23.07 -25.93 9.70
N ASN A 870 23.90 -24.90 9.89
CA ASN A 870 25.25 -24.86 9.35
C ASN A 870 26.33 -25.27 10.36
N ASP A 871 25.98 -25.28 11.65
CA ASP A 871 26.86 -25.75 12.73
C ASP A 871 27.12 -27.26 12.66
N GLU A 872 26.18 -28.02 12.09
CA GLU A 872 26.29 -29.46 11.88
C GLU A 872 27.12 -29.88 10.66
N LYS A 873 27.66 -28.92 9.90
CA LYS A 873 28.49 -29.18 8.72
C LYS A 873 29.89 -29.58 9.14
N THR A 874 30.45 -30.63 8.53
CA THR A 874 31.79 -31.17 8.81
C THR A 874 32.90 -30.33 8.17
N GLU A 875 32.92 -29.04 8.50
CA GLU A 875 33.85 -28.03 7.99
C GLU A 875 34.39 -27.24 9.18
N ALA A 876 35.71 -27.19 9.35
CA ALA A 876 36.32 -26.61 10.55
C ALA A 876 35.91 -25.15 10.79
N GLU A 877 35.65 -24.39 9.72
CA GLU A 877 35.27 -22.98 9.78
C GLU A 877 33.81 -22.76 10.20
N ARG A 878 32.96 -23.79 10.17
CA ARG A 878 31.53 -23.70 10.49
C ARG A 878 31.09 -24.61 11.62
N TYR A 879 31.73 -25.77 11.75
CA TYR A 879 31.38 -26.82 12.69
C TYR A 879 31.45 -26.35 14.14
N THR A 880 30.46 -26.74 14.94
CA THR A 880 30.55 -26.64 16.40
C THR A 880 30.09 -27.93 17.06
N ASN A 881 30.85 -28.44 18.04
CA ASN A 881 30.55 -29.73 18.66
C ASN A 881 29.26 -29.65 19.51
N PRO A 882 28.20 -30.43 19.20
CA PRO A 882 26.92 -30.36 19.92
C PRO A 882 26.98 -31.00 21.31
N MET A 883 27.97 -31.87 21.57
CA MET A 883 28.10 -32.62 22.83
C MET A 883 28.87 -31.86 23.91
N GLY A 884 29.64 -30.83 23.53
CA GLY A 884 30.45 -30.05 24.47
C GLY A 884 29.62 -29.15 25.41
N GLY A 885 30.22 -28.79 26.53
CA GLY A 885 29.75 -27.82 27.51
C GLY A 885 30.10 -26.37 27.15
N ILE A 886 29.63 -25.43 27.97
CA ILE A 886 29.85 -23.99 27.77
C ILE A 886 31.32 -23.56 27.89
N GLU A 887 32.15 -24.34 28.60
CA GLU A 887 33.59 -24.12 28.79
C GLU A 887 34.45 -24.81 27.72
N ASP A 888 33.86 -25.69 26.92
CA ASP A 888 34.58 -26.46 25.90
C ASP A 888 34.71 -25.62 24.62
N SER A 889 35.89 -25.05 24.40
CA SER A 889 36.21 -24.30 23.18
C SER A 889 35.91 -25.14 21.94
N GLY A 890 35.11 -24.58 21.02
CA GLY A 890 34.66 -25.26 19.80
C GLY A 890 33.32 -26.02 19.94
N SER A 891 32.69 -26.02 21.12
CA SER A 891 31.32 -26.52 21.27
C SER A 891 30.27 -25.50 20.81
N LEU A 892 29.09 -25.97 20.41
CA LEU A 892 27.96 -25.11 20.06
C LEU A 892 27.54 -24.23 21.23
N LYS A 893 27.53 -24.79 22.44
CA LYS A 893 27.15 -24.07 23.66
C LYS A 893 28.13 -22.95 23.98
N ASN A 894 29.42 -23.21 23.84
CA ASN A 894 30.47 -22.20 24.03
C ASN A 894 30.36 -21.09 22.97
N SER A 895 30.16 -21.44 21.70
CA SER A 895 30.00 -20.48 20.60
C SER A 895 28.80 -19.54 20.83
N LEU A 896 27.60 -20.10 21.02
CA LEU A 896 26.38 -19.32 21.26
C LEU A 896 26.49 -18.43 22.50
N TYR A 897 27.09 -18.94 23.57
CA TYR A 897 27.24 -18.19 24.80
C TYR A 897 28.23 -17.03 24.67
N THR A 898 29.46 -17.32 24.26
CA THR A 898 30.55 -16.34 24.30
C THR A 898 30.40 -15.26 23.23
N ARG A 899 29.84 -15.60 22.06
CA ARG A 899 29.72 -14.68 20.91
C ARG A 899 28.42 -13.88 20.91
N TYR A 900 27.33 -14.40 21.49
CA TYR A 900 26.02 -13.76 21.38
C TYR A 900 25.40 -13.48 22.74
N ILE A 901 25.12 -14.51 23.54
CA ILE A 901 24.38 -14.37 24.80
C ILE A 901 25.10 -13.42 25.75
N LYS A 902 26.40 -13.68 26.01
CA LYS A 902 27.20 -12.87 26.92
C LYS A 902 27.32 -11.42 26.42
N LYS A 903 27.52 -11.23 25.11
CA LYS A 903 27.61 -9.89 24.49
C LYS A 903 26.31 -9.10 24.61
N ALA A 904 25.17 -9.74 24.38
CA ALA A 904 23.86 -9.13 24.56
C ALA A 904 23.63 -8.75 26.04
N GLN A 905 23.90 -9.67 26.96
CA GLN A 905 23.75 -9.43 28.39
C GLN A 905 24.66 -8.30 28.88
N ASP A 906 25.93 -8.27 28.45
CA ASP A 906 26.89 -7.20 28.77
C ASP A 906 26.40 -5.82 28.25
N ALA A 907 25.62 -5.79 27.17
CA ALA A 907 25.02 -4.58 26.60
C ALA A 907 23.60 -4.27 27.13
N GLY A 908 23.08 -5.02 28.10
CA GLY A 908 21.72 -4.85 28.63
C GLY A 908 20.58 -5.26 27.69
N VAL A 909 20.90 -6.05 26.66
CA VAL A 909 19.98 -6.61 25.67
C VAL A 909 19.49 -7.97 26.17
N THR A 910 18.21 -8.30 25.94
CA THR A 910 17.64 -9.60 26.35
C THR A 910 17.84 -10.66 25.25
N PRO A 911 18.72 -11.67 25.43
CA PRO A 911 18.90 -12.73 24.44
C PRO A 911 17.76 -13.77 24.52
N ILE A 912 17.41 -14.33 23.38
CA ILE A 912 16.44 -15.40 23.21
C ILE A 912 17.00 -16.39 22.19
N LEU A 913 17.10 -17.66 22.58
CA LEU A 913 17.57 -18.73 21.71
C LEU A 913 16.41 -19.34 20.92
N CYS A 914 16.62 -19.59 19.64
CA CYS A 914 15.69 -20.33 18.78
C CYS A 914 16.39 -21.61 18.29
N THR A 915 15.78 -22.78 18.49
CA THR A 915 16.30 -24.03 17.89
C THR A 915 16.08 -24.03 16.37
N PRO A 916 16.88 -24.75 15.56
CA PRO A 916 16.72 -24.78 14.12
C PRO A 916 15.38 -25.42 13.69
N ILE A 917 14.73 -24.90 12.65
CA ILE A 917 13.51 -25.52 12.08
C ILE A 917 13.86 -26.88 11.45
N VAL A 918 12.96 -27.87 11.47
CA VAL A 918 13.22 -29.15 10.78
C VAL A 918 13.25 -28.99 9.26
N ARG A 919 13.99 -29.87 8.58
CA ARG A 919 13.99 -29.98 7.11
C ARG A 919 12.84 -30.87 6.65
N ARG A 920 12.16 -30.52 5.56
CA ARG A 920 11.14 -31.40 4.96
C ARG A 920 11.77 -32.77 4.65
N ASN A 921 11.15 -33.83 5.15
CA ASN A 921 11.59 -35.19 4.89
C ASN A 921 10.50 -35.96 4.14
N LYS A 922 10.80 -36.48 2.95
CA LYS A 922 9.83 -37.21 2.09
C LYS A 922 9.26 -38.45 2.77
N ASP A 923 10.03 -39.10 3.63
CA ASP A 923 9.61 -40.29 4.40
C ASP A 923 8.98 -39.92 5.75
N ASN A 924 8.80 -38.63 6.04
CA ASN A 924 8.28 -38.11 7.30
C ASN A 924 9.08 -38.56 8.54
N LYS A 925 10.42 -38.68 8.42
CA LYS A 925 11.33 -39.12 9.48
C LYS A 925 12.25 -38.00 9.97
N TYR A 926 12.22 -37.73 11.28
CA TYR A 926 12.98 -36.62 11.91
C TYR A 926 13.92 -37.08 13.03
N SER A 927 14.18 -38.38 13.17
CA SER A 927 15.12 -38.93 14.16
C SER A 927 16.59 -38.93 13.70
N GLY A 928 16.91 -38.19 12.63
CA GLY A 928 18.24 -38.09 12.03
C GLY A 928 18.54 -36.66 11.58
N ALA A 929 19.35 -36.49 10.54
CA ALA A 929 19.81 -35.17 10.11
C ALA A 929 18.68 -34.17 9.76
N SER A 930 17.53 -34.63 9.24
CA SER A 930 16.37 -33.76 8.99
C SER A 930 15.77 -33.14 10.26
N GLY A 931 16.02 -33.73 11.43
CA GLY A 931 15.68 -33.20 12.75
C GLY A 931 16.90 -32.73 13.55
N HIS A 932 18.04 -32.49 12.91
CA HIS A 932 19.28 -31.99 13.53
C HIS A 932 19.94 -32.94 14.54
N ILE A 933 19.81 -34.24 14.28
CA ILE A 933 20.51 -35.31 15.00
C ILE A 933 21.53 -35.92 14.04
N THR A 934 22.81 -35.66 14.28
CA THR A 934 23.92 -36.14 13.44
C THR A 934 24.71 -37.26 14.10
N THR A 935 25.44 -38.02 13.29
CA THR A 935 26.39 -39.06 13.75
C THR A 935 27.82 -38.56 13.63
N ASP A 936 28.75 -39.19 14.34
CA ASP A 936 30.18 -38.91 14.20
C ASP A 936 30.64 -39.07 12.75
N GLN A 937 31.44 -38.12 12.28
CA GLN A 937 32.04 -38.13 10.96
C GLN A 937 33.56 -37.97 11.07
N VAL A 938 34.29 -38.93 10.52
CA VAL A 938 35.75 -38.81 10.34
C VAL A 938 36.00 -38.50 8.88
N THR A 939 36.61 -37.36 8.63
CA THR A 939 37.02 -36.94 7.28
C THR A 939 38.52 -36.65 7.27
N ASP A 940 39.10 -36.48 6.09
CA ASP A 940 40.50 -36.07 5.95
C ASP A 940 40.79 -34.69 6.59
N LYS A 941 39.74 -33.91 6.90
CA LYS A 941 39.83 -32.60 7.58
C LYS A 941 39.83 -32.68 9.11
N GLY A 942 39.52 -33.84 9.68
CA GLY A 942 39.41 -34.01 11.13
C GLY A 942 38.24 -34.89 11.56
N ASN A 943 38.11 -35.04 12.87
CA ASN A 943 37.03 -35.75 13.53
C ASN A 943 35.95 -34.77 13.96
N PHE A 944 34.71 -35.01 13.52
CA PHE A 944 33.53 -34.19 13.77
C PHE A 944 32.49 -35.02 14.53
N PRO A 945 32.50 -34.96 15.88
CA PRO A 945 31.47 -35.61 16.69
C PRO A 945 30.05 -35.23 16.28
N GLY A 946 29.16 -36.21 16.24
CA GLY A 946 27.73 -36.02 16.02
C GLY A 946 26.99 -35.72 17.32
N GLY A 947 25.72 -35.35 17.20
CA GLY A 947 24.83 -35.19 18.34
C GLY A 947 23.54 -34.48 17.98
N ASP A 948 22.75 -34.14 19.00
CA ASP A 948 21.49 -33.42 18.86
C ASP A 948 21.70 -31.92 19.13
N TYR A 949 21.71 -31.12 18.04
CA TYR A 949 21.94 -29.68 18.11
C TYR A 949 20.79 -28.94 18.82
N ALA A 950 19.55 -29.37 18.61
CA ALA A 950 18.40 -28.77 19.29
C ALA A 950 18.47 -29.02 20.81
N GLN A 951 18.85 -30.23 21.21
CA GLN A 951 19.05 -30.57 22.61
C GLN A 951 20.22 -29.80 23.25
N ALA A 952 21.29 -29.55 22.51
CA ALA A 952 22.40 -28.72 22.97
C ALA A 952 21.95 -27.29 23.28
N ILE A 953 21.13 -26.67 22.41
CA ILE A 953 20.54 -25.33 22.60
C ILE A 953 19.58 -25.30 23.80
N ARG A 954 18.67 -26.30 23.91
CA ARG A 954 17.78 -26.42 25.09
C ARG A 954 18.57 -26.48 26.40
N SER A 955 19.63 -27.30 26.41
CA SER A 955 20.48 -27.48 27.58
C SER A 955 21.24 -26.20 27.94
N LEU A 956 21.68 -25.43 26.94
CA LEU A 956 22.31 -24.12 27.16
C LEU A 956 21.33 -23.11 27.78
N GLY A 957 20.12 -23.01 27.24
CA GLY A 957 19.09 -22.12 27.78
C GLY A 957 18.73 -22.47 29.23
N ALA A 958 18.52 -23.76 29.52
CA ALA A 958 18.28 -24.23 30.89
C ALA A 958 19.45 -23.90 31.84
N GLY A 959 20.69 -24.08 31.39
CA GLY A 959 21.89 -23.81 32.19
C GLY A 959 22.20 -22.32 32.42
N THR A 960 21.72 -21.43 31.55
CA THR A 960 22.01 -19.98 31.59
C THR A 960 20.80 -19.12 31.99
N GLY A 961 19.61 -19.71 32.07
CA GLY A 961 18.35 -18.99 32.32
C GLY A 961 17.83 -18.19 31.11
N VAL A 962 18.46 -18.33 29.94
CA VAL A 962 18.04 -17.67 28.70
C VAL A 962 16.80 -18.37 28.13
N THR A 963 15.79 -17.59 27.73
CA THR A 963 14.57 -18.14 27.11
C THR A 963 14.90 -18.90 25.82
N VAL A 964 14.34 -20.09 25.66
CA VAL A 964 14.44 -20.91 24.45
C VAL A 964 13.06 -21.02 23.80
N VAL A 965 12.98 -20.65 22.52
CA VAL A 965 11.86 -20.95 21.63
C VAL A 965 12.22 -22.21 20.83
N ASP A 966 11.54 -23.33 21.13
CA ASP A 966 11.88 -24.62 20.55
C ASP A 966 11.19 -24.87 19.19
N LEU A 967 11.66 -24.17 18.16
CA LEU A 967 11.14 -24.33 16.81
C LEU A 967 11.36 -25.73 16.24
N THR A 968 12.43 -26.45 16.59
CA THR A 968 12.63 -27.85 16.14
C THR A 968 11.45 -28.71 16.58
N ALA A 969 11.06 -28.67 17.85
CA ALA A 969 9.93 -29.48 18.33
C ALA A 969 8.60 -29.04 17.71
N ARG A 970 8.36 -27.73 17.61
CA ARG A 970 7.13 -27.17 17.05
C ARG A 970 6.96 -27.46 15.57
N THR A 971 8.01 -27.25 14.77
CA THR A 971 7.99 -27.53 13.33
C THR A 971 7.92 -29.02 13.05
N ARG A 972 8.66 -29.86 13.82
CA ARG A 972 8.54 -31.31 13.76
C ARG A 972 7.11 -31.79 13.95
N ALA A 973 6.43 -31.35 15.01
CA ALA A 973 5.06 -31.77 15.29
C ALA A 973 4.10 -31.45 14.13
N VAL A 974 4.23 -30.26 13.54
CA VAL A 974 3.44 -29.85 12.38
C VAL A 974 3.78 -30.69 11.14
N TYR A 975 5.05 -30.99 10.92
CA TYR A 975 5.51 -31.73 9.75
C TYR A 975 5.12 -33.20 9.85
N GLU A 976 5.25 -33.82 11.03
CA GLU A 976 4.80 -35.18 11.28
C GLU A 976 3.28 -35.32 11.07
N GLN A 977 2.50 -34.31 11.50
CA GLN A 977 1.04 -34.27 11.33
C GLN A 977 0.62 -34.11 9.86
N LEU A 978 1.24 -33.20 9.12
CA LEU A 978 0.85 -32.87 7.74
C LEU A 978 1.48 -33.79 6.69
N GLY A 979 2.62 -34.42 7.02
CA GLY A 979 3.44 -35.19 6.09
C GLY A 979 4.11 -34.31 5.03
N ALA A 980 5.02 -34.92 4.25
CA ALA A 980 5.80 -34.23 3.22
C ALA A 980 4.94 -33.53 2.15
N GLU A 981 3.78 -34.10 1.83
CA GLU A 981 2.81 -33.53 0.89
C GLU A 981 2.05 -32.34 1.49
N GLY A 982 1.63 -32.41 2.75
CA GLY A 982 0.90 -31.32 3.40
C GLY A 982 1.77 -30.08 3.65
N VAL A 983 3.10 -30.24 3.75
CA VAL A 983 4.04 -29.14 3.99
C VAL A 983 4.72 -28.59 2.73
N LYS A 984 4.56 -29.22 1.55
CA LYS A 984 5.31 -28.82 0.34
C LYS A 984 5.11 -27.36 -0.08
N ASN A 985 3.91 -26.83 0.16
CA ASN A 985 3.56 -25.44 -0.13
C ASN A 985 4.09 -24.44 0.90
N ARG A 986 4.83 -24.89 1.91
CA ARG A 986 5.57 -24.02 2.85
C ARG A 986 7.04 -23.86 2.44
N HIS A 987 7.49 -24.61 1.45
CA HIS A 987 8.88 -24.63 0.99
C HIS A 987 9.09 -23.83 -0.29
N ALA A 988 10.31 -23.36 -0.49
CA ALA A 988 10.71 -22.65 -1.71
C ALA A 988 10.86 -23.63 -2.88
N TRP A 989 10.58 -23.17 -4.11
CA TRP A 989 10.58 -24.01 -5.31
C TRP A 989 11.43 -23.32 -6.38
N THR A 990 12.47 -24.00 -6.87
CA THR A 990 13.36 -23.37 -7.86
C THR A 990 12.69 -23.23 -9.24
N SER A 991 11.65 -24.02 -9.54
CA SER A 991 10.84 -23.92 -10.76
C SER A 991 9.36 -24.21 -10.50
N SER A 992 8.52 -24.11 -11.54
CA SER A 992 7.09 -24.46 -11.41
C SER A 992 6.83 -25.95 -11.20
N LYS A 993 7.86 -26.79 -11.25
CA LYS A 993 7.77 -28.24 -11.10
C LYS A 993 8.06 -28.68 -9.68
N GLU A 994 7.27 -29.60 -9.16
CA GLU A 994 7.37 -30.11 -7.78
C GLU A 994 8.72 -30.77 -7.44
N ILE A 995 9.43 -31.35 -8.42
CA ILE A 995 10.77 -31.92 -8.19
C ILE A 995 11.80 -30.86 -7.73
N SER A 996 11.50 -29.58 -7.94
CA SER A 996 12.36 -28.44 -7.60
C SER A 996 12.22 -27.94 -6.16
N ILE A 997 11.38 -28.57 -5.33
CA ILE A 997 11.17 -28.16 -3.93
C ILE A 997 12.51 -28.16 -3.18
N ASP A 998 12.81 -27.06 -2.51
CA ASP A 998 13.88 -26.91 -1.54
C ASP A 998 13.41 -27.46 -0.18
N ASP A 999 14.03 -28.55 0.28
CA ASP A 999 13.61 -29.23 1.52
C ASP A 999 14.11 -28.53 2.80
N THR A 1000 15.01 -27.56 2.68
CA THR A 1000 15.59 -26.82 3.80
C THR A 1000 14.93 -25.44 3.95
N HIS A 1001 14.76 -24.70 2.85
CA HIS A 1001 14.31 -23.31 2.90
C HIS A 1001 12.80 -23.16 2.68
N THR A 1002 12.18 -22.28 3.49
CA THR A 1002 10.76 -21.96 3.38
C THR A 1002 10.48 -20.87 2.34
N ASN A 1003 9.24 -20.81 1.86
CA ASN A 1003 8.72 -19.67 1.10
C ASN A 1003 8.03 -18.65 2.02
N SER A 1004 7.41 -17.59 1.46
CA SER A 1004 6.73 -16.55 2.25
C SER A 1004 5.67 -17.11 3.22
N TYR A 1005 4.87 -18.09 2.78
CA TYR A 1005 3.86 -18.74 3.62
C TYR A 1005 4.49 -19.61 4.71
N GLY A 1006 5.53 -20.39 4.39
CA GLY A 1006 6.24 -21.19 5.40
C GLY A 1006 6.97 -20.34 6.43
N ALA A 1007 7.60 -19.24 6.00
CA ALA A 1007 8.26 -18.29 6.87
C ALA A 1007 7.26 -17.63 7.85
N ALA A 1008 6.07 -17.24 7.36
CA ALA A 1008 5.00 -16.72 8.19
C ALA A 1008 4.50 -17.78 9.19
N CYS A 1009 4.34 -19.03 8.77
CA CYS A 1009 3.98 -20.13 9.68
C CYS A 1009 5.02 -20.30 10.81
N ASN A 1010 6.31 -20.26 10.49
CA ASN A 1010 7.38 -20.41 11.48
C ASN A 1010 7.48 -19.20 12.42
N ALA A 1011 7.30 -17.98 11.90
CA ALA A 1011 7.22 -16.77 12.72
C ALA A 1011 5.98 -16.76 13.64
N TRP A 1012 4.85 -17.30 13.18
CA TRP A 1012 3.67 -17.53 14.01
C TRP A 1012 3.96 -18.52 15.15
N LEU A 1013 4.63 -19.65 14.86
CA LEU A 1013 5.05 -20.62 15.89
C LEU A 1013 5.97 -19.97 16.93
N LEU A 1014 6.88 -19.10 16.49
CA LEU A 1014 7.75 -18.32 17.38
C LEU A 1014 6.93 -17.39 18.29
N ALA A 1015 5.98 -16.63 17.74
CA ALA A 1015 5.12 -15.74 18.53
C ALA A 1015 4.28 -16.53 19.55
N ASP A 1016 3.69 -17.65 19.13
CA ASP A 1016 2.92 -18.52 20.00
C ASP A 1016 3.74 -19.15 21.15
N GLU A 1017 5.00 -19.52 20.89
CA GLU A 1017 5.91 -19.96 21.96
C GLU A 1017 6.35 -18.82 22.88
N LEU A 1018 6.62 -17.62 22.34
CA LEU A 1018 6.97 -16.45 23.14
C LEU A 1018 5.85 -16.08 24.12
N MET A 1019 4.58 -16.15 23.69
CA MET A 1019 3.42 -15.95 24.57
C MET A 1019 3.39 -16.90 25.77
N LYS A 1020 3.88 -18.13 25.59
CA LYS A 1020 3.95 -19.18 26.63
C LYS A 1020 5.21 -19.07 27.49
N SER A 1021 6.15 -18.22 27.10
CA SER A 1021 7.45 -18.07 27.76
C SER A 1021 7.45 -17.00 28.87
N SER A 1022 8.57 -16.95 29.60
CA SER A 1022 8.88 -15.87 30.54
C SER A 1022 9.50 -14.64 29.87
N SER A 1023 9.75 -14.64 28.55
CA SER A 1023 10.41 -13.53 27.87
C SER A 1023 9.56 -12.25 27.93
N PRO A 1024 10.17 -11.08 28.21
CA PRO A 1024 9.48 -9.80 28.13
C PRO A 1024 9.03 -9.44 26.71
N LEU A 1025 9.60 -10.08 25.68
CA LEU A 1025 9.22 -9.84 24.28
C LEU A 1025 7.74 -10.19 24.01
N LYS A 1026 7.11 -11.05 24.83
CA LYS A 1026 5.70 -11.40 24.69
C LYS A 1026 4.76 -10.19 24.79
N ASN A 1027 5.16 -9.13 25.50
CA ASN A 1027 4.38 -7.91 25.66
C ASN A 1027 4.26 -7.11 24.36
N TYR A 1028 5.07 -7.45 23.36
CA TYR A 1028 5.08 -6.82 22.05
C TYR A 1028 4.40 -7.67 20.98
N ILE A 1029 3.77 -8.79 21.35
CA ILE A 1029 2.99 -9.59 20.41
C ILE A 1029 1.65 -8.89 20.14
N ARG A 1030 1.28 -8.81 18.87
CA ARG A 1030 0.03 -8.18 18.40
C ARG A 1030 -1.18 -8.90 19.00
N PRO A 1031 -2.15 -8.21 19.62
CA PRO A 1031 -3.40 -8.82 20.04
C PRO A 1031 -4.14 -9.45 18.85
N GLY A 1032 -4.75 -10.62 19.07
CA GLY A 1032 -5.60 -11.27 18.04
C GLY A 1032 -4.86 -11.77 16.80
N TYR A 1033 -3.54 -11.98 16.85
CA TYR A 1033 -2.76 -12.48 15.72
C TYR A 1033 -3.28 -13.84 15.20
N GLY A 1034 -3.64 -13.89 13.92
CA GLY A 1034 -4.21 -15.08 13.28
C GLY A 1034 -3.18 -16.10 12.83
N VAL A 1035 -3.64 -17.35 12.63
CA VAL A 1035 -2.84 -18.40 11.97
C VAL A 1035 -2.68 -18.05 10.48
N PRO A 1036 -1.47 -18.14 9.91
CA PRO A 1036 -1.25 -17.91 8.48
C PRO A 1036 -2.11 -18.80 7.59
N THR A 1037 -2.57 -18.24 6.47
CA THR A 1037 -3.34 -18.96 5.46
C THR A 1037 -2.53 -19.13 4.18
N SER A 1038 -2.94 -20.08 3.34
CA SER A 1038 -2.30 -20.35 2.05
C SER A 1038 -2.36 -19.18 1.06
N GLN A 1039 -3.10 -18.11 1.35
CA GLN A 1039 -3.12 -16.88 0.54
C GLN A 1039 -1.75 -16.16 0.56
N MET A 1040 -0.92 -16.43 1.57
CA MET A 1040 0.45 -15.92 1.67
C MET A 1040 1.44 -16.66 0.75
N LEU A 1041 0.99 -17.72 0.07
CA LEU A 1041 1.76 -18.42 -0.94
C LEU A 1041 1.73 -17.62 -2.24
N THR A 1042 2.82 -16.90 -2.50
CA THR A 1042 2.94 -16.02 -3.66
C THR A 1042 3.95 -16.57 -4.64
N VAL A 1043 3.52 -16.78 -5.88
CA VAL A 1043 4.42 -17.00 -7.01
C VAL A 1043 5.25 -15.73 -7.20
N ASN A 1044 6.54 -15.90 -7.48
CA ASN A 1044 7.38 -14.78 -7.89
C ASN A 1044 6.86 -14.20 -9.22
N PRO A 1045 6.36 -12.95 -9.24
CA PRO A 1045 5.79 -12.36 -10.45
C PRO A 1045 6.85 -12.15 -11.55
N ASP A 1046 8.12 -12.08 -11.19
CA ASP A 1046 9.25 -11.94 -12.12
C ASP A 1046 9.78 -13.31 -12.59
N TYR A 1047 9.30 -14.42 -12.03
CA TYR A 1047 9.71 -15.76 -12.46
C TYR A 1047 9.27 -16.03 -13.89
N LYS A 1048 10.22 -16.50 -14.69
CA LYS A 1048 9.98 -17.00 -16.05
C LYS A 1048 10.48 -18.42 -16.13
N GLU A 1049 9.60 -19.35 -16.47
CA GLU A 1049 10.00 -20.72 -16.76
C GLU A 1049 11.02 -20.70 -17.91
N ARG A 1050 12.23 -21.19 -17.63
CA ARG A 1050 13.30 -21.17 -18.61
C ARG A 1050 13.04 -22.29 -19.62
N VAL A 1051 12.88 -21.94 -20.90
CA VAL A 1051 12.62 -22.91 -21.97
C VAL A 1051 13.93 -23.59 -22.35
N TYR A 1052 14.09 -24.85 -21.94
CA TYR A 1052 15.25 -25.69 -22.27
C TYR A 1052 14.78 -27.03 -22.82
N VAL A 1053 15.41 -27.46 -23.91
CA VAL A 1053 15.16 -28.76 -24.54
C VAL A 1053 16.43 -29.58 -24.38
N ARG A 1054 16.35 -30.61 -23.51
CA ARG A 1054 17.45 -31.55 -23.32
C ARG A 1054 17.83 -32.20 -24.66
N PRO A 1055 19.11 -32.14 -25.08
CA PRO A 1055 19.54 -32.86 -26.27
C PRO A 1055 19.49 -34.38 -26.02
N THR A 1056 18.93 -35.13 -26.97
CA THR A 1056 18.74 -36.59 -26.87
C THR A 1056 19.89 -37.41 -27.50
N GLY A 1057 20.83 -36.74 -28.16
CA GLY A 1057 21.94 -37.38 -28.90
C GLY A 1057 23.29 -37.42 -28.16
N VAL A 1058 24.34 -37.60 -28.94
CA VAL A 1058 25.75 -37.43 -28.57
C VAL A 1058 26.38 -36.41 -29.52
N SER A 1059 27.57 -35.89 -29.17
CA SER A 1059 28.31 -34.99 -30.06
C SER A 1059 28.55 -35.62 -31.44
N ALA A 1060 28.50 -34.78 -32.48
CA ALA A 1060 28.82 -35.15 -33.85
C ALA A 1060 30.34 -35.26 -34.07
N LEU A 1061 31.15 -34.66 -33.19
CA LEU A 1061 32.61 -34.55 -33.33
C LEU A 1061 33.38 -35.38 -32.32
N TRP A 1062 32.82 -35.61 -31.14
CA TRP A 1062 33.48 -36.22 -29.98
C TRP A 1062 32.79 -37.52 -29.59
N SER A 1063 33.53 -38.62 -29.64
CA SER A 1063 32.99 -39.95 -29.29
C SER A 1063 32.77 -40.08 -27.78
N SER A 1064 31.77 -40.88 -27.42
CA SER A 1064 31.56 -41.28 -26.02
C SER A 1064 32.58 -42.32 -25.58
N VAL A 1065 32.94 -42.31 -24.30
CA VAL A 1065 33.93 -43.20 -23.69
C VAL A 1065 33.31 -43.85 -22.48
N GLY A 1066 32.98 -45.14 -22.58
CA GLY A 1066 32.12 -45.81 -21.61
C GLY A 1066 30.80 -45.04 -21.45
N SER A 1067 30.49 -44.60 -20.23
CA SER A 1067 29.30 -43.80 -19.92
C SER A 1067 29.49 -42.29 -20.12
N TRP A 1068 30.71 -41.81 -20.37
CA TRP A 1068 31.01 -40.38 -20.52
C TRP A 1068 30.75 -39.89 -21.94
N LYS A 1069 30.00 -38.79 -22.08
CA LYS A 1069 29.69 -38.15 -23.37
C LYS A 1069 30.50 -36.88 -23.54
N GLY A 1070 31.23 -36.77 -24.64
CA GLY A 1070 32.03 -35.58 -24.97
C GLY A 1070 31.19 -34.52 -25.67
N THR A 1071 31.47 -33.24 -25.40
CA THR A 1071 30.92 -32.11 -26.16
C THR A 1071 31.73 -30.83 -25.94
N VAL A 1072 31.58 -29.86 -26.85
CA VAL A 1072 32.13 -28.50 -26.73
C VAL A 1072 30.99 -27.51 -26.92
N PHE A 1073 30.85 -26.55 -26.02
CA PHE A 1073 29.80 -25.55 -26.17
C PHE A 1073 30.06 -24.25 -25.41
N GLY A 1074 29.21 -23.24 -25.67
CA GLY A 1074 29.27 -21.91 -25.07
C GLY A 1074 30.09 -20.92 -25.91
N ASN A 1075 30.69 -19.93 -25.26
CA ASN A 1075 31.46 -18.85 -25.86
C ASN A 1075 32.84 -19.33 -26.31
N VAL A 1076 32.84 -20.20 -27.32
CA VAL A 1076 34.01 -20.85 -27.92
C VAL A 1076 34.46 -20.21 -29.24
N GLY A 1077 33.83 -19.09 -29.61
CA GLY A 1077 33.96 -18.45 -30.92
C GLY A 1077 32.68 -18.64 -31.73
N ASP A 1078 32.84 -18.93 -33.00
CA ASP A 1078 31.76 -19.35 -33.91
C ASP A 1078 31.63 -20.88 -33.96
N ALA A 1079 30.63 -21.38 -34.70
CA ALA A 1079 30.43 -22.82 -34.86
C ALA A 1079 31.64 -23.51 -35.52
N GLU A 1080 32.34 -22.84 -36.44
CA GLU A 1080 33.55 -23.35 -37.09
C GLU A 1080 34.71 -23.53 -36.13
N SER A 1081 34.72 -22.79 -35.02
CA SER A 1081 35.71 -22.92 -33.95
C SER A 1081 35.61 -24.25 -33.20
N ILE A 1082 34.49 -24.97 -33.30
CA ILE A 1082 34.30 -26.30 -32.72
C ILE A 1082 34.88 -27.35 -33.68
N ASN A 1083 36.18 -27.61 -33.55
CA ASN A 1083 36.90 -28.57 -34.38
C ASN A 1083 38.10 -29.18 -33.64
N LYS A 1084 38.70 -30.23 -34.23
CA LYS A 1084 39.83 -30.98 -33.68
C LYS A 1084 41.16 -30.22 -33.60
N ASN A 1085 41.29 -29.09 -34.29
CA ASN A 1085 42.49 -28.24 -34.17
C ASN A 1085 42.43 -27.40 -32.89
N ASN A 1086 41.25 -26.84 -32.61
CA ASN A 1086 41.00 -25.96 -31.47
C ASN A 1086 40.73 -26.72 -30.16
N PHE A 1087 40.13 -27.90 -30.23
CA PHE A 1087 39.79 -28.72 -29.06
C PHE A 1087 40.32 -30.15 -29.22
N ALA A 1088 40.51 -30.85 -28.11
CA ALA A 1088 40.70 -32.30 -28.09
C ALA A 1088 39.87 -32.89 -26.94
N LEU A 1089 39.09 -33.92 -27.25
CA LEU A 1089 38.36 -34.75 -26.29
C LEU A 1089 38.63 -36.19 -26.71
N ASP A 1090 39.74 -36.72 -26.22
CA ASP A 1090 40.23 -38.04 -26.58
C ASP A 1090 40.31 -38.90 -25.31
N ALA A 1091 40.19 -40.22 -25.45
CA ALA A 1091 40.45 -41.14 -24.35
C ALA A 1091 41.25 -42.34 -24.82
N ASP A 1092 42.06 -42.89 -23.92
CA ASP A 1092 42.78 -44.14 -24.17
C ASP A 1092 42.02 -45.36 -23.66
N GLU A 1093 42.53 -46.55 -24.02
CA GLU A 1093 41.93 -47.84 -23.66
C GLU A 1093 41.91 -48.10 -22.13
N ASN A 1094 42.68 -47.34 -21.35
CA ASN A 1094 42.75 -47.46 -19.88
C ASN A 1094 41.76 -46.53 -19.16
N GLY A 1095 40.92 -45.79 -19.89
CA GLY A 1095 39.96 -44.85 -19.32
C GLY A 1095 40.57 -43.51 -18.92
N THR A 1096 41.78 -43.20 -19.38
CA THR A 1096 42.39 -41.88 -19.25
C THR A 1096 41.75 -40.94 -20.26
N ILE A 1097 41.31 -39.75 -19.84
CA ILE A 1097 40.58 -38.78 -20.66
C ILE A 1097 41.44 -37.53 -20.86
N HIS A 1098 41.84 -37.25 -22.09
CA HIS A 1098 42.55 -36.04 -22.48
C HIS A 1098 41.55 -34.95 -22.93
N ILE A 1099 41.62 -33.79 -22.29
CA ILE A 1099 40.79 -32.63 -22.66
C ILE A 1099 41.70 -31.43 -22.89
N ARG A 1100 41.55 -30.84 -24.07
CA ARG A 1100 42.28 -29.64 -24.50
C ARG A 1100 41.31 -28.60 -25.04
N ALA A 1101 41.46 -27.36 -24.59
CA ALA A 1101 40.79 -26.19 -25.16
C ALA A 1101 41.86 -25.17 -25.55
N GLY A 1102 42.25 -25.13 -26.82
CA GLY A 1102 43.32 -24.28 -27.35
C GLY A 1102 44.29 -25.00 -28.28
N GLU A 1103 44.88 -24.25 -29.21
CA GLU A 1103 45.98 -24.72 -30.04
C GLU A 1103 47.33 -24.24 -29.47
N PHE A 1104 48.26 -25.17 -29.22
CA PHE A 1104 49.58 -24.87 -28.66
C PHE A 1104 50.66 -25.04 -29.74
N THR A 1105 51.01 -23.96 -30.43
CA THR A 1105 52.12 -23.95 -31.40
C THR A 1105 53.46 -23.69 -30.70
N SER A 1106 54.58 -23.92 -31.40
CA SER A 1106 55.93 -23.70 -30.86
C SER A 1106 56.33 -22.23 -30.73
N LYS A 1107 55.47 -21.27 -31.12
CA LYS A 1107 55.80 -19.84 -31.20
C LYS A 1107 54.82 -18.85 -30.56
N ASP A 1108 53.62 -19.27 -30.09
CA ASP A 1108 52.64 -18.37 -29.47
C ASP A 1108 52.04 -18.92 -28.16
N ALA A 1109 51.57 -17.99 -27.31
CA ALA A 1109 50.91 -18.18 -26.02
C ALA A 1109 49.53 -18.89 -26.08
N GLY A 1110 49.32 -19.77 -27.05
CA GLY A 1110 48.07 -20.51 -27.28
C GLY A 1110 46.97 -19.69 -27.97
N LYS A 1111 46.28 -20.28 -28.94
CA LYS A 1111 45.06 -19.70 -29.52
C LYS A 1111 43.89 -19.98 -28.57
N GLY A 1112 43.51 -18.98 -27.76
CA GLY A 1112 42.47 -19.12 -26.73
C GLY A 1112 41.07 -19.33 -27.29
N VAL A 1113 40.56 -20.55 -27.18
CA VAL A 1113 39.15 -20.90 -27.46
C VAL A 1113 38.42 -21.28 -26.18
N GLY A 1114 37.20 -20.78 -26.01
CA GLY A 1114 36.49 -20.83 -24.73
C GLY A 1114 36.91 -19.70 -23.78
N LYS A 1115 36.22 -19.61 -22.64
CA LYS A 1115 36.52 -18.72 -21.51
C LYS A 1115 35.66 -19.10 -20.31
N ILE A 1116 36.06 -18.72 -19.10
CA ILE A 1116 35.19 -18.62 -17.93
C ILE A 1116 35.15 -17.14 -17.50
N SER A 1117 33.96 -16.52 -17.48
CA SER A 1117 33.74 -15.11 -17.13
C SER A 1117 32.28 -14.82 -16.81
N THR A 1118 31.99 -13.62 -16.31
CA THR A 1118 30.60 -13.14 -16.21
C THR A 1118 30.21 -12.38 -17.48
N PRO A 1119 29.09 -12.71 -18.16
CA PRO A 1119 28.21 -13.88 -17.96
C PRO A 1119 28.67 -15.15 -18.74
N ASN A 1120 29.77 -15.09 -19.49
CA ASN A 1120 30.11 -16.07 -20.51
C ASN A 1120 30.95 -17.26 -20.01
N GLU A 1121 30.56 -18.47 -20.40
CA GLU A 1121 31.43 -19.67 -20.41
C GLU A 1121 31.53 -20.26 -21.81
N GLY A 1122 32.68 -20.85 -22.13
CA GLY A 1122 32.88 -21.72 -23.28
C GLY A 1122 33.89 -22.79 -22.92
N LEU A 1123 33.52 -24.07 -23.06
CA LEU A 1123 34.30 -25.18 -22.53
C LEU A 1123 34.15 -26.47 -23.35
N ALA A 1124 35.16 -27.32 -23.23
CA ALA A 1124 35.12 -28.74 -23.60
C ALA A 1124 34.76 -29.56 -22.35
N LEU A 1125 33.83 -30.51 -22.47
CA LEU A 1125 33.30 -31.29 -21.35
C LEU A 1125 33.07 -32.76 -21.74
N TYR A 1126 33.54 -33.67 -20.90
CA TYR A 1126 33.02 -35.03 -20.81
C TYR A 1126 32.06 -35.13 -19.64
N TYR A 1127 30.80 -35.55 -19.85
CA TYR A 1127 29.77 -35.56 -18.82
C TYR A 1127 28.98 -36.87 -18.73
N GLN A 1128 28.34 -37.07 -17.58
CA GLN A 1128 27.22 -38.00 -17.37
C GLN A 1128 26.00 -37.24 -16.88
N ALA A 1129 24.82 -37.63 -17.34
CA ALA A 1129 23.55 -37.14 -16.81
C ALA A 1129 23.18 -37.95 -15.56
N ILE A 1130 22.95 -37.27 -14.45
CA ILE A 1130 22.65 -37.83 -13.14
C ILE A 1130 21.29 -37.30 -12.69
N PRO A 1131 20.36 -38.14 -12.20
CA PRO A 1131 19.10 -37.65 -11.64
C PRO A 1131 19.36 -36.59 -10.57
N ALA A 1132 18.69 -35.45 -10.66
CA ALA A 1132 18.98 -34.27 -9.82
C ALA A 1132 18.72 -34.52 -8.33
N ASP A 1133 17.88 -35.52 -8.00
CA ASP A 1133 17.55 -35.93 -6.64
C ASP A 1133 18.57 -36.88 -5.99
N ARG A 1134 19.55 -37.39 -6.74
CA ARG A 1134 20.60 -38.29 -6.23
C ARG A 1134 21.78 -37.52 -5.66
N ASN A 1135 22.31 -37.98 -4.53
CA ASN A 1135 23.61 -37.55 -4.04
C ASN A 1135 24.71 -38.37 -4.72
N PHE A 1136 25.88 -37.76 -4.92
CA PHE A 1136 27.00 -38.43 -5.57
C PHE A 1136 28.32 -37.76 -5.21
N THR A 1137 29.40 -38.51 -5.40
CA THR A 1137 30.77 -38.02 -5.36
C THR A 1137 31.45 -38.30 -6.70
N LEU A 1138 32.03 -37.27 -7.33
CA LEU A 1138 32.86 -37.36 -8.52
C LEU A 1138 34.31 -37.01 -8.16
N THR A 1139 35.25 -37.91 -8.41
CA THR A 1139 36.69 -37.70 -8.19
C THR A 1139 37.50 -38.00 -9.45
N ALA A 1140 38.60 -37.28 -9.67
CA ALA A 1140 39.57 -37.59 -10.71
C ALA A 1140 40.97 -37.04 -10.36
N ASP A 1141 42.01 -37.71 -10.84
CA ASP A 1141 43.37 -37.16 -10.87
C ASP A 1141 43.59 -36.42 -12.18
N VAL A 1142 44.16 -35.22 -12.13
CA VAL A 1142 44.32 -34.34 -13.30
C VAL A 1142 45.78 -33.97 -13.48
N LYS A 1143 46.40 -34.45 -14.56
CA LYS A 1143 47.73 -34.04 -14.99
C LYS A 1143 47.65 -32.80 -15.86
N ILE A 1144 48.42 -31.77 -15.51
CA ILE A 1144 48.48 -30.50 -16.25
C ILE A 1144 49.53 -30.61 -17.34
N ASN A 1145 49.13 -30.85 -18.59
CA ASN A 1145 50.07 -31.02 -19.71
C ASN A 1145 50.60 -29.69 -20.21
N LYS A 1146 49.71 -28.71 -20.41
CA LYS A 1146 50.03 -27.33 -20.75
C LYS A 1146 48.97 -26.38 -20.20
N LEU A 1147 49.41 -25.21 -19.79
CA LEU A 1147 48.55 -24.17 -19.22
C LEU A 1147 49.17 -22.81 -19.55
N VAL A 1148 48.39 -21.90 -20.15
CA VAL A 1148 48.82 -20.51 -20.36
C VAL A 1148 48.08 -19.61 -19.39
N ALA A 1149 48.82 -18.82 -18.61
CA ALA A 1149 48.25 -17.94 -17.60
C ALA A 1149 47.32 -16.88 -18.23
N ASN A 1150 46.03 -16.94 -17.88
CA ASN A 1150 45.01 -15.92 -18.12
C ASN A 1150 43.89 -16.14 -17.11
N ASN A 1151 43.21 -15.07 -16.67
CA ASN A 1151 42.20 -15.17 -15.60
C ASN A 1151 40.92 -15.91 -16.01
N GLN A 1152 40.74 -16.21 -17.29
CA GLN A 1152 39.60 -16.92 -17.86
C GLN A 1152 39.91 -18.38 -18.22
N VAL A 1153 41.14 -18.84 -17.97
CA VAL A 1153 41.57 -20.24 -18.14
C VAL A 1153 41.10 -21.04 -16.94
N SER A 1154 40.59 -22.25 -17.17
CA SER A 1154 40.20 -23.16 -16.10
C SER A 1154 40.14 -24.60 -16.60
N PHE A 1155 40.29 -25.55 -15.69
CA PHE A 1155 40.05 -26.97 -15.91
C PHE A 1155 39.58 -27.61 -14.61
N GLY A 1156 39.04 -28.83 -14.68
CA GLY A 1156 38.75 -29.62 -13.48
C GLY A 1156 37.44 -30.40 -13.61
N LEU A 1157 36.69 -30.47 -12.52
CA LEU A 1157 35.38 -31.11 -12.48
C LEU A 1157 34.29 -30.04 -12.47
N MET A 1158 33.15 -30.31 -13.11
CA MET A 1158 32.01 -29.41 -13.16
C MET A 1158 30.70 -30.19 -13.05
N VAL A 1159 29.72 -29.63 -12.33
CA VAL A 1159 28.32 -30.07 -12.30
C VAL A 1159 27.45 -28.90 -12.73
N ARG A 1160 26.50 -29.12 -13.65
CA ARG A 1160 25.63 -28.08 -14.21
C ARG A 1160 24.20 -28.57 -14.43
N ASP A 1161 23.23 -27.66 -14.54
CA ASP A 1161 21.80 -28.00 -14.75
C ASP A 1161 21.33 -27.93 -16.21
N ASP A 1162 22.24 -27.77 -17.16
CA ASP A 1162 21.97 -27.79 -18.59
C ASP A 1162 23.11 -28.49 -19.35
N ILE A 1163 22.84 -28.90 -20.58
CA ILE A 1163 23.87 -29.39 -21.50
C ILE A 1163 23.51 -29.05 -22.94
N TYR A 1164 24.53 -28.77 -23.75
CA TYR A 1164 24.38 -28.55 -25.18
C TYR A 1164 25.34 -29.45 -25.95
N LEU A 1165 24.99 -29.79 -27.19
CA LEU A 1165 25.83 -30.57 -28.07
C LEU A 1165 26.42 -29.65 -29.14
N ASP A 1166 27.75 -29.47 -29.11
CA ASP A 1166 28.54 -28.85 -30.18
C ASP A 1166 28.02 -27.46 -30.59
N LEU A 1167 27.70 -26.63 -29.57
CA LEU A 1167 26.99 -25.37 -29.74
C LEU A 1167 27.87 -24.16 -29.41
N ALA A 1168 28.18 -23.34 -30.41
CA ALA A 1168 28.75 -22.02 -30.18
C ALA A 1168 27.64 -21.02 -29.84
N ALA A 1169 27.70 -20.42 -28.64
CA ALA A 1169 26.73 -19.44 -28.15
C ALA A 1169 27.43 -18.36 -27.34
N ASN A 1170 26.97 -17.11 -27.42
CA ASN A 1170 27.56 -16.03 -26.63
C ASN A 1170 27.35 -16.26 -25.12
N GLU A 1171 26.18 -16.76 -24.72
CA GLU A 1171 25.80 -17.09 -23.35
C GLU A 1171 25.05 -18.43 -23.32
N THR A 1172 25.15 -19.16 -22.20
CA THR A 1172 24.37 -20.40 -21.96
C THR A 1172 23.46 -20.21 -20.74
N LEU A 1173 22.39 -21.00 -20.62
CA LEU A 1173 21.34 -20.78 -19.61
C LEU A 1173 21.68 -21.29 -18.20
N GLY A 1174 22.61 -22.24 -18.08
CA GLY A 1174 22.73 -23.07 -16.88
C GLY A 1174 23.59 -22.54 -15.74
N ASP A 1175 23.15 -22.85 -14.55
CA ASP A 1175 23.96 -22.69 -13.37
C ASP A 1175 24.91 -23.88 -13.24
N TYR A 1176 26.05 -23.65 -12.58
CA TYR A 1176 27.05 -24.71 -12.39
C TYR A 1176 27.92 -24.49 -11.16
N VAL A 1177 28.53 -25.57 -10.70
CA VAL A 1177 29.56 -25.59 -9.67
C VAL A 1177 30.78 -26.33 -10.23
N ALA A 1178 31.98 -25.76 -10.05
CA ALA A 1178 33.22 -26.31 -10.57
C ALA A 1178 34.32 -26.38 -9.49
N ALA A 1179 34.97 -27.54 -9.40
CA ALA A 1179 36.19 -27.74 -8.63
C ALA A 1179 37.39 -27.68 -9.58
N GLY A 1180 38.20 -26.64 -9.43
CA GLY A 1180 39.26 -26.32 -10.38
C GLY A 1180 39.69 -24.86 -10.26
N PRO A 1181 40.90 -24.52 -10.75
CA PRO A 1181 41.46 -23.19 -10.57
C PRO A 1181 40.83 -22.17 -11.52
N LEU A 1182 40.60 -20.95 -11.04
CA LEU A 1182 40.30 -19.76 -11.85
C LEU A 1182 41.23 -18.61 -11.45
N ASP A 1183 41.27 -17.54 -12.25
CA ASP A 1183 42.20 -16.42 -12.07
C ASP A 1183 43.67 -16.84 -12.12
N ILE A 1184 44.02 -17.74 -13.03
CA ILE A 1184 45.36 -18.38 -13.08
C ILE A 1184 46.51 -17.38 -13.28
N ALA A 1185 46.27 -16.19 -13.87
CA ALA A 1185 47.28 -15.14 -13.97
C ALA A 1185 47.36 -14.22 -12.73
N SER A 1186 46.46 -14.39 -11.75
CA SER A 1186 46.44 -13.68 -10.48
C SER A 1186 47.31 -14.37 -9.43
N THR A 1187 47.84 -13.60 -8.48
CA THR A 1187 48.44 -14.14 -7.24
C THR A 1187 47.39 -14.68 -6.27
N GLN A 1188 46.10 -14.44 -6.53
CA GLN A 1188 44.95 -14.92 -5.74
C GLN A 1188 44.10 -15.90 -6.56
N GLN A 1189 44.70 -16.95 -7.11
CA GLN A 1189 43.97 -18.00 -7.82
C GLN A 1189 42.91 -18.61 -6.91
N THR A 1190 41.73 -18.95 -7.43
CA THR A 1190 40.65 -19.54 -6.61
C THR A 1190 40.53 -21.02 -6.87
N ASN A 1191 40.28 -21.84 -5.85
CA ASN A 1191 40.30 -23.30 -5.95
C ASN A 1191 39.01 -23.93 -6.52
N SER A 1192 37.95 -23.12 -6.63
CA SER A 1192 36.63 -23.51 -7.09
C SER A 1192 35.82 -22.26 -7.46
N PHE A 1193 34.74 -22.43 -8.19
CA PHE A 1193 33.84 -21.36 -8.57
C PHE A 1193 32.47 -21.92 -8.97
N ALA A 1194 31.46 -21.07 -8.97
CA ALA A 1194 30.11 -21.42 -9.39
C ALA A 1194 29.47 -20.27 -10.17
N ARG A 1195 28.56 -20.60 -11.07
CA ARG A 1195 27.64 -19.62 -11.68
C ARG A 1195 26.25 -19.87 -11.13
N LYS A 1196 25.63 -18.81 -10.61
CA LYS A 1196 24.24 -18.82 -10.14
C LYS A 1196 23.51 -17.60 -10.64
N SER A 1197 22.40 -17.80 -11.35
CA SER A 1197 21.57 -16.73 -11.94
C SER A 1197 22.43 -15.71 -12.72
N GLY A 1198 23.39 -16.21 -13.50
CA GLY A 1198 24.29 -15.39 -14.33
C GLY A 1198 25.47 -14.74 -13.59
N VAL A 1199 25.55 -14.85 -12.26
CA VAL A 1199 26.64 -14.29 -11.45
C VAL A 1199 27.69 -15.34 -11.16
N LEU A 1200 28.96 -15.02 -11.43
CA LEU A 1200 30.10 -15.89 -11.13
C LEU A 1200 30.56 -15.66 -9.69
N LYS A 1201 30.35 -16.65 -8.81
CA LYS A 1201 30.80 -16.66 -7.42
C LYS A 1201 32.07 -17.47 -7.30
N LYS A 1202 33.12 -16.85 -6.76
CA LYS A 1202 34.43 -17.49 -6.56
C LYS A 1202 34.48 -18.21 -5.21
N GLY A 1203 35.18 -19.34 -5.18
CA GLY A 1203 35.51 -20.05 -3.95
C GLY A 1203 36.68 -19.42 -3.21
N SER A 1204 37.34 -20.21 -2.36
CA SER A 1204 38.48 -19.75 -1.58
C SER A 1204 39.73 -19.56 -2.44
N THR A 1205 40.61 -18.64 -2.03
CA THR A 1205 41.95 -18.49 -2.63
C THR A 1205 42.77 -19.76 -2.38
N CYS A 1206 43.47 -20.23 -3.41
CA CYS A 1206 44.38 -21.37 -3.33
C CYS A 1206 45.52 -21.06 -2.36
N THR A 1207 45.71 -21.95 -1.38
CA THR A 1207 46.90 -22.00 -0.54
C THR A 1207 48.03 -22.78 -1.20
N LYS A 1208 47.70 -23.70 -2.12
CA LYS A 1208 48.63 -24.42 -3.00
C LYS A 1208 48.22 -24.25 -4.46
N VAL A 1209 49.16 -23.77 -5.27
CA VAL A 1209 49.02 -23.62 -6.73
C VAL A 1209 49.70 -24.78 -7.43
N TYR A 1210 49.06 -25.31 -8.47
CA TYR A 1210 49.58 -26.41 -9.29
C TYR A 1210 49.91 -25.90 -10.69
N GLY A 1211 51.07 -26.29 -11.22
CA GLY A 1211 51.60 -25.85 -12.50
C GLY A 1211 51.72 -26.96 -13.55
N VAL A 1212 52.27 -26.62 -14.71
CA VAL A 1212 52.52 -27.58 -15.79
C VAL A 1212 53.43 -28.71 -15.30
N GLY A 1213 53.00 -29.95 -15.50
CA GLY A 1213 53.68 -31.16 -15.07
C GLY A 1213 53.09 -31.79 -13.80
N ASP A 1214 52.39 -31.01 -12.97
CA ASP A 1214 51.79 -31.50 -11.74
C ASP A 1214 50.58 -32.42 -12.02
N THR A 1215 50.32 -33.33 -11.08
CA THR A 1215 49.08 -34.11 -11.02
C THR A 1215 48.34 -33.76 -9.73
N VAL A 1216 47.05 -33.44 -9.86
CA VAL A 1216 46.20 -32.99 -8.75
C VAL A 1216 44.91 -33.79 -8.69
N THR A 1217 44.57 -34.32 -7.51
CA THR A 1217 43.28 -34.96 -7.26
C THR A 1217 42.20 -33.91 -7.02
N ILE A 1218 41.09 -34.03 -7.72
CA ILE A 1218 39.95 -33.10 -7.66
C ILE A 1218 38.70 -33.89 -7.27
N LYS A 1219 37.83 -33.30 -6.45
CA LYS A 1219 36.56 -33.91 -6.01
C LYS A 1219 35.40 -32.89 -6.06
N ILE A 1220 34.23 -33.33 -6.51
CA ILE A 1220 32.94 -32.68 -6.23
C ILE A 1220 32.02 -33.67 -5.52
N GLN A 1221 31.43 -33.26 -4.41
CA GLN A 1221 30.43 -34.03 -3.69
C GLN A 1221 29.10 -33.27 -3.63
N LYS A 1222 28.01 -33.90 -4.05
CA LYS A 1222 26.64 -33.38 -3.94
C LYS A 1222 25.99 -33.90 -2.66
N SER A 1223 25.40 -33.00 -1.89
CA SER A 1223 24.55 -33.28 -0.73
C SER A 1223 23.13 -32.77 -0.95
N VAL A 1224 22.27 -32.91 0.06
CA VAL A 1224 20.90 -32.35 0.04
C VAL A 1224 20.90 -30.81 0.00
N ASP A 1225 21.94 -30.17 0.53
CA ASP A 1225 22.01 -28.70 0.67
C ASP A 1225 22.80 -28.01 -0.45
N GLY A 1226 23.49 -28.76 -1.30
CA GLY A 1226 24.33 -28.20 -2.38
C GLY A 1226 25.59 -29.00 -2.65
N TYR A 1227 26.69 -28.33 -2.99
CA TYR A 1227 27.92 -28.96 -3.50
C TYR A 1227 29.16 -28.59 -2.69
N THR A 1228 30.07 -29.55 -2.50
CA THR A 1228 31.40 -29.34 -1.92
C THR A 1228 32.47 -29.62 -2.96
N CYS A 1229 33.35 -28.65 -3.21
CA CYS A 1229 34.45 -28.73 -4.17
C CYS A 1229 35.79 -28.88 -3.45
N THR A 1230 36.64 -29.78 -3.94
CA THR A 1230 38.03 -29.96 -3.48
C THR A 1230 38.96 -29.92 -4.67
N TYR A 1231 40.03 -29.12 -4.59
CA TYR A 1231 41.06 -28.98 -5.62
C TYR A 1231 42.44 -29.20 -5.01
N GLY A 1232 42.95 -30.42 -5.10
CA GLY A 1232 44.21 -30.83 -4.49
C GLY A 1232 44.19 -30.70 -2.97
N GLU A 1233 45.28 -30.16 -2.43
CA GLU A 1233 45.49 -29.93 -0.99
C GLU A 1233 44.88 -28.60 -0.50
N ASN A 1234 44.13 -27.90 -1.34
CA ASN A 1234 43.43 -26.67 -0.93
C ASN A 1234 42.19 -27.00 -0.09
N THR A 1235 41.82 -26.11 0.82
CA THR A 1235 40.63 -26.25 1.68
C THR A 1235 39.36 -26.45 0.83
N PRO A 1236 38.61 -27.55 1.02
CA PRO A 1236 37.36 -27.77 0.32
C PRO A 1236 36.31 -26.70 0.62
N VAL A 1237 35.57 -26.29 -0.41
CA VAL A 1237 34.64 -25.16 -0.39
C VAL A 1237 33.22 -25.65 -0.68
N SER A 1238 32.30 -25.31 0.20
CA SER A 1238 30.85 -25.44 -0.05
C SER A 1238 30.12 -24.10 0.13
N ALA A 1239 30.72 -23.15 0.87
CA ALA A 1239 30.12 -21.86 1.17
C ALA A 1239 29.80 -21.10 -0.12
N GLY A 1240 28.52 -20.85 -0.35
CA GLY A 1240 28.06 -20.18 -1.56
C GLY A 1240 27.79 -21.09 -2.74
N PHE A 1241 27.99 -22.40 -2.58
CA PHE A 1241 27.57 -23.47 -3.49
C PHE A 1241 26.36 -24.25 -2.92
N ASP A 1242 25.71 -23.67 -1.90
CA ASP A 1242 24.53 -24.18 -1.19
C ASP A 1242 23.25 -23.88 -2.00
N PHE A 1243 23.15 -24.45 -3.20
CA PHE A 1243 21.97 -24.30 -4.06
C PHE A 1243 21.77 -25.53 -4.96
N LYS A 1244 20.51 -25.76 -5.36
CA LYS A 1244 20.16 -26.82 -6.30
C LYS A 1244 20.42 -26.38 -7.74
N LEU A 1245 20.93 -27.30 -8.54
CA LEU A 1245 21.10 -27.19 -9.99
C LEU A 1245 19.87 -27.82 -10.67
N THR A 1246 18.71 -27.17 -10.52
CA THR A 1246 17.40 -27.66 -11.02
C THR A 1246 16.58 -26.57 -11.69
N ALA A 1247 17.20 -25.41 -11.98
CA ALA A 1247 16.49 -24.26 -12.55
C ALA A 1247 16.25 -24.43 -14.06
N ILE A 1248 17.18 -25.09 -14.76
CA ILE A 1248 17.06 -25.38 -16.20
C ILE A 1248 16.53 -26.79 -16.45
N ASP A 1249 17.32 -27.83 -16.19
CA ASP A 1249 16.87 -29.21 -16.21
C ASP A 1249 16.56 -29.67 -14.78
N SER A 1250 15.27 -29.63 -14.44
CA SER A 1250 14.81 -30.00 -13.12
C SER A 1250 14.96 -31.50 -12.80
N GLU A 1251 15.20 -32.34 -13.81
CA GLU A 1251 15.25 -33.80 -13.65
C GLU A 1251 16.68 -34.33 -13.56
N PHE A 1252 17.65 -33.68 -14.20
CA PHE A 1252 19.04 -34.15 -14.25
C PHE A 1252 20.04 -33.01 -14.05
N VAL A 1253 21.16 -33.36 -13.40
CA VAL A 1253 22.38 -32.58 -13.43
C VAL A 1253 23.42 -33.29 -14.29
N TYR A 1254 24.33 -32.52 -14.89
CA TYR A 1254 25.38 -33.04 -15.75
C TYR A 1254 26.72 -32.85 -15.07
N ALA A 1255 27.29 -33.94 -14.57
CA ALA A 1255 28.58 -33.95 -13.86
C ALA A 1255 29.68 -34.46 -14.79
N GLY A 1256 30.86 -33.85 -14.75
CA GLY A 1256 31.90 -34.15 -15.73
C GLY A 1256 33.26 -33.49 -15.52
N MET A 1257 34.17 -33.78 -16.45
CA MET A 1257 35.53 -33.23 -16.55
C MET A 1257 35.58 -32.18 -17.65
N PHE A 1258 36.15 -31.02 -17.36
CA PHE A 1258 36.18 -29.91 -18.30
C PHE A 1258 37.55 -29.26 -18.46
N ALA A 1259 37.74 -28.62 -19.62
CA ALA A 1259 38.80 -27.65 -19.86
C ALA A 1259 38.25 -26.44 -20.61
N SER A 1260 38.76 -25.25 -20.27
CA SER A 1260 38.41 -23.98 -20.91
C SER A 1260 39.66 -23.15 -21.12
N ARG A 1261 39.77 -22.59 -22.33
CA ARG A 1261 40.76 -21.59 -22.77
C ARG A 1261 42.20 -21.86 -22.39
N ASN A 1262 43.03 -22.24 -23.35
CA ASN A 1262 44.47 -22.50 -23.19
C ASN A 1262 44.81 -23.49 -22.04
N ALA A 1263 43.91 -24.44 -21.77
CA ALA A 1263 44.14 -25.55 -20.85
C ALA A 1263 44.25 -26.86 -21.64
N ASP A 1264 45.28 -27.64 -21.33
CA ASP A 1264 45.53 -28.99 -21.83
C ASP A 1264 45.81 -29.89 -20.63
N VAL A 1265 44.88 -30.80 -20.34
CA VAL A 1265 44.90 -31.62 -19.15
C VAL A 1265 44.50 -33.06 -19.47
N THR A 1266 45.01 -33.99 -18.67
CA THR A 1266 44.70 -35.41 -18.77
C THR A 1266 44.13 -35.90 -17.44
N PHE A 1267 42.92 -36.43 -17.47
CA PHE A 1267 42.21 -37.00 -16.32
C PHE A 1267 42.44 -38.51 -16.26
N SER A 1268 42.78 -39.02 -15.08
CA SER A 1268 42.89 -40.46 -14.78
C SER A 1268 42.15 -40.76 -13.47
N ASN A 1269 41.95 -42.03 -13.14
CA ASN A 1269 41.28 -42.46 -11.91
C ASN A 1269 39.91 -41.79 -11.69
N VAL A 1270 39.16 -41.58 -12.77
CA VAL A 1270 37.84 -40.94 -12.75
C VAL A 1270 36.84 -41.89 -12.11
N GLN A 1271 36.24 -41.49 -10.99
CA GLN A 1271 35.25 -42.27 -10.25
C GLN A 1271 34.00 -41.43 -9.98
N LEU A 1272 32.84 -41.95 -10.40
CA LEU A 1272 31.53 -41.41 -10.05
C LEU A 1272 30.81 -42.42 -9.16
N THR A 1273 30.64 -42.09 -7.88
CA THR A 1273 29.96 -42.93 -6.90
C THR A 1273 28.62 -42.30 -6.54
N MET A 1274 27.55 -43.08 -6.69
CA MET A 1274 26.19 -42.67 -6.32
C MET A 1274 25.92 -43.06 -4.87
N GLU A 1275 25.27 -42.18 -4.12
CA GLU A 1275 24.88 -42.40 -2.72
C GLU A 1275 23.40 -42.81 -2.58
#